data_AF-A0A3D9SP72-F1
#
_entry.id   AF-A0A3D9SP72-F1
#
_cell.length_a   1.000
_cell.length_b   1.000
_cell.length_c   1.000
_cell.angle_alpha   90.00
_cell.angle_beta   90.00
_cell.angle_gamma   90.00
#
_symmetry.space_group_name_H-M   'P 1'
#
loop_
_entity.id
_entity.type
_entity.pdbx_description
1 polymer ?
#
loop_
_entity_poly.entity_id
_entity_poly.type
_entity_poly.pdbx_seq_one_letter_code
_entity_poly.pdbx_strand_id
1 'polypeptide(L)'
;MRGRSGREWVSLHPLIRPGHLRPHQSETDVAPPHQVDLVSDEGGNTFGALRRFARRRDRERALALLAAAGPVAPVLLDLIEDVDMPPSVVTAWAPGRPGHAAVALDRLVEPDDLLAQLEEGRRWRPAEALRLLAPLGEALDRLDGRGFVPMELSPDHLVENGGAIRLVGLSRHVYKPRERSLPAPSGMSLATTQLIGGHLPSAGATPGEWRRAQTLVLLRLAGWMCCGLPPGSWGDVHDDAGNEEYLRFAGFASVPRLEPGRLAASLAAASETEQWAEAERRVRDAPCVVFYDPAGCRGQDETIQAWLEGLIGQRVNAEVTEVEQGHVRVRLDNLGTDTWRIRIPRRSTPQAAPRTQQRRVDLTEHYAVGRSVTVVIDAVTPDENDPRRVRETTARIVEGSGAPARARQKRPPVTVNPEAVRLGLLEEHGPGVVAVAAFADRHTSPAAALLSGAGWTVVNPGDLDTVADTVRGLSPGARVVIAGRPGTRLSSALTRNPPRVLDEVLPTAASGPRIAGLSAASLPFVADHDFKAFDAEVLRGEGGASLRRRTFTAGWALARTGDAYRNRLQQAKRDQGRTLRRELVELNTLYGADTELLLRVVDAIGRPGLRREGRNQLWANLRRAAPVLLCVPAHGRLREDLMHALLGRTPETLYSEVTRRLLPVAARLAEVYEPSLRIGERALQELLVTREGIRRLGLFGRLATALPQYAVPELLNAIEPLDSSLVDALFDIPAPSLQHLVGKLGSPRLLDALSPFIDGPDLDLLGQYTPKAWTLLLEGLRQPEHLTALGLGWALIVERDPAGAVDARVLLEIARRSGREPRYAVRALLETPSDEWAAVLASPEVSAAWLSAFGRLDVAPVLDAFPGAGRLFAAFTPKALRAAATAGLDEAALESLVSFGRGTGLEPSEVLREFLDAEGEPNEAQVFAGPAPAAWASARLAAGESPADVVFRLLDDPGLLRDWLVNGDTLPRRVLADTLGGDLRALGVAPAEGRRLVALLEDQPGLLELAYPLPFPSQRLRLLRLALDRPDGSLVRREVADALPDVLEDPDAERLLDFIAGDGLTFGQARRALDLGLDASGREMLRELGPLPVDAAVLRVASAHGVAVARWTAVLAQTVPSAPEVVASWGPRWLPLLAHPGGGEIARLLAPFRLPPHESARSSPWLLAAGHDGLSALSRHGRTLLDLVAATDPPPADAVLIDRLLTLGGNAAAYLLISAHGLPPSTWPEAIRLLAQGWDPEDVLLHFWSSTGLQPLHLG
;
A
#
# COMPACT_ATOMS: atom_id res chain seq x y z
N MET A 1 -21.52 18.90 2.66
CA MET A 1 -20.36 19.42 3.43
C MET A 1 -20.01 20.78 2.85
N ARG A 2 -19.83 21.82 3.67
CA ARG A 2 -19.52 23.16 3.17
C ARG A 2 -18.03 23.45 3.30
N GLY A 3 -17.40 23.94 2.23
CA GLY A 3 -15.99 24.31 2.24
C GLY A 3 -15.77 25.80 2.52
N ARG A 4 -14.56 26.15 2.95
CA ARG A 4 -14.13 27.53 3.23
C ARG A 4 -14.19 28.43 1.99
N SER A 5 -14.18 27.88 0.78
CA SER A 5 -14.45 28.61 -0.46
C SER A 5 -15.92 29.06 -0.62
N GLY A 6 -16.81 28.62 0.27
CA GLY A 6 -18.26 28.83 0.21
C GLY A 6 -19.02 27.77 -0.60
N ARG A 7 -18.31 26.89 -1.33
CA ARG A 7 -18.90 25.79 -2.12
C ARG A 7 -19.48 24.72 -1.21
N GLU A 8 -20.60 24.14 -1.64
CA GLU A 8 -21.12 22.91 -1.09
C GLU A 8 -20.65 21.69 -1.90
N TRP A 9 -20.15 20.70 -1.16
CA TRP A 9 -19.61 19.45 -1.66
C TRP A 9 -20.49 18.28 -1.22
N VAL A 10 -20.85 17.44 -2.19
CA VAL A 10 -21.67 16.23 -2.05
C VAL A 10 -20.76 15.01 -2.21
N SER A 11 -20.86 14.02 -1.30
CA SER A 11 -20.11 12.76 -1.41
C SER A 11 -20.79 11.80 -2.39
N LEU A 12 -20.00 11.17 -3.27
CA LEU A 12 -20.47 10.27 -4.32
C LEU A 12 -20.03 8.82 -4.08
N HIS A 13 -20.55 8.21 -3.01
CA HIS A 13 -20.56 6.74 -2.93
C HIS A 13 -21.48 6.20 -4.05
N PRO A 14 -21.01 5.35 -4.99
CA PRO A 14 -19.97 4.33 -4.80
C PRO A 14 -18.92 4.26 -5.93
N LEU A 15 -18.61 5.37 -6.62
CA LEU A 15 -17.72 5.36 -7.80
C LEU A 15 -16.23 5.33 -7.42
N ILE A 16 -15.79 4.19 -6.89
CA ILE A 16 -14.43 3.96 -6.42
C ILE A 16 -13.65 3.19 -7.48
N ARG A 17 -12.66 3.83 -8.12
CA ARG A 17 -11.71 3.11 -8.98
C ARG A 17 -10.87 2.15 -8.12
N PRO A 18 -10.70 0.87 -8.51
CA PRO A 18 -9.71 0.01 -7.87
C PRO A 18 -8.30 0.56 -8.16
N GLY A 19 -7.64 1.10 -7.14
CA GLY A 19 -6.32 1.75 -7.24
C GLY A 19 -6.28 3.06 -6.44
N HIS A 20 -7.19 3.98 -6.76
CA HIS A 20 -7.34 5.28 -6.07
C HIS A 20 -8.05 5.14 -4.71
N LEU A 21 -7.44 4.41 -3.78
CA LEU A 21 -7.93 4.15 -2.43
C LEU A 21 -9.20 3.31 -2.39
N ARG A 22 -9.04 1.98 -2.31
CA ARG A 22 -10.12 1.13 -1.78
C ARG A 22 -10.40 1.59 -0.35
N PRO A 23 -11.65 1.92 0.03
CA PRO A 23 -11.99 1.96 1.44
C PRO A 23 -11.76 0.54 1.99
N HIS A 24 -11.23 0.43 3.21
CA HIS A 24 -11.49 -0.78 3.96
C HIS A 24 -13.01 -0.85 4.13
N GLN A 25 -13.64 -1.89 3.59
CA GLN A 25 -15.02 -2.23 3.90
C GLN A 25 -15.06 -2.72 5.35
N SER A 26 -15.06 -1.79 6.31
CA SER A 26 -15.54 -2.07 7.65
C SER A 26 -17.06 -2.00 7.64
N GLU A 27 -17.71 -3.04 8.15
CA GLU A 27 -19.19 -3.14 8.28
C GLU A 27 -19.76 -2.20 9.38
N THR A 28 -19.11 -1.06 9.61
CA THR A 28 -19.43 -0.09 10.66
C THR A 28 -19.48 1.32 10.06
N ASP A 29 -20.51 2.10 10.39
CA ASP A 29 -20.82 3.45 9.87
C ASP A 29 -19.79 4.57 10.15
N VAL A 30 -18.57 4.23 10.55
CA VAL A 30 -17.49 5.18 10.86
C VAL A 30 -16.47 5.18 9.73
N ALA A 31 -16.57 6.16 8.83
CA ALA A 31 -15.62 6.34 7.73
C ALA A 31 -14.18 6.52 8.25
N PRO A 32 -13.22 5.64 7.90
CA PRO A 32 -11.86 5.75 8.43
C PRO A 32 -11.17 7.06 8.00
N PRO A 33 -10.37 7.69 8.87
CA PRO A 33 -9.78 9.02 8.62
C PRO A 33 -8.71 9.07 7.53
N HIS A 34 -8.43 7.93 6.87
CA HIS A 34 -7.54 7.81 5.71
C HIS A 34 -8.30 7.49 4.42
N GLN A 35 -9.63 7.40 4.48
CA GLN A 35 -10.51 7.28 3.33
C GLN A 35 -10.50 8.57 2.51
N VAL A 36 -10.40 8.41 1.20
CA VAL A 36 -10.53 9.47 0.23
C VAL A 36 -11.80 9.24 -0.57
N ASP A 37 -12.73 10.17 -0.51
CA ASP A 37 -14.01 10.07 -1.22
C ASP A 37 -14.01 10.95 -2.47
N LEU A 38 -14.66 10.45 -3.51
CA LEU A 38 -15.05 11.27 -4.65
C LEU A 38 -16.17 12.22 -4.19
N VAL A 39 -15.95 13.52 -4.39
CA VAL A 39 -16.95 14.57 -4.14
C VAL A 39 -17.21 15.37 -5.41
N SER A 40 -18.42 15.89 -5.54
CA SER A 40 -18.76 16.92 -6.54
C SER A 40 -19.23 18.20 -5.88
N ASP A 41 -19.09 19.33 -6.57
CA ASP A 41 -19.88 20.51 -6.23
C ASP A 41 -21.38 20.29 -6.51
N GLU A 42 -22.26 21.09 -5.91
CA GLU A 42 -23.72 21.05 -6.16
C GLU A 42 -24.10 21.12 -7.65
N GLY A 43 -23.28 21.80 -8.45
CA GLY A 43 -23.50 21.94 -9.89
C GLY A 43 -23.09 20.72 -10.72
N GLY A 44 -22.41 19.72 -10.14
CA GLY A 44 -21.85 18.57 -10.86
C GLY A 44 -20.76 18.92 -11.88
N ASN A 45 -20.17 20.11 -11.76
CA ASN A 45 -19.22 20.68 -12.72
C ASN A 45 -17.76 20.43 -12.32
N THR A 46 -17.48 20.32 -11.01
CA THR A 46 -16.15 20.08 -10.46
C THR A 46 -16.14 18.80 -9.65
N PHE A 47 -15.24 17.87 -9.99
CA PHE A 47 -14.99 16.65 -9.21
C PHE A 47 -13.69 16.77 -8.42
N GLY A 48 -13.74 16.35 -7.16
CA GLY A 48 -12.62 16.41 -6.23
C GLY A 48 -12.44 15.13 -5.42
N ALA A 49 -11.25 14.98 -4.85
CA ALA A 49 -10.92 13.99 -3.84
C ALA A 49 -10.94 14.67 -2.47
N LEU A 50 -11.93 14.33 -1.64
CA LEU A 50 -12.01 14.72 -0.23
C LEU A 50 -11.03 13.87 0.57
N ARG A 51 -10.10 14.52 1.29
CA ARG A 51 -9.06 13.86 2.07
C ARG A 51 -9.20 14.26 3.53
N ARG A 52 -9.33 13.26 4.39
CA ARG A 52 -9.42 13.40 5.85
C ARG A 52 -8.04 13.28 6.48
N PHE A 53 -7.87 13.84 7.68
CA PHE A 53 -6.61 13.89 8.41
C PHE A 53 -6.80 13.60 9.88
N ALA A 54 -5.81 12.97 10.51
CA ALA A 54 -5.84 12.69 11.93
C ALA A 54 -5.78 13.96 12.82
N ARG A 55 -5.14 15.04 12.34
CA ARG A 55 -4.86 16.29 13.08
C ARG A 55 -4.83 17.53 12.17
N ARG A 56 -5.16 18.72 12.70
CA ARG A 56 -5.03 20.02 11.98
C ARG A 56 -3.59 20.24 11.46
N ARG A 57 -2.58 19.92 12.27
CA ARG A 57 -1.15 19.98 11.91
C ARG A 57 -0.78 19.09 10.71
N ASP A 58 -1.42 17.93 10.55
CA ASP A 58 -1.13 17.03 9.43
C ASP A 58 -1.83 17.49 8.13
N ARG A 59 -2.99 18.14 8.25
CA ARG A 59 -3.64 18.90 7.17
C ARG A 59 -2.71 20.00 6.64
N GLU A 60 -2.20 20.85 7.53
CA GLU A 60 -1.23 21.91 7.18
C GLU A 60 0.03 21.37 6.52
N ARG A 61 0.59 20.27 7.04
CA ARG A 61 1.76 19.59 6.44
C ARG A 61 1.49 19.13 5.00
N ALA A 62 0.30 18.61 4.70
CA ALA A 62 -0.07 18.25 3.33
C ALA A 62 -0.34 19.47 2.44
N LEU A 63 -0.88 20.57 2.96
CA LEU A 63 -1.00 21.84 2.23
C LEU A 63 0.38 22.40 1.86
N ALA A 64 1.36 22.30 2.76
CA ALA A 64 2.75 22.69 2.50
C ALA A 64 3.43 21.79 1.45
N LEU A 65 3.19 20.46 1.50
CA LEU A 65 3.66 19.52 0.47
C LEU A 65 3.03 19.82 -0.90
N LEU A 66 1.72 20.05 -0.94
CA LEU A 66 0.97 20.44 -2.14
C LEU A 66 1.59 21.66 -2.82
N ALA A 67 1.82 22.73 -2.05
CA ALA A 67 2.45 23.96 -2.54
C ALA A 67 3.88 23.73 -3.05
N ALA A 68 4.66 22.86 -2.40
CA ALA A 68 6.06 22.60 -2.76
C ALA A 68 6.21 21.69 -3.99
N ALA A 69 5.35 20.66 -4.14
CA ALA A 69 5.39 19.72 -5.26
C ALA A 69 4.97 20.37 -6.59
N GLY A 70 4.11 21.39 -6.55
CA GLY A 70 3.69 22.16 -7.73
C GLY A 70 2.93 21.28 -8.75
N PRO A 71 3.24 21.33 -10.06
CA PRO A 71 2.44 20.68 -11.11
C PRO A 71 2.51 19.15 -11.12
N VAL A 72 3.23 18.53 -10.19
CA VAL A 72 3.31 17.07 -10.01
C VAL A 72 2.29 16.57 -9.00
N ALA A 73 1.74 17.45 -8.15
CA ALA A 73 0.71 17.13 -7.18
C ALA A 73 -0.69 17.67 -7.60
N PRO A 74 -1.78 17.19 -7.00
CA PRO A 74 -3.14 17.67 -7.29
C PRO A 74 -3.32 19.13 -6.87
N VAL A 75 -4.23 19.86 -7.51
CA VAL A 75 -4.54 21.25 -7.11
C VAL A 75 -5.45 21.24 -5.87
N LEU A 76 -5.22 22.11 -4.89
CA LEU A 76 -6.15 22.35 -3.80
C LEU A 76 -7.41 23.03 -4.34
N LEU A 77 -8.59 22.45 -4.07
CA LEU A 77 -9.89 23.02 -4.46
C LEU A 77 -10.61 23.68 -3.29
N ASP A 78 -10.52 23.10 -2.08
CA ASP A 78 -11.19 23.62 -0.89
C ASP A 78 -10.59 23.10 0.43
N LEU A 79 -10.98 23.74 1.54
CA LEU A 79 -10.74 23.27 2.91
C LEU A 79 -12.10 22.99 3.56
N ILE A 80 -12.22 21.87 4.27
CA ILE A 80 -13.43 21.57 5.05
C ILE A 80 -13.09 21.72 6.54
N GLU A 81 -13.86 22.56 7.22
CA GLU A 81 -13.73 22.94 8.63
C GLU A 81 -15.09 22.71 9.29
N ASP A 82 -15.43 21.43 9.43
CA ASP A 82 -16.70 20.90 9.94
C ASP A 82 -16.37 20.11 11.22
N VAL A 83 -17.03 20.45 12.32
CA VAL A 83 -16.70 20.02 13.70
C VAL A 83 -16.90 18.52 13.89
N ASP A 84 -17.95 17.98 13.28
CA ASP A 84 -18.29 16.55 13.34
C ASP A 84 -17.40 15.70 12.43
N MET A 85 -16.48 16.32 11.67
CA MET A 85 -15.54 15.64 10.78
C MET A 85 -14.07 15.84 11.18
N PRO A 86 -13.21 14.85 10.88
CA PRO A 86 -11.76 15.06 10.97
C PRO A 86 -11.32 16.21 10.03
N PRO A 87 -10.30 17.00 10.40
CA PRO A 87 -9.76 18.08 9.57
C PRO A 87 -9.54 17.60 8.13
N SER A 88 -10.03 18.35 7.14
CA SER A 88 -10.15 17.83 5.78
C SER A 88 -9.85 18.86 4.69
N VAL A 89 -9.47 18.38 3.50
CA VAL A 89 -9.29 19.20 2.29
C VAL A 89 -9.96 18.54 1.08
N VAL A 90 -10.38 19.35 0.11
CA VAL A 90 -10.77 18.86 -1.22
C VAL A 90 -9.66 19.21 -2.20
N THR A 91 -9.20 18.20 -2.95
CA THR A 91 -8.19 18.35 -4.01
C THR A 91 -8.77 17.97 -5.36
N ALA A 92 -8.18 18.41 -6.47
CA ALA A 92 -8.54 17.93 -7.80
C ALA A 92 -8.33 16.40 -7.87
N TRP A 93 -9.24 15.70 -8.54
CA TRP A 93 -9.16 14.23 -8.64
C TRP A 93 -7.87 13.76 -9.32
N ALA A 94 -7.39 14.51 -10.32
CA ALA A 94 -6.11 14.26 -10.99
C ALA A 94 -5.22 15.53 -11.03
N PRO A 95 -3.90 15.40 -10.88
CA PRO A 95 -2.93 16.48 -11.10
C PRO A 95 -2.89 16.88 -12.58
N GLY A 96 -2.85 18.18 -12.87
CA GLY A 96 -2.92 18.71 -14.24
C GLY A 96 -2.39 20.13 -14.39
N ARG A 97 -2.32 20.63 -15.63
CA ARG A 97 -1.90 22.02 -15.92
C ARG A 97 -2.91 23.02 -15.33
N PRO A 98 -2.45 24.17 -14.79
CA PRO A 98 -3.35 25.26 -14.40
C PRO A 98 -4.23 25.67 -15.59
N GLY A 99 -5.56 25.55 -15.44
CA GLY A 99 -6.54 25.74 -16.51
C GLY A 99 -7.30 24.48 -16.97
N HIS A 100 -6.99 23.30 -16.44
CA HIS A 100 -7.76 22.06 -16.68
C HIS A 100 -8.36 21.46 -15.40
N ALA A 101 -8.78 22.32 -14.45
CA ALA A 101 -9.40 21.88 -13.19
C ALA A 101 -10.78 21.22 -13.37
N ALA A 102 -11.47 21.50 -14.48
CA ALA A 102 -12.71 20.84 -14.86
C ALA A 102 -12.42 19.58 -15.71
N VAL A 103 -12.03 18.50 -15.05
CA VAL A 103 -12.03 17.16 -15.68
C VAL A 103 -13.43 16.58 -15.51
N ALA A 104 -14.18 16.51 -16.61
CA ALA A 104 -15.49 15.89 -16.63
C ALA A 104 -15.39 14.37 -16.37
N LEU A 105 -16.37 13.82 -15.67
CA LEU A 105 -16.33 12.44 -15.16
C LEU A 105 -16.25 11.37 -16.27
N ASP A 106 -16.74 11.68 -17.47
CA ASP A 106 -16.65 10.85 -18.67
C ASP A 106 -15.21 10.69 -19.18
N ARG A 107 -14.33 11.65 -18.90
CA ARG A 107 -12.88 11.58 -19.19
C ARG A 107 -12.10 10.88 -18.08
N LEU A 108 -12.69 10.73 -16.90
CA LEU A 108 -12.18 9.88 -15.82
C LEU A 108 -12.61 8.41 -15.99
N VAL A 109 -12.80 7.93 -17.22
CA VAL A 109 -13.09 6.52 -17.52
C VAL A 109 -11.86 5.73 -17.97
N GLU A 110 -10.81 6.39 -18.49
CA GLU A 110 -9.55 5.70 -18.83
C GLU A 110 -8.65 5.52 -17.58
N PRO A 111 -7.98 4.35 -17.43
CA PRO A 111 -7.17 4.05 -16.24
C PRO A 111 -5.82 4.78 -16.28
N ASP A 112 -5.81 6.03 -15.85
CA ASP A 112 -4.57 6.82 -15.61
C ASP A 112 -3.76 6.32 -14.38
N ASP A 113 -4.36 5.47 -13.54
CA ASP A 113 -3.75 4.88 -12.34
C ASP A 113 -2.58 3.95 -12.70
N LEU A 114 -1.40 4.20 -12.12
CA LEU A 114 -0.20 3.46 -12.50
C LEU A 114 -0.27 1.98 -12.04
N LEU A 115 -0.94 1.68 -10.92
CA LEU A 115 -1.14 0.29 -10.49
C LEU A 115 -2.12 -0.43 -11.40
N ALA A 116 -3.26 0.19 -11.74
CA ALA A 116 -4.24 -0.40 -12.65
C ALA A 116 -3.63 -0.68 -14.03
N GLN A 117 -2.83 0.25 -14.57
CA GLN A 117 -2.10 0.01 -15.82
C GLN A 117 -1.13 -1.18 -15.72
N LEU A 118 -0.44 -1.34 -14.58
CA LEU A 118 0.44 -2.50 -14.34
C LEU A 118 -0.36 -3.81 -14.21
N GLU A 119 -1.52 -3.80 -13.55
CA GLU A 119 -2.44 -4.93 -13.44
C GLU A 119 -3.12 -5.29 -14.77
N GLU A 120 -3.32 -4.31 -15.66
CA GLU A 120 -3.78 -4.45 -17.05
C GLU A 120 -2.66 -4.88 -18.02
N GLY A 121 -1.42 -4.99 -17.52
CA GLY A 121 -0.30 -5.55 -18.25
C GLY A 121 0.54 -4.54 -19.04
N ARG A 122 0.30 -3.23 -18.87
CA ARG A 122 1.15 -2.20 -19.45
C ARG A 122 2.56 -2.30 -18.86
N ARG A 123 3.57 -2.29 -19.72
CA ARG A 123 4.99 -2.27 -19.37
C ARG A 123 5.69 -1.17 -20.16
N TRP A 124 6.77 -0.66 -19.62
CA TRP A 124 7.60 0.38 -20.25
C TRP A 124 9.02 -0.15 -20.46
N ARG A 125 9.77 0.37 -21.43
CA ARG A 125 11.21 0.09 -21.51
C ARG A 125 11.96 0.84 -20.40
N PRO A 126 13.12 0.36 -19.92
CA PRO A 126 13.94 1.03 -18.91
C PRO A 126 14.13 2.53 -19.15
N ALA A 127 14.52 2.92 -20.38
CA ALA A 127 14.65 4.32 -20.77
C ALA A 127 13.32 5.11 -20.69
N GLU A 128 12.21 4.51 -21.12
CA GLU A 128 10.90 5.16 -21.10
C GLU A 128 10.40 5.38 -19.66
N ALA A 129 10.57 4.38 -18.78
CA ALA A 129 10.22 4.50 -17.37
C ALA A 129 11.04 5.61 -16.68
N LEU A 130 12.36 5.62 -16.85
CA LEU A 130 13.24 6.68 -16.32
C LEU A 130 12.83 8.07 -16.80
N ARG A 131 12.52 8.22 -18.10
CA ARG A 131 12.05 9.49 -18.69
C ARG A 131 10.71 9.95 -18.11
N LEU A 132 9.75 9.04 -17.93
CA LEU A 132 8.43 9.34 -17.36
C LEU A 132 8.51 9.75 -15.87
N LEU A 133 9.54 9.27 -15.16
CA LEU A 133 9.81 9.60 -13.76
C LEU A 133 10.62 10.89 -13.57
N ALA A 134 11.27 11.43 -14.60
CA ALA A 134 12.09 12.64 -14.47
C ALA A 134 11.34 13.86 -13.87
N PRO A 135 10.07 14.16 -14.24
CA PRO A 135 9.30 15.23 -13.60
C PRO A 135 8.96 14.96 -12.13
N LEU A 136 8.78 13.69 -11.75
CA LEU A 136 8.62 13.29 -10.34
C LEU A 136 9.93 13.57 -9.58
N GLY A 137 11.09 13.18 -10.13
CA GLY A 137 12.40 13.50 -9.56
C GLY A 137 12.60 14.99 -9.28
N GLU A 138 12.18 15.87 -10.20
CA GLU A 138 12.23 17.32 -10.00
C GLU A 138 11.39 17.79 -8.80
N ALA A 139 10.17 17.25 -8.65
CA ALA A 139 9.32 17.57 -7.50
C ALA A 139 9.93 17.05 -6.18
N LEU A 140 10.57 15.88 -6.20
CA LEU A 140 11.21 15.28 -5.03
C LEU A 140 12.43 16.05 -4.53
N ASP A 141 13.17 16.71 -5.42
CA ASP A 141 14.25 17.64 -5.04
C ASP A 141 13.70 18.99 -4.54
N ARG A 142 12.63 19.52 -5.16
CA ARG A 142 11.94 20.73 -4.66
C ARG A 142 11.33 20.52 -3.27
N LEU A 143 10.84 19.31 -2.99
CA LEU A 143 10.32 18.92 -1.67
C LEU A 143 11.43 18.82 -0.61
N ASP A 144 12.61 18.30 -0.95
CA ASP A 144 13.76 18.24 -0.04
C ASP A 144 14.26 19.64 0.37
N GLY A 145 14.31 20.56 -0.59
CA GLY A 145 14.59 21.98 -0.32
C GLY A 145 13.60 22.65 0.65
N ARG A 146 12.42 22.04 0.86
CA ARG A 146 11.40 22.44 1.84
C ARG A 146 11.35 21.54 3.10
N GLY A 147 12.25 20.56 3.21
CA GLY A 147 12.37 19.66 4.36
C GLY A 147 11.52 18.39 4.31
N PHE A 148 10.97 18.04 3.14
CA PHE A 148 10.12 16.86 2.94
C PHE A 148 10.81 15.79 2.08
N VAL A 149 10.82 14.54 2.55
CA VAL A 149 11.29 13.37 1.80
C VAL A 149 10.15 12.35 1.73
N PRO A 150 9.23 12.43 0.76
CA PRO A 150 8.19 11.42 0.61
C PRO A 150 8.81 10.09 0.14
N MET A 151 8.39 8.99 0.77
CA MET A 151 8.88 7.63 0.46
C MET A 151 7.81 6.76 -0.23
N GLU A 152 6.55 7.18 -0.17
CA GLU A 152 5.41 6.51 -0.80
C GLU A 152 5.32 6.83 -2.29
N LEU A 153 6.23 6.24 -3.06
CA LEU A 153 6.31 6.38 -4.52
C LEU A 153 5.78 5.12 -5.23
N SER A 154 4.86 4.38 -4.61
CA SER A 154 4.28 3.18 -5.21
C SER A 154 3.20 3.49 -6.25
N PRO A 155 2.90 2.55 -7.17
CA PRO A 155 1.96 2.78 -8.25
C PRO A 155 0.55 3.21 -7.83
N ASP A 156 0.06 2.82 -6.65
CA ASP A 156 -1.23 3.24 -6.07
C ASP A 156 -1.26 4.69 -5.54
N HIS A 157 -0.11 5.36 -5.54
CA HIS A 157 0.02 6.78 -5.20
C HIS A 157 0.37 7.64 -6.41
N LEU A 158 0.37 7.04 -7.60
CA LEU A 158 0.88 7.62 -8.83
C LEU A 158 -0.10 7.46 -10.00
N VAL A 159 -0.14 8.48 -10.86
CA VAL A 159 -0.88 8.44 -12.14
C VAL A 159 0.04 8.84 -13.27
N GLU A 160 -0.14 8.26 -14.46
CA GLU A 160 0.42 8.84 -15.68
C GLU A 160 -0.54 9.91 -16.21
N ASN A 161 -0.11 11.18 -16.23
CA ASN A 161 -0.88 12.24 -16.88
C ASN A 161 0.03 13.17 -17.69
N GLY A 162 -0.35 13.37 -18.96
CA GLY A 162 0.35 14.25 -19.89
C GLY A 162 1.76 13.77 -20.25
N GLY A 163 1.99 12.45 -20.29
CA GLY A 163 3.29 11.84 -20.59
C GLY A 163 4.32 12.00 -19.44
N ALA A 164 3.86 11.96 -18.20
CA ALA A 164 4.70 12.01 -17.00
C ALA A 164 4.00 11.32 -15.83
N ILE A 165 4.76 10.71 -14.94
CA ILE A 165 4.24 10.20 -13.67
C ILE A 165 4.03 11.38 -12.69
N ARG A 166 2.89 11.37 -12.00
CA ARG A 166 2.41 12.42 -11.09
C ARG A 166 1.98 11.82 -9.76
N LEU A 167 2.10 12.60 -8.68
CA LEU A 167 1.62 12.24 -7.35
C LEU A 167 0.12 12.46 -7.25
N VAL A 168 -0.61 11.44 -6.78
CA VAL A 168 -1.97 11.55 -6.22
C VAL A 168 -2.01 11.17 -4.74
N GLY A 169 -0.97 10.50 -4.23
CA GLY A 169 -0.73 10.35 -2.80
C GLY A 169 -0.41 11.69 -2.14
N LEU A 170 -1.27 12.09 -1.21
CA LEU A 170 -1.07 13.22 -0.31
C LEU A 170 -1.41 12.74 1.10
N SER A 171 -0.75 13.33 2.10
CA SER A 171 -1.00 13.21 3.55
C SER A 171 -0.65 11.92 4.31
N ARG A 172 -0.33 10.80 3.65
CA ARG A 172 -0.08 9.54 4.38
C ARG A 172 1.29 9.52 5.06
N HIS A 173 2.41 9.38 4.33
CA HIS A 173 3.71 9.14 4.98
C HIS A 173 4.89 9.96 4.42
N VAL A 174 4.95 11.26 4.78
CA VAL A 174 6.06 12.16 4.42
C VAL A 174 7.14 12.13 5.50
N TYR A 175 8.32 11.56 5.21
CA TYR A 175 9.43 11.66 6.15
C TYR A 175 9.96 13.09 6.24
N LYS A 176 10.30 13.50 7.46
CA LYS A 176 10.90 14.81 7.74
C LYS A 176 12.25 14.63 8.45
N PRO A 177 13.38 14.61 7.73
CA PRO A 177 14.71 14.40 8.31
C PRO A 177 15.06 15.36 9.44
N ARG A 178 14.62 16.62 9.34
CA ARG A 178 14.90 17.66 10.33
C ARG A 178 14.04 17.58 11.59
N GLU A 179 12.85 16.96 11.51
CA GLU A 179 11.94 16.75 12.64
C GLU A 179 12.14 15.37 13.29
N ARG A 180 13.00 14.49 12.72
CA ARG A 180 13.16 13.06 13.08
C ARG A 180 11.85 12.25 13.09
N SER A 181 10.78 12.81 12.53
CA SER A 181 9.45 12.21 12.49
C SER A 181 9.39 11.19 11.36
N LEU A 182 9.42 9.91 11.74
CA LEU A 182 9.17 8.80 10.84
C LEU A 182 7.67 8.63 10.55
N PRO A 183 7.29 8.32 9.31
CA PRO A 183 6.07 7.59 9.09
C PRO A 183 6.19 6.16 9.63
N ALA A 184 5.15 5.70 10.32
CA ALA A 184 5.06 4.33 10.79
C ALA A 184 4.98 3.36 9.59
N PRO A 185 5.76 2.25 9.57
CA PRO A 185 5.69 1.23 8.51
C PRO A 185 4.30 0.59 8.38
N SER A 186 3.48 0.79 9.40
CA SER A 186 2.19 0.22 9.68
C SER A 186 1.02 0.86 8.93
N GLY A 187 1.20 2.10 8.42
CA GLY A 187 0.20 2.82 7.62
C GLY A 187 0.51 2.86 6.10
N MET A 188 1.66 2.31 5.70
CA MET A 188 2.08 2.25 4.29
C MET A 188 1.23 1.25 3.51
N SER A 189 0.98 1.52 2.23
CA SER A 189 0.29 0.53 1.37
C SER A 189 1.15 -0.72 1.14
N LEU A 190 0.52 -1.85 0.79
CA LEU A 190 1.24 -3.05 0.34
C LEU A 190 2.17 -2.73 -0.85
N ALA A 191 1.74 -1.87 -1.75
CA ALA A 191 2.54 -1.48 -2.90
C ALA A 191 3.76 -0.63 -2.49
N THR A 192 3.61 0.33 -1.55
CA THR A 192 4.75 1.06 -0.95
C THR A 192 5.71 0.09 -0.26
N THR A 193 5.15 -0.82 0.54
CA THR A 193 5.87 -1.88 1.24
C THR A 193 6.74 -2.71 0.30
N GLN A 194 6.12 -3.25 -0.76
CA GLN A 194 6.78 -4.09 -1.75
C GLN A 194 7.81 -3.30 -2.58
N LEU A 195 7.56 -2.03 -2.84
CA LEU A 195 8.51 -1.13 -3.51
C LEU A 195 9.75 -0.86 -2.66
N ILE A 196 9.56 -0.66 -1.35
CA ILE A 196 10.64 -0.45 -0.38
C ILE A 196 11.47 -1.73 -0.16
N GLY A 197 10.86 -2.91 -0.26
CA GLY A 197 11.58 -4.20 -0.27
C GLY A 197 12.45 -4.47 0.97
N GLY A 198 12.21 -3.77 2.09
CA GLY A 198 12.98 -3.81 3.34
C GLY A 198 14.01 -2.69 3.55
N HIS A 199 14.35 -1.91 2.53
CA HIS A 199 15.37 -0.85 2.64
C HIS A 199 14.80 0.47 3.22
N LEU A 200 14.54 0.47 4.53
CA LEU A 200 14.05 1.63 5.31
C LEU A 200 15.11 2.07 6.33
N PRO A 201 15.71 3.28 6.20
CA PRO A 201 16.65 3.81 7.19
C PRO A 201 16.02 3.92 8.59
N SER A 202 16.87 4.02 9.62
CA SER A 202 16.42 4.16 11.01
C SER A 202 15.92 5.58 11.33
N ALA A 203 15.22 5.74 12.45
CA ALA A 203 14.71 7.05 12.90
C ALA A 203 15.81 8.11 13.08
N GLY A 204 17.02 7.68 13.44
CA GLY A 204 18.20 8.52 13.61
C GLY A 204 19.03 8.75 12.35
N ALA A 205 18.67 8.15 11.20
CA ALA A 205 19.44 8.26 9.98
C ALA A 205 19.46 9.69 9.43
N THR A 206 20.58 10.07 8.83
CA THR A 206 20.86 11.39 8.30
C THR A 206 19.97 11.73 7.09
N PRO A 207 19.77 13.03 6.77
CA PRO A 207 19.04 13.42 5.56
C PRO A 207 19.61 12.78 4.29
N GLY A 208 20.94 12.59 4.20
CA GLY A 208 21.59 11.94 3.07
C GLY A 208 21.21 10.46 2.89
N GLU A 209 21.09 9.71 3.98
CA GLU A 209 20.63 8.31 3.95
C GLU A 209 19.17 8.20 3.49
N TRP A 210 18.32 9.15 3.89
CA TRP A 210 16.92 9.22 3.42
C TRP A 210 16.80 9.62 1.96
N ARG A 211 17.62 10.57 1.49
CA ARG A 211 17.71 10.86 0.05
C ARG A 211 18.20 9.65 -0.75
N ARG A 212 19.18 8.91 -0.24
CA ARG A 212 19.64 7.65 -0.86
C ARG A 212 18.53 6.62 -0.93
N ALA A 213 17.81 6.37 0.17
CA ALA A 213 16.67 5.46 0.18
C ALA A 213 15.58 5.87 -0.83
N GLN A 214 15.26 7.17 -0.93
CA GLN A 214 14.32 7.66 -1.94
C GLN A 214 14.83 7.44 -3.38
N THR A 215 16.13 7.59 -3.65
CA THR A 215 16.68 7.28 -4.99
C THR A 215 16.56 5.80 -5.33
N LEU A 216 16.77 4.89 -4.37
CA LEU A 216 16.59 3.46 -4.56
C LEU A 216 15.11 3.12 -4.81
N VAL A 217 14.19 3.72 -4.06
CA VAL A 217 12.74 3.59 -4.27
C VAL A 217 12.33 4.07 -5.67
N LEU A 218 12.87 5.20 -6.17
CA LEU A 218 12.65 5.66 -7.56
C LEU A 218 13.14 4.66 -8.62
N LEU A 219 14.32 4.07 -8.42
CA LEU A 219 14.86 3.07 -9.33
C LEU A 219 14.03 1.79 -9.30
N ARG A 220 13.64 1.33 -8.12
CA ARG A 220 12.78 0.16 -7.94
C ARG A 220 11.40 0.37 -8.57
N LEU A 221 10.87 1.59 -8.56
CA LEU A 221 9.63 1.94 -9.25
C LEU A 221 9.82 1.85 -10.76
N ALA A 222 10.94 2.34 -11.30
CA ALA A 222 11.28 2.18 -12.71
C ALA A 222 11.41 0.69 -13.09
N GLY A 223 12.03 -0.13 -12.22
CA GLY A 223 12.08 -1.59 -12.37
C GLY A 223 10.69 -2.23 -12.41
N TRP A 224 9.81 -1.85 -11.47
CA TRP A 224 8.44 -2.35 -11.41
C TRP A 224 7.62 -1.91 -12.63
N MET A 225 7.81 -0.69 -13.14
CA MET A 225 7.24 -0.26 -14.43
C MET A 225 7.69 -1.16 -15.59
N CYS A 226 8.92 -1.65 -15.58
CA CYS A 226 9.46 -2.47 -16.67
C CYS A 226 9.02 -3.94 -16.61
N CYS A 227 9.12 -4.62 -15.46
CA CYS A 227 8.75 -6.04 -15.36
C CYS A 227 7.31 -6.28 -14.89
N GLY A 228 6.71 -5.34 -14.16
CA GLY A 228 5.39 -5.50 -13.52
C GLY A 228 5.41 -6.30 -12.22
N LEU A 229 6.57 -6.79 -11.78
CA LEU A 229 6.74 -7.49 -10.51
C LEU A 229 7.30 -6.51 -9.45
N PRO A 230 6.63 -6.33 -8.31
CA PRO A 230 7.15 -5.53 -7.21
C PRO A 230 8.49 -6.08 -6.69
N PRO A 231 9.45 -5.26 -6.23
CA PRO A 231 10.73 -5.73 -5.69
C PRO A 231 10.58 -6.77 -4.57
N GLY A 232 9.77 -6.46 -3.55
CA GLY A 232 9.44 -7.38 -2.46
C GLY A 232 8.55 -8.57 -2.85
N SER A 233 8.16 -8.67 -4.13
CA SER A 233 7.49 -9.84 -4.72
C SER A 233 8.35 -10.55 -5.78
N TRP A 234 9.56 -10.04 -6.03
CA TRP A 234 10.63 -10.65 -6.82
C TRP A 234 11.59 -11.44 -5.92
N GLY A 235 12.07 -10.84 -4.83
CA GLY A 235 12.98 -11.47 -3.88
C GLY A 235 13.36 -10.56 -2.71
N ASP A 236 14.40 -10.94 -1.98
CA ASP A 236 15.11 -10.06 -1.03
C ASP A 236 15.81 -8.92 -1.79
N VAL A 237 15.46 -7.67 -1.45
CA VAL A 237 16.04 -6.45 -2.03
C VAL A 237 16.45 -5.47 -0.91
N HIS A 238 17.15 -5.98 0.11
CA HIS A 238 17.58 -5.20 1.28
C HIS A 238 18.80 -4.30 1.04
N ASP A 239 19.65 -4.59 0.04
CA ASP A 239 20.91 -3.87 -0.24
C ASP A 239 21.05 -3.37 -1.71
N ASP A 240 22.23 -2.83 -2.05
CA ASP A 240 22.55 -2.36 -3.41
C ASP A 240 22.69 -3.52 -4.41
N ALA A 241 23.11 -4.72 -3.97
CA ALA A 241 23.37 -5.87 -4.83
C ALA A 241 22.07 -6.56 -5.27
N GLY A 242 21.14 -6.79 -4.33
CA GLY A 242 19.78 -7.24 -4.66
C GLY A 242 19.03 -6.20 -5.50
N ASN A 243 19.27 -4.90 -5.27
CA ASN A 243 18.74 -3.84 -6.13
C ASN A 243 19.31 -3.87 -7.55
N GLU A 244 20.60 -4.18 -7.70
CA GLU A 244 21.22 -4.37 -9.02
C GLU A 244 20.63 -5.58 -9.75
N GLU A 245 20.49 -6.71 -9.07
CA GLU A 245 19.93 -7.93 -9.65
C GLU A 245 18.46 -7.75 -10.07
N TYR A 246 17.65 -7.09 -9.23
CA TYR A 246 16.27 -6.71 -9.56
C TYR A 246 16.17 -5.82 -10.81
N LEU A 247 17.04 -4.81 -10.93
CA LEU A 247 17.04 -3.92 -12.10
C LEU A 247 17.51 -4.65 -13.37
N ARG A 248 18.51 -5.52 -13.28
CA ARG A 248 18.93 -6.38 -14.40
C ARG A 248 17.79 -7.31 -14.85
N PHE A 249 17.07 -7.92 -13.91
CA PHE A 249 15.86 -8.70 -14.19
C PHE A 249 14.76 -7.85 -14.86
N ALA A 250 14.60 -6.60 -14.44
CA ALA A 250 13.71 -5.64 -15.08
C ALA A 250 14.19 -5.11 -16.46
N GLY A 251 15.32 -5.62 -16.97
CA GLY A 251 15.84 -5.36 -18.33
C GLY A 251 16.88 -4.25 -18.43
N PHE A 252 17.20 -3.56 -17.33
CA PHE A 252 18.22 -2.51 -17.31
C PHE A 252 19.59 -3.10 -17.66
N ALA A 253 20.38 -2.39 -18.45
CA ALA A 253 21.76 -2.75 -18.77
C ALA A 253 22.71 -2.52 -17.59
N SER A 254 22.41 -1.52 -16.75
CA SER A 254 23.20 -1.10 -15.61
C SER A 254 22.33 -0.50 -14.51
N VAL A 255 22.84 -0.43 -13.27
CA VAL A 255 22.16 0.36 -12.22
C VAL A 255 22.33 1.85 -12.50
N PRO A 256 21.25 2.61 -12.73
CA PRO A 256 21.38 4.04 -12.94
C PRO A 256 21.86 4.76 -11.69
N ARG A 257 22.82 5.68 -11.85
CA ARG A 257 23.28 6.53 -10.75
C ARG A 257 22.44 7.80 -10.71
N LEU A 258 21.59 7.92 -9.69
CA LEU A 258 20.79 9.13 -9.46
C LEU A 258 21.51 10.07 -8.50
N GLU A 259 21.51 11.36 -8.80
CA GLU A 259 22.11 12.41 -7.98
C GLU A 259 21.01 13.15 -7.17
N PRO A 260 20.96 13.03 -5.83
CA PRO A 260 20.07 13.86 -5.01
C PRO A 260 20.30 15.36 -5.26
N GLY A 261 19.22 16.12 -5.42
CA GLY A 261 19.26 17.53 -5.82
C GLY A 261 19.35 17.76 -7.33
N ARG A 262 19.55 16.70 -8.13
CA ARG A 262 19.60 16.72 -9.60
C ARG A 262 18.87 15.51 -10.21
N LEU A 263 17.88 14.96 -9.52
CA LEU A 263 17.22 13.70 -9.86
C LEU A 263 16.68 13.71 -11.29
N ALA A 264 15.95 14.76 -11.68
CA ALA A 264 15.42 14.90 -13.04
C ALA A 264 16.50 14.82 -14.13
N ALA A 265 17.65 15.46 -13.92
CA ALA A 265 18.76 15.46 -14.87
C ALA A 265 19.47 14.08 -14.90
N SER A 266 19.67 13.46 -13.73
CA SER A 266 20.26 12.13 -13.65
C SER A 266 19.35 11.02 -14.22
N LEU A 267 18.02 11.12 -14.04
CA LEU A 267 17.03 10.24 -14.67
C LEU A 267 17.02 10.39 -16.19
N ALA A 268 17.14 11.61 -16.71
CA ALA A 268 17.24 11.85 -18.16
C ALA A 268 18.55 11.28 -18.76
N ALA A 269 19.69 11.54 -18.13
CA ALA A 269 20.98 10.98 -18.56
C ALA A 269 21.02 9.44 -18.46
N ALA A 270 20.39 8.87 -17.43
CA ALA A 270 20.20 7.43 -17.30
C ALA A 270 19.31 6.87 -18.41
N SER A 271 18.21 7.55 -18.77
CA SER A 271 17.35 7.16 -19.89
C SER A 271 18.14 7.11 -21.21
N GLU A 272 18.99 8.10 -21.47
CA GLU A 272 19.86 8.12 -22.67
C GLU A 272 20.88 6.97 -22.65
N THR A 273 21.46 6.68 -21.48
CA THR A 273 22.42 5.58 -21.28
C THR A 273 21.78 4.21 -21.52
N GLU A 274 20.60 3.97 -20.94
CA GLU A 274 19.85 2.72 -21.14
C GLU A 274 19.35 2.57 -22.59
N GLN A 275 18.92 3.67 -23.23
CA GLN A 275 18.57 3.66 -24.65
C GLN A 275 19.77 3.30 -25.54
N TRP A 276 20.97 3.78 -25.22
CA TRP A 276 22.21 3.41 -25.90
C TRP A 276 22.56 1.93 -25.68
N ALA A 277 22.50 1.44 -24.44
CA ALA A 277 22.84 0.06 -24.11
C ALA A 277 21.82 -0.97 -24.65
N GLU A 278 20.53 -0.60 -24.77
CA GLU A 278 19.51 -1.38 -25.49
C GLU A 278 19.86 -1.48 -26.98
N ALA A 279 20.27 -0.37 -27.60
CA ALA A 279 20.68 -0.35 -29.00
C ALA A 279 21.97 -1.16 -29.24
N GLU A 280 22.97 -1.03 -28.37
CA GLU A 280 24.24 -1.75 -28.50
C GLU A 280 24.06 -3.27 -28.33
N ARG A 281 23.29 -3.73 -27.33
CA ARG A 281 22.93 -5.15 -27.20
C ARG A 281 22.23 -5.68 -28.45
N ARG A 282 21.21 -4.97 -28.95
CA ARG A 282 20.51 -5.37 -30.19
C ARG A 282 21.44 -5.50 -31.40
N VAL A 283 22.41 -4.61 -31.53
CA VAL A 283 23.39 -4.67 -32.63
C VAL A 283 24.36 -5.83 -32.43
N ARG A 284 24.91 -5.99 -31.23
CA ARG A 284 25.87 -7.05 -30.88
C ARG A 284 25.31 -8.44 -31.11
N ASP A 285 24.09 -8.68 -30.61
CA ASP A 285 23.42 -9.98 -30.64
C ASP A 285 22.64 -10.21 -31.96
N ALA A 286 22.77 -9.32 -32.95
CA ALA A 286 22.04 -9.39 -34.20
C ALA A 286 22.44 -10.64 -35.04
N PRO A 287 21.54 -11.61 -35.30
CA PRO A 287 21.81 -12.67 -36.27
C PRO A 287 21.91 -12.13 -37.71
N CYS A 288 21.23 -11.03 -38.01
CA CYS A 288 21.17 -10.44 -39.33
C CYS A 288 21.05 -8.91 -39.29
N VAL A 289 21.73 -8.25 -40.22
CA VAL A 289 21.67 -6.80 -40.44
C VAL A 289 21.26 -6.53 -41.89
N VAL A 290 20.22 -5.72 -42.10
CA VAL A 290 19.80 -5.29 -43.43
C VAL A 290 20.10 -3.80 -43.67
N PHE A 291 20.78 -3.51 -44.77
CA PHE A 291 21.07 -2.15 -45.22
C PHE A 291 20.22 -1.78 -46.45
N TYR A 292 19.75 -0.54 -46.49
CA TYR A 292 19.17 0.07 -47.69
C TYR A 292 19.88 1.38 -48.04
N ASP A 293 20.57 1.39 -49.18
CA ASP A 293 21.22 2.57 -49.75
C ASP A 293 20.52 3.01 -51.05
N PRO A 294 19.66 4.05 -51.02
CA PRO A 294 18.97 4.53 -52.20
C PRO A 294 19.91 5.17 -53.23
N ALA A 295 21.18 5.46 -52.91
CA ALA A 295 22.15 5.92 -53.90
C ALA A 295 22.67 4.77 -54.77
N GLY A 296 22.88 3.58 -54.18
CA GLY A 296 23.29 2.35 -54.90
C GLY A 296 22.21 1.79 -55.83
N CYS A 297 20.94 2.02 -55.50
CA CYS A 297 19.78 1.55 -56.27
C CYS A 297 19.41 2.46 -57.48
N ARG A 298 20.00 3.67 -57.59
CA ARG A 298 19.78 4.55 -58.75
C ARG A 298 20.41 3.95 -60.00
N GLY A 299 19.82 4.24 -61.17
CA GLY A 299 20.44 3.90 -62.45
C GLY A 299 21.74 4.71 -62.61
N GLN A 300 22.87 4.02 -62.63
CA GLN A 300 24.21 4.62 -62.76
C GLN A 300 24.86 4.12 -64.03
N ASP A 301 25.58 5.00 -64.72
CA ASP A 301 26.45 4.61 -65.81
C ASP A 301 27.67 3.89 -65.22
N GLU A 302 27.94 2.67 -65.68
CA GLU A 302 29.13 1.88 -65.36
C GLU A 302 30.38 2.75 -65.27
N THR A 303 31.19 2.62 -64.20
CA THR A 303 32.38 3.48 -64.02
C THR A 303 33.39 3.28 -65.15
N ILE A 304 34.20 4.30 -65.42
CA ILE A 304 35.25 4.21 -66.46
C ILE A 304 36.19 3.02 -66.19
N GLN A 305 36.51 2.76 -64.91
CA GLN A 305 37.25 1.56 -64.51
C GLN A 305 36.54 0.26 -64.91
N ALA A 306 35.30 0.03 -64.46
CA ALA A 306 34.57 -1.21 -64.75
C ALA A 306 34.32 -1.41 -66.26
N TRP A 307 34.15 -0.31 -66.99
CA TRP A 307 34.08 -0.31 -68.44
C TRP A 307 35.38 -0.80 -69.09
N LEU A 308 36.53 -0.26 -68.69
CA LEU A 308 37.86 -0.66 -69.19
C LEU A 308 38.26 -2.08 -68.74
N GLU A 309 37.92 -2.48 -67.52
CA GLU A 309 38.09 -3.85 -67.03
C GLU A 309 37.30 -4.84 -67.88
N GLY A 310 36.05 -4.51 -68.21
CA GLY A 310 35.22 -5.26 -69.16
C GLY A 310 35.65 -5.17 -70.63
N LEU A 311 36.79 -4.53 -70.93
CA LEU A 311 37.47 -4.54 -72.23
C LEU A 311 38.85 -5.23 -72.18
N ILE A 312 39.32 -5.71 -71.01
CA ILE A 312 40.58 -6.44 -70.88
C ILE A 312 40.56 -7.68 -71.80
N GLY A 313 41.67 -7.90 -72.51
CA GLY A 313 41.83 -9.00 -73.46
C GLY A 313 41.07 -8.84 -74.79
N GLN A 314 40.19 -7.85 -74.94
CA GLN A 314 39.45 -7.60 -76.19
C GLN A 314 40.29 -6.80 -77.19
N ARG A 315 40.11 -7.08 -78.48
CA ARG A 315 40.67 -6.27 -79.59
C ARG A 315 39.72 -5.10 -79.89
N VAL A 316 40.08 -3.91 -79.43
CA VAL A 316 39.31 -2.67 -79.64
C VAL A 316 39.99 -1.73 -80.63
N ASN A 317 39.21 -1.09 -81.49
CA ASN A 317 39.69 -0.03 -82.37
C ASN A 317 40.00 1.24 -81.59
N ALA A 318 41.03 1.95 -82.01
CA ALA A 318 41.43 3.21 -81.43
C ALA A 318 42.09 4.12 -82.48
N GLU A 319 41.85 5.41 -82.41
CA GLU A 319 42.52 6.42 -83.22
C GLU A 319 43.80 6.91 -82.55
N VAL A 320 44.90 6.98 -83.29
CA VAL A 320 46.13 7.62 -82.83
C VAL A 320 45.92 9.12 -82.66
N THR A 321 46.03 9.62 -81.43
CA THR A 321 45.87 11.05 -81.10
C THR A 321 47.19 11.80 -80.95
N GLU A 322 48.29 11.10 -80.66
CA GLU A 322 49.61 11.68 -80.44
C GLU A 322 50.68 10.61 -80.65
N VAL A 323 51.83 10.99 -81.21
CA VAL A 323 52.95 10.08 -81.48
C VAL A 323 54.25 10.79 -81.10
N GLU A 324 55.04 10.14 -80.24
CA GLU A 324 56.43 10.51 -79.93
C GLU A 324 57.33 9.32 -80.23
N GLN A 325 58.64 9.55 -80.36
CA GLN A 325 59.64 8.50 -80.61
C GLN A 325 59.56 7.31 -79.63
N GLY A 326 59.14 7.55 -78.38
CA GLY A 326 59.06 6.55 -77.32
C GLY A 326 57.68 5.97 -77.03
N HIS A 327 56.59 6.58 -77.53
CA HIS A 327 55.23 6.16 -77.19
C HIS A 327 54.15 6.68 -78.16
N VAL A 328 52.98 6.03 -78.16
CA VAL A 328 51.78 6.47 -78.89
C VAL A 328 50.66 6.73 -77.88
N ARG A 329 49.92 7.84 -77.98
CA ARG A 329 48.62 7.98 -77.29
C ARG A 329 47.49 7.68 -78.27
N VAL A 330 46.67 6.71 -77.91
CA VAL A 330 45.50 6.27 -78.69
C VAL A 330 44.21 6.65 -77.95
N ARG A 331 43.19 7.10 -78.67
CA ARG A 331 41.82 7.29 -78.18
C ARG A 331 41.00 6.08 -78.59
N LEU A 332 40.35 5.39 -77.65
CA LEU A 332 39.46 4.29 -78.01
C LEU A 332 38.29 4.78 -78.86
N ASP A 333 38.05 4.13 -80.00
CA ASP A 333 36.86 4.34 -80.82
C ASP A 333 35.71 3.58 -80.17
N ASN A 334 34.68 4.27 -79.67
CA ASN A 334 33.56 3.64 -79.00
C ASN A 334 32.20 4.01 -79.62
N LEU A 335 31.18 3.24 -79.25
CA LEU A 335 29.80 3.44 -79.71
C LEU A 335 29.03 4.49 -78.89
N GLY A 336 29.72 5.39 -78.19
CA GLY A 336 29.13 6.33 -77.22
C GLY A 336 29.71 7.75 -77.33
N THR A 337 29.53 8.54 -76.27
CA THR A 337 30.00 9.94 -76.19
C THR A 337 31.23 10.13 -75.29
N ASP A 338 31.55 9.15 -74.42
CA ASP A 338 32.78 9.14 -73.63
C ASP A 338 34.00 8.95 -74.54
N THR A 339 35.17 9.50 -74.17
CA THR A 339 36.43 9.20 -74.87
C THR A 339 37.54 8.93 -73.87
N TRP A 340 38.24 7.78 -74.01
CA TRP A 340 39.38 7.43 -73.16
C TRP A 340 40.67 7.38 -73.97
N ARG A 341 41.77 7.91 -73.40
CA ARG A 341 43.09 7.94 -74.02
C ARG A 341 44.04 7.04 -73.25
N ILE A 342 44.74 6.15 -73.97
CA ILE A 342 45.71 5.22 -73.42
C ILE A 342 47.10 5.56 -73.97
N ARG A 343 48.11 5.58 -73.09
CA ARG A 343 49.53 5.77 -73.45
C ARG A 343 50.18 4.40 -73.64
N ILE A 344 50.46 4.04 -74.89
CA ILE A 344 51.08 2.77 -75.25
C ILE A 344 52.60 3.01 -75.45
N PRO A 345 53.48 2.45 -74.60
CA PRO A 345 54.93 2.60 -74.74
C PRO A 345 55.44 1.78 -75.93
N ARG A 346 56.56 2.20 -76.54
CA ARG A 346 57.20 1.53 -77.70
C ARG A 346 57.26 0.01 -77.59
N ARG A 347 57.61 -0.54 -76.42
CA ARG A 347 57.71 -1.99 -76.15
C ARG A 347 56.41 -2.79 -76.33
N SER A 348 55.27 -2.10 -76.36
CA SER A 348 53.93 -2.66 -76.49
C SER A 348 53.33 -2.41 -77.88
N THR A 349 54.16 -2.25 -78.92
CA THR A 349 53.72 -2.15 -80.32
C THR A 349 54.34 -3.26 -81.18
N PRO A 350 53.73 -3.66 -82.32
CA PRO A 350 54.24 -4.76 -83.15
C PRO A 350 55.67 -4.52 -83.66
N GLN A 351 56.06 -3.26 -83.90
CA GLN A 351 57.39 -2.86 -84.39
C GLN A 351 58.50 -3.01 -83.33
N ALA A 352 58.13 -3.27 -82.06
CA ALA A 352 59.08 -3.65 -81.01
C ALA A 352 59.07 -5.15 -80.67
N ALA A 353 58.23 -5.96 -81.34
CA ALA A 353 58.22 -7.41 -81.15
C ALA A 353 59.52 -8.03 -81.74
N PRO A 354 60.11 -9.04 -81.08
CA PRO A 354 61.55 -9.29 -81.22
C PRO A 354 61.90 -10.12 -82.46
N ARG A 355 62.17 -9.46 -83.59
CA ARG A 355 63.08 -9.98 -84.62
C ARG A 355 64.07 -8.91 -85.08
N THR A 356 65.35 -9.25 -84.98
CA THR A 356 66.56 -8.45 -85.29
C THR A 356 66.84 -7.21 -84.42
N GLN A 357 68.14 -6.99 -84.19
CA GLN A 357 68.69 -6.05 -83.22
C GLN A 357 68.78 -4.62 -83.74
N GLN A 358 68.92 -3.67 -82.81
CA GLN A 358 69.59 -2.36 -83.01
C GLN A 358 69.03 -1.44 -84.11
N ARG A 359 67.84 -0.88 -83.87
CA ARG A 359 67.61 0.57 -84.06
C ARG A 359 66.62 1.08 -83.00
N ARG A 360 66.76 2.36 -82.62
CA ARG A 360 65.68 3.06 -81.90
C ARG A 360 64.55 3.25 -82.91
N VAL A 361 63.63 2.29 -82.97
CA VAL A 361 62.37 2.42 -83.72
C VAL A 361 61.69 3.71 -83.26
N ASP A 362 61.63 4.70 -84.15
CA ASP A 362 60.90 5.93 -83.94
C ASP A 362 59.45 5.68 -84.34
N LEU A 363 58.53 5.78 -83.39
CA LEU A 363 57.13 5.50 -83.66
C LEU A 363 56.48 6.52 -84.61
N THR A 364 57.09 7.70 -84.81
CA THR A 364 56.62 8.71 -85.77
C THR A 364 56.78 8.27 -87.23
N GLU A 365 57.66 7.32 -87.53
CA GLU A 365 57.81 6.73 -88.87
C GLU A 365 56.72 5.66 -89.17
N HIS A 366 56.01 5.17 -88.14
CA HIS A 366 55.08 4.05 -88.25
C HIS A 366 53.62 4.43 -87.94
N TYR A 367 53.41 5.43 -87.09
CA TYR A 367 52.10 5.90 -86.65
C TYR A 367 51.96 7.40 -86.96
N ALA A 368 50.76 7.79 -87.39
CA ALA A 368 50.41 9.18 -87.66
C ALA A 368 49.12 9.53 -86.90
N VAL A 369 48.99 10.79 -86.49
CA VAL A 369 47.75 11.29 -85.87
C VAL A 369 46.58 11.12 -86.85
N GLY A 370 45.42 10.66 -86.36
CA GLY A 370 44.25 10.32 -87.17
C GLY A 370 44.24 8.88 -87.73
N ARG A 371 45.30 8.09 -87.52
CA ARG A 371 45.36 6.69 -87.98
C ARG A 371 44.63 5.76 -87.01
N SER A 372 43.67 4.97 -87.49
CA SER A 372 43.08 3.87 -86.72
C SER A 372 44.06 2.72 -86.52
N VAL A 373 44.08 2.16 -85.31
CA VAL A 373 44.90 1.02 -84.86
C VAL A 373 44.08 0.09 -83.96
N THR A 374 44.46 -1.18 -83.89
CA THR A 374 43.82 -2.16 -82.99
C THR A 374 44.63 -2.29 -81.71
N VAL A 375 43.96 -2.15 -80.57
CA VAL A 375 44.53 -2.15 -79.23
C VAL A 375 43.95 -3.33 -78.44
N VAL A 376 44.78 -3.95 -77.60
CA VAL A 376 44.33 -4.89 -76.56
C VAL A 376 44.71 -4.31 -75.21
N ILE A 377 43.72 -4.14 -74.32
CA ILE A 377 43.94 -3.70 -72.94
C ILE A 377 44.40 -4.92 -72.13
N ASP A 378 45.51 -4.77 -71.42
CA ASP A 378 46.16 -5.85 -70.66
C ASP A 378 45.85 -5.77 -69.17
N ALA A 379 45.88 -4.57 -68.58
CA ALA A 379 45.44 -4.33 -67.21
C ALA A 379 44.95 -2.90 -67.00
N VAL A 380 44.10 -2.72 -65.99
CA VAL A 380 43.61 -1.44 -65.49
C VAL A 380 44.04 -1.32 -64.03
N THR A 381 44.75 -0.25 -63.69
CA THR A 381 45.21 0.01 -62.32
C THR A 381 44.37 1.13 -61.71
N PRO A 382 43.60 0.89 -60.64
CA PRO A 382 42.82 1.92 -59.96
C PRO A 382 43.71 2.97 -59.29
N ASP A 383 43.17 4.16 -59.05
CA ASP A 383 43.79 5.16 -58.18
C ASP A 383 43.54 4.79 -56.71
N GLU A 384 44.63 4.68 -55.94
CA GLU A 384 44.59 4.32 -54.51
C GLU A 384 43.83 5.35 -53.65
N ASN A 385 43.71 6.60 -54.15
CA ASN A 385 43.02 7.70 -53.45
C ASN A 385 41.56 7.89 -53.91
N ASP A 386 41.17 7.37 -55.08
CA ASP A 386 39.80 7.42 -55.59
C ASP A 386 39.53 6.18 -56.47
N PRO A 387 38.92 5.10 -55.92
CA PRO A 387 38.62 3.87 -56.67
C PRO A 387 37.52 4.03 -57.73
N ARG A 388 37.19 5.27 -58.13
CA ARG A 388 36.42 5.59 -59.34
C ARG A 388 37.30 6.10 -60.48
N ARG A 389 38.57 6.41 -60.20
CA ARG A 389 39.57 6.87 -61.16
C ARG A 389 40.53 5.75 -61.53
N VAL A 390 41.01 5.80 -62.76
CA VAL A 390 42.03 4.89 -63.28
C VAL A 390 43.36 5.63 -63.28
N ARG A 391 44.33 5.12 -62.52
CA ARG A 391 45.69 5.67 -62.41
C ARG A 391 46.52 5.34 -63.65
N GLU A 392 46.40 4.10 -64.13
CA GLU A 392 47.12 3.63 -65.32
C GLU A 392 46.26 2.61 -66.08
N THR A 393 46.35 2.61 -67.41
CA THR A 393 45.81 1.56 -68.28
C THR A 393 46.96 1.03 -69.11
N THR A 394 47.31 -0.24 -68.93
CA THR A 394 48.33 -0.88 -69.77
C THR A 394 47.65 -1.56 -70.96
N ALA A 395 48.21 -1.34 -72.14
CA ALA A 395 47.68 -1.89 -73.39
C ALA A 395 48.79 -2.07 -74.42
N ARG A 396 48.51 -2.86 -75.46
CA ARG A 396 49.39 -3.06 -76.61
C ARG A 396 48.66 -2.86 -77.93
N ILE A 397 49.36 -2.35 -78.94
CA ILE A 397 48.87 -2.36 -80.33
C ILE A 397 49.13 -3.76 -80.91
N VAL A 398 48.16 -4.30 -81.65
CA VAL A 398 48.26 -5.61 -82.31
C VAL A 398 47.84 -5.53 -83.77
N GLU A 399 48.29 -6.47 -84.58
CA GLU A 399 47.82 -6.62 -85.96
C GLU A 399 46.45 -7.34 -86.02
N GLY A 400 45.71 -7.10 -87.11
CA GLY A 400 44.32 -7.53 -87.30
C GLY A 400 43.30 -6.46 -86.94
N SER A 401 42.03 -6.66 -87.30
CA SER A 401 40.93 -5.75 -86.99
C SER A 401 40.46 -5.87 -85.54
N GLY A 402 40.09 -4.74 -84.93
CA GLY A 402 39.32 -4.68 -83.69
C GLY A 402 37.84 -4.39 -83.94
N ALA A 403 37.04 -4.51 -82.89
CA ALA A 403 35.69 -3.95 -82.83
C ALA A 403 35.73 -2.54 -82.23
N PRO A 404 34.78 -1.64 -82.52
CA PRO A 404 34.62 -0.44 -81.70
C PRO A 404 34.32 -0.87 -80.25
N ALA A 405 34.90 -0.17 -79.28
CA ALA A 405 34.62 -0.41 -77.88
C ALA A 405 33.12 -0.21 -77.61
N ARG A 406 32.52 -1.13 -76.84
CA ARG A 406 31.12 -1.01 -76.41
C ARG A 406 30.92 0.32 -75.68
N ALA A 407 29.73 0.91 -75.76
CA ALA A 407 29.36 2.00 -74.86
C ALA A 407 29.41 1.52 -73.39
N ARG A 408 29.59 2.47 -72.46
CA ARG A 408 29.43 2.22 -71.02
C ARG A 408 28.01 1.69 -70.76
N GLN A 409 27.88 0.61 -70.01
CA GLN A 409 26.57 0.06 -69.71
C GLN A 409 25.86 0.95 -68.69
N LYS A 410 24.73 1.53 -69.08
CA LYS A 410 23.82 2.14 -68.12
C LYS A 410 23.16 1.04 -67.31
N ARG A 411 23.56 0.87 -66.05
CA ARG A 411 22.94 -0.11 -65.16
C ARG A 411 21.49 0.34 -64.90
N PRO A 412 20.49 -0.52 -65.14
CA PRO A 412 19.10 -0.16 -64.86
C PRO A 412 18.94 0.12 -63.35
N PRO A 413 18.05 1.06 -62.97
CA PRO A 413 17.73 1.29 -61.56
C PRO A 413 17.17 0.02 -60.92
N VAL A 414 17.54 -0.26 -59.68
CA VAL A 414 17.03 -1.41 -58.92
C VAL A 414 15.83 -0.97 -58.11
N THR A 415 14.63 -1.28 -58.62
CA THR A 415 13.36 -1.04 -57.92
C THR A 415 13.09 -2.17 -56.92
N VAL A 416 13.52 -1.98 -55.67
CA VAL A 416 13.30 -2.89 -54.55
C VAL A 416 12.49 -2.20 -53.45
N ASN A 417 11.58 -2.94 -52.82
CA ASN A 417 10.93 -2.54 -51.59
C ASN A 417 11.75 -3.09 -50.40
N PRO A 418 12.54 -2.25 -49.70
CA PRO A 418 13.40 -2.73 -48.62
C PRO A 418 12.62 -3.30 -47.44
N GLU A 419 11.42 -2.79 -47.14
CA GLU A 419 10.62 -3.31 -46.03
C GLU A 419 10.18 -4.76 -46.29
N ALA A 420 9.81 -5.12 -47.53
CA ALA A 420 9.53 -6.52 -47.88
C ALA A 420 10.74 -7.45 -47.62
N VAL A 421 11.96 -6.96 -47.76
CA VAL A 421 13.19 -7.70 -47.42
C VAL A 421 13.34 -7.84 -45.91
N ARG A 422 13.19 -6.75 -45.14
CA ARG A 422 13.26 -6.79 -43.67
C ARG A 422 12.21 -7.70 -43.06
N LEU A 423 10.97 -7.67 -43.55
CA LEU A 423 9.90 -8.56 -43.07
C LEU A 423 10.20 -10.03 -43.34
N GLY A 424 10.79 -10.35 -44.50
CA GLY A 424 11.29 -11.70 -44.78
C GLY A 424 12.44 -12.13 -43.86
N LEU A 425 13.33 -11.21 -43.48
CA LEU A 425 14.42 -11.52 -42.55
C LEU A 425 13.94 -11.64 -41.11
N LEU A 426 12.97 -10.83 -40.67
CA LEU A 426 12.34 -10.93 -39.35
C LEU A 426 11.62 -12.27 -39.16
N GLU A 427 11.01 -12.79 -40.22
CA GLU A 427 10.42 -14.13 -40.22
C GLU A 427 11.47 -15.24 -40.08
N GLU A 428 12.67 -15.07 -40.66
CA GLU A 428 13.74 -16.08 -40.61
C GLU A 428 14.57 -16.04 -39.33
N HIS A 429 14.87 -14.83 -38.83
CA HIS A 429 15.83 -14.57 -37.75
C HIS A 429 15.18 -13.99 -36.48
N GLY A 430 13.87 -13.79 -36.47
CA GLY A 430 13.14 -13.22 -35.34
C GLY A 430 13.47 -11.74 -35.08
N PRO A 431 13.26 -11.26 -33.83
CA PRO A 431 13.34 -9.83 -33.49
C PRO A 431 14.77 -9.24 -33.51
N GLY A 432 15.80 -10.08 -33.69
CA GLY A 432 17.20 -9.66 -33.72
C GLY A 432 17.64 -8.98 -35.04
N VAL A 433 16.76 -8.83 -36.02
CA VAL A 433 17.11 -8.18 -37.30
C VAL A 433 17.25 -6.67 -37.13
N VAL A 434 18.47 -6.17 -37.29
CA VAL A 434 18.77 -4.73 -37.30
C VAL A 434 18.61 -4.20 -38.72
N ALA A 435 17.93 -3.06 -38.89
CA ALA A 435 17.64 -2.49 -40.20
C ALA A 435 18.07 -1.02 -40.28
N VAL A 436 18.93 -0.68 -41.24
CA VAL A 436 19.55 0.65 -41.40
C VAL A 436 19.30 1.18 -42.82
N ALA A 437 18.77 2.41 -42.93
CA ALA A 437 18.46 3.03 -44.22
C ALA A 437 19.08 4.43 -44.35
N ALA A 438 19.70 4.72 -45.49
CA ALA A 438 20.41 5.98 -45.70
C ALA A 438 19.53 7.06 -46.35
N PHE A 439 18.99 7.99 -45.54
CA PHE A 439 18.24 9.16 -46.01
C PHE A 439 18.63 10.41 -45.21
N ALA A 440 18.70 11.58 -45.87
CA ALA A 440 19.11 12.81 -45.18
C ALA A 440 18.15 13.23 -44.06
N ASP A 441 16.85 12.96 -44.23
CA ASP A 441 15.84 13.04 -43.18
C ASP A 441 14.62 12.14 -43.51
N ARG A 442 13.73 11.94 -42.53
CA ARG A 442 12.51 11.11 -42.65
C ARG A 442 11.43 11.67 -43.60
N HIS A 443 11.50 12.94 -43.97
CA HIS A 443 10.56 13.65 -44.85
C HIS A 443 11.03 13.69 -46.31
N THR A 444 12.32 13.43 -46.60
CA THR A 444 12.92 13.42 -47.95
C THR A 444 12.17 12.60 -49.00
N SER A 445 11.48 11.52 -48.60
CA SER A 445 10.73 10.68 -49.53
C SER A 445 9.62 9.88 -48.84
N PRO A 446 8.60 9.41 -49.59
CA PRO A 446 7.60 8.49 -49.07
C PRO A 446 8.19 7.18 -48.51
N ALA A 447 9.33 6.73 -49.04
CA ALA A 447 10.07 5.57 -48.57
C ALA A 447 10.76 5.83 -47.23
N ALA A 448 11.50 6.95 -47.08
CA ALA A 448 12.10 7.35 -45.81
C ALA A 448 11.05 7.44 -44.68
N ALA A 449 9.90 8.04 -44.99
CA ALA A 449 8.79 8.20 -44.06
C ALA A 449 8.04 6.89 -43.73
N LEU A 450 8.12 5.87 -44.59
CA LEU A 450 7.67 4.52 -44.25
C LEU A 450 8.67 3.84 -43.32
N LEU A 451 9.93 3.76 -43.75
CA LEU A 451 10.95 2.93 -43.12
C LEU A 451 11.21 3.41 -41.68
N SER A 452 11.26 4.73 -41.49
CA SER A 452 11.29 5.36 -40.14
C SER A 452 10.12 4.96 -39.24
N GLY A 453 8.93 4.69 -39.80
CA GLY A 453 7.75 4.24 -39.06
C GLY A 453 7.62 2.71 -38.93
N ALA A 454 8.43 1.96 -39.69
CA ALA A 454 8.47 0.50 -39.67
C ALA A 454 9.60 -0.06 -38.79
N GLY A 455 10.34 0.79 -38.06
CA GLY A 455 11.45 0.34 -37.21
C GLY A 455 12.79 0.19 -37.95
N TRP A 456 13.00 0.93 -39.05
CA TRP A 456 14.34 1.14 -39.58
C TRP A 456 15.02 2.32 -38.88
N THR A 457 16.29 2.15 -38.53
CA THR A 457 17.16 3.26 -38.16
C THR A 457 17.51 4.04 -39.42
N VAL A 458 16.90 5.21 -39.58
CA VAL A 458 17.23 6.13 -40.69
C VAL A 458 18.44 6.96 -40.31
N VAL A 459 19.52 6.83 -41.08
CA VAL A 459 20.80 7.53 -40.87
C VAL A 459 21.10 8.44 -42.05
N ASN A 460 21.86 9.51 -41.81
CA ASN A 460 22.33 10.37 -42.88
C ASN A 460 23.27 9.56 -43.81
N PRO A 461 23.16 9.67 -45.16
CA PRO A 461 24.14 9.13 -46.09
C PRO A 461 25.59 9.61 -45.81
N GLY A 462 25.71 10.71 -45.06
CA GLY A 462 26.92 11.18 -44.37
C GLY A 462 27.67 10.11 -43.59
N ASP A 463 26.94 9.26 -42.85
CA ASP A 463 27.49 8.48 -41.75
C ASP A 463 27.38 6.95 -41.99
N LEU A 464 26.81 6.55 -43.12
CA LEU A 464 26.47 5.16 -43.43
C LEU A 464 27.66 4.19 -43.38
N ASP A 465 28.86 4.63 -43.77
CA ASP A 465 30.06 3.81 -43.72
C ASP A 465 30.57 3.64 -42.27
N THR A 466 30.49 4.69 -41.47
CA THR A 466 30.79 4.66 -40.03
C THR A 466 29.81 3.76 -39.29
N VAL A 467 28.51 3.88 -39.55
CA VAL A 467 27.47 3.01 -38.97
C VAL A 467 27.67 1.54 -39.39
N ALA A 468 28.03 1.29 -40.66
CA ALA A 468 28.35 -0.05 -41.11
C ALA A 468 29.58 -0.63 -40.41
N ASP A 469 30.68 0.14 -40.29
CA ASP A 469 31.88 -0.28 -39.57
C ASP A 469 31.61 -0.52 -38.08
N THR A 470 30.81 0.32 -37.40
CA THR A 470 30.37 0.11 -36.00
C THR A 470 29.55 -1.16 -35.84
N VAL A 471 28.54 -1.38 -36.69
CA VAL A 471 27.70 -2.58 -36.63
C VAL A 471 28.51 -3.86 -36.91
N ARG A 472 29.47 -3.81 -37.85
CA ARG A 472 30.40 -4.92 -38.13
C ARG A 472 31.37 -5.19 -36.98
N GLY A 473 31.83 -4.15 -36.28
CA GLY A 473 32.70 -4.28 -35.11
C GLY A 473 31.97 -4.91 -33.91
N LEU A 474 30.71 -4.53 -33.69
CA LEU A 474 29.89 -5.06 -32.59
C LEU A 474 29.34 -6.46 -32.88
N SER A 475 28.99 -6.78 -34.13
CA SER A 475 28.51 -8.12 -34.53
C SER A 475 29.22 -8.65 -35.77
N PRO A 476 30.45 -9.18 -35.62
CA PRO A 476 31.21 -9.73 -36.73
C PRO A 476 30.55 -11.00 -37.31
N GLY A 477 29.75 -11.72 -36.51
CA GLY A 477 29.05 -12.95 -36.91
C GLY A 477 27.78 -12.75 -37.74
N ALA A 478 27.16 -11.56 -37.70
CA ALA A 478 25.89 -11.30 -38.37
C ALA A 478 25.93 -11.52 -39.89
N ARG A 479 24.84 -12.08 -40.43
CA ARG A 479 24.55 -12.10 -41.87
C ARG A 479 24.23 -10.68 -42.34
N VAL A 480 24.95 -10.16 -43.32
CA VAL A 480 24.69 -8.83 -43.88
C VAL A 480 23.88 -8.97 -45.17
N VAL A 481 22.73 -8.30 -45.23
CA VAL A 481 21.84 -8.28 -46.40
C VAL A 481 21.70 -6.86 -46.91
N ILE A 482 21.79 -6.68 -48.22
CA ILE A 482 21.56 -5.39 -48.87
C ILE A 482 20.24 -5.49 -49.64
N ALA A 483 19.28 -4.64 -49.27
CA ALA A 483 18.07 -4.47 -50.06
C ALA A 483 18.41 -3.68 -51.33
N GLY A 484 18.60 -4.37 -52.45
CA GLY A 484 19.06 -3.78 -53.71
C GLY A 484 20.58 -3.87 -53.87
N ARG A 485 21.25 -2.72 -54.02
CA ARG A 485 22.71 -2.64 -54.25
C ARG A 485 23.37 -1.64 -53.29
N PRO A 486 24.61 -1.90 -52.84
CA PRO A 486 25.33 -0.92 -52.03
C PRO A 486 25.68 0.31 -52.87
N GLY A 487 25.49 1.50 -52.30
CA GLY A 487 26.16 2.69 -52.81
C GLY A 487 27.64 2.66 -52.41
N THR A 488 28.42 3.61 -52.94
CA THR A 488 29.89 3.50 -52.89
C THR A 488 30.45 3.58 -51.47
N ARG A 489 29.82 4.32 -50.55
CA ARG A 489 30.24 4.41 -49.15
C ARG A 489 30.05 3.10 -48.39
N LEU A 490 28.85 2.51 -48.49
CA LEU A 490 28.55 1.20 -47.93
C LEU A 490 29.44 0.11 -48.55
N SER A 491 29.63 0.14 -49.87
CA SER A 491 30.55 -0.76 -50.57
C SER A 491 31.99 -0.63 -50.05
N SER A 492 32.48 0.58 -49.76
CA SER A 492 33.81 0.78 -49.18
C SER A 492 33.92 0.21 -47.77
N ALA A 493 32.95 0.48 -46.87
CA ALA A 493 32.94 -0.11 -45.52
C ALA A 493 32.93 -1.64 -45.55
N LEU A 494 32.04 -2.24 -46.35
CA LEU A 494 31.95 -3.69 -46.54
C LEU A 494 33.18 -4.29 -47.24
N THR A 495 34.03 -3.48 -47.88
CA THR A 495 35.33 -3.93 -48.44
C THR A 495 36.45 -3.81 -47.41
N ARG A 496 36.43 -2.75 -46.56
CA ARG A 496 37.37 -2.59 -45.44
C ARG A 496 37.22 -3.70 -44.41
N ASN A 497 35.99 -4.04 -44.05
CA ASN A 497 35.63 -5.04 -43.04
C ASN A 497 34.62 -6.05 -43.63
N PRO A 498 35.08 -7.02 -44.45
CA PRO A 498 34.19 -7.94 -45.15
C PRO A 498 33.37 -8.80 -44.17
N PRO A 499 32.04 -8.90 -44.36
CA PRO A 499 31.19 -9.76 -43.55
C PRO A 499 31.34 -11.23 -43.93
N ARG A 500 31.07 -12.12 -42.97
CA ARG A 500 31.13 -13.58 -43.17
C ARG A 500 30.13 -14.07 -44.22
N VAL A 501 28.98 -13.41 -44.33
CA VAL A 501 27.95 -13.63 -45.36
C VAL A 501 27.45 -12.26 -45.82
N LEU A 502 27.47 -12.03 -47.13
CA LEU A 502 26.94 -10.84 -47.79
C LEU A 502 25.95 -11.25 -48.88
N ASP A 503 24.70 -10.82 -48.77
CA ASP A 503 23.65 -11.09 -49.75
C ASP A 503 23.12 -9.79 -50.38
N GLU A 504 23.11 -9.68 -51.70
CA GLU A 504 22.38 -8.63 -52.43
C GLU A 504 21.01 -9.12 -52.88
N VAL A 505 19.94 -8.43 -52.45
CA VAL A 505 18.56 -8.76 -52.83
C VAL A 505 18.16 -7.97 -54.07
N LEU A 506 18.22 -8.64 -55.22
CA LEU A 506 17.81 -8.11 -56.52
C LEU A 506 16.47 -8.74 -56.97
N PRO A 507 15.36 -8.00 -57.06
CA PRO A 507 14.03 -8.55 -57.36
C PRO A 507 13.90 -9.31 -58.69
N THR A 508 14.81 -9.09 -59.64
CA THR A 508 14.82 -9.74 -60.96
C THR A 508 15.76 -10.95 -61.04
N ALA A 509 16.49 -11.28 -59.97
CA ALA A 509 17.44 -12.39 -59.95
C ALA A 509 16.73 -13.71 -59.59
N ALA A 510 16.49 -14.57 -60.58
CA ALA A 510 15.83 -15.87 -60.37
C ALA A 510 16.56 -16.77 -59.36
N SER A 511 17.89 -16.72 -59.35
CA SER A 511 18.79 -17.43 -58.42
C SER A 511 19.37 -16.48 -57.36
N GLY A 512 18.49 -15.72 -56.68
CA GLY A 512 18.86 -14.83 -55.58
C GLY A 512 19.08 -15.55 -54.24
N PRO A 513 19.50 -14.82 -53.19
CA PRO A 513 19.63 -15.36 -51.84
C PRO A 513 18.29 -15.88 -51.32
N ARG A 514 18.32 -16.88 -50.42
CA ARG A 514 17.10 -17.37 -49.75
C ARG A 514 16.81 -16.55 -48.50
N ILE A 515 15.53 -16.20 -48.33
CA ILE A 515 15.00 -15.45 -47.18
C ILE A 515 13.70 -16.13 -46.74
N ALA A 516 13.57 -16.49 -45.47
CA ALA A 516 12.47 -17.26 -44.90
C ALA A 516 12.12 -18.54 -45.71
N GLY A 517 13.16 -19.23 -46.19
CA GLY A 517 13.03 -20.42 -47.04
C GLY A 517 12.61 -20.16 -48.49
N LEU A 518 12.20 -18.94 -48.85
CA LEU A 518 11.82 -18.54 -50.21
C LEU A 518 13.02 -17.95 -50.97
N SER A 519 12.94 -17.86 -52.30
CA SER A 519 13.88 -17.01 -53.07
C SER A 519 13.56 -15.55 -52.78
N ALA A 520 14.54 -14.67 -52.55
CA ALA A 520 14.27 -13.27 -52.24
C ALA A 520 13.44 -12.54 -53.33
N ALA A 521 13.57 -12.95 -54.59
CA ALA A 521 12.75 -12.45 -55.71
C ALA A 521 11.26 -12.88 -55.66
N SER A 522 10.94 -13.89 -54.85
CA SER A 522 9.57 -14.40 -54.63
C SER A 522 8.88 -13.86 -53.37
N LEU A 523 9.55 -12.99 -52.60
CA LEU A 523 8.94 -12.33 -51.44
C LEU A 523 7.78 -11.41 -51.91
N PRO A 524 6.62 -11.38 -51.21
CA PRO A 524 5.51 -10.51 -51.57
C PRO A 524 5.94 -9.05 -51.68
N PHE A 525 5.46 -8.35 -52.72
CA PHE A 525 5.70 -6.91 -52.94
C PHE A 525 7.19 -6.48 -53.00
N VAL A 526 8.16 -7.38 -53.17
CA VAL A 526 9.59 -7.05 -53.16
C VAL A 526 10.04 -6.13 -54.30
N ALA A 527 9.32 -6.11 -55.43
CA ALA A 527 9.53 -5.15 -56.52
C ALA A 527 8.70 -3.85 -56.37
N ASP A 528 7.76 -3.79 -55.43
CA ASP A 528 6.76 -2.72 -55.29
C ASP A 528 7.25 -1.58 -54.39
N HIS A 529 8.31 -0.89 -54.83
CA HIS A 529 8.91 0.24 -54.10
C HIS A 529 7.98 1.44 -53.90
N ASP A 530 6.95 1.59 -54.75
CA ASP A 530 5.99 2.70 -54.76
C ASP A 530 4.66 2.36 -54.04
N PHE A 531 4.52 1.13 -53.52
CA PHE A 531 3.28 0.61 -52.95
C PHE A 531 2.10 0.66 -53.92
N LYS A 532 2.35 0.46 -55.23
CA LYS A 532 1.34 0.49 -56.31
C LYS A 532 0.68 -0.87 -56.50
N ALA A 533 1.46 -1.96 -56.49
CA ALA A 533 0.91 -3.31 -56.52
C ALA A 533 0.12 -3.59 -55.24
N PHE A 534 0.65 -3.20 -54.07
CA PHE A 534 -0.06 -3.25 -52.80
C PHE A 534 -1.36 -2.43 -52.81
N ASP A 535 -1.35 -1.20 -53.37
CA ASP A 535 -2.57 -0.40 -53.49
C ASP A 535 -3.63 -1.07 -54.36
N ALA A 536 -3.23 -1.63 -55.50
CA ALA A 536 -4.15 -2.23 -56.46
C ALA A 536 -4.69 -3.59 -55.98
N GLU A 537 -3.82 -4.45 -55.44
CA GLU A 537 -4.16 -5.83 -55.07
C GLU A 537 -4.81 -5.92 -53.68
N VAL A 538 -4.33 -5.14 -52.70
CA VAL A 538 -4.75 -5.24 -51.29
C VAL A 538 -5.77 -4.16 -50.91
N LEU A 539 -5.49 -2.88 -51.21
CA LEU A 539 -6.38 -1.78 -50.85
C LEU A 539 -7.41 -1.42 -51.94
N ARG A 540 -7.25 -1.98 -53.14
CA ARG A 540 -8.06 -1.72 -54.35
C ARG A 540 -8.19 -0.22 -54.71
N GLY A 541 -7.12 0.54 -54.47
CA GLY A 541 -7.06 1.99 -54.71
C GLY A 541 -7.86 2.86 -53.72
N GLU A 542 -8.43 2.29 -52.65
CA GLU A 542 -9.12 3.08 -51.61
C GLU A 542 -8.13 3.55 -50.52
N GLY A 543 -7.53 4.73 -50.70
CA GLY A 543 -6.82 5.41 -49.61
C GLY A 543 -5.72 6.37 -50.04
N GLY A 544 -4.99 6.89 -49.05
CA GLY A 544 -3.82 7.74 -49.26
C GLY A 544 -2.51 7.05 -48.88
N ALA A 545 -1.37 7.67 -49.22
CA ALA A 545 -0.04 7.13 -48.91
C ALA A 545 0.17 6.80 -47.42
N SER A 546 -0.42 7.57 -46.49
CA SER A 546 -0.35 7.29 -45.05
C SER A 546 -1.05 5.98 -44.64
N LEU A 547 -2.13 5.61 -45.34
CA LEU A 547 -2.84 4.35 -45.08
C LEU A 547 -2.00 3.17 -45.57
N ARG A 548 -1.48 3.25 -46.80
CA ARG A 548 -0.58 2.24 -47.38
C ARG A 548 0.57 1.91 -46.44
N ARG A 549 1.24 2.92 -45.90
CA ARG A 549 2.35 2.72 -44.94
C ARG A 549 1.93 1.96 -43.68
N ARG A 550 0.82 2.38 -43.04
CA ARG A 550 0.31 1.74 -41.80
C ARG A 550 -0.24 0.32 -42.02
N THR A 551 -0.62 -0.04 -43.24
CA THR A 551 -1.22 -1.35 -43.53
C THR A 551 -0.28 -2.32 -44.23
N PHE A 552 0.89 -1.85 -44.69
CA PHE A 552 1.81 -2.64 -45.50
C PHE A 552 2.28 -3.91 -44.80
N THR A 553 2.79 -3.81 -43.56
CA THR A 553 3.31 -4.96 -42.81
C THR A 553 2.27 -6.06 -42.61
N ALA A 554 1.07 -5.71 -42.13
CA ALA A 554 -0.01 -6.67 -41.94
C ALA A 554 -0.49 -7.29 -43.27
N GLY A 555 -0.55 -6.49 -44.35
CA GLY A 555 -0.98 -6.97 -45.67
C GLY A 555 0.10 -7.80 -46.39
N TRP A 556 1.38 -7.52 -46.16
CA TRP A 556 2.51 -8.32 -46.62
C TRP A 556 2.50 -9.69 -45.95
N ALA A 557 2.32 -9.73 -44.63
CA ALA A 557 2.22 -10.96 -43.86
C ALA A 557 1.05 -11.84 -44.34
N LEU A 558 -0.12 -11.24 -44.61
CA LEU A 558 -1.26 -11.94 -45.18
C LEU A 558 -0.96 -12.48 -46.58
N ALA A 559 -0.32 -11.70 -47.44
CA ALA A 559 0.05 -12.12 -48.80
C ALA A 559 1.01 -13.33 -48.80
N ARG A 560 1.92 -13.42 -47.83
CA ARG A 560 2.84 -14.56 -47.66
C ARG A 560 2.10 -15.88 -47.41
N THR A 561 0.97 -15.87 -46.72
CA THR A 561 0.17 -17.09 -46.42
C THR A 561 -0.57 -17.69 -47.62
N GLY A 562 -0.41 -17.12 -48.82
CA GLY A 562 -0.69 -17.78 -50.11
C GLY A 562 -2.16 -18.02 -50.42
N ASP A 563 -2.74 -19.10 -49.90
CA ASP A 563 -3.93 -19.72 -50.51
C ASP A 563 -5.25 -19.23 -49.92
N ALA A 564 -5.34 -18.98 -48.61
CA ALA A 564 -6.55 -18.40 -48.03
C ALA A 564 -6.73 -16.94 -48.41
N TYR A 565 -5.62 -16.20 -48.52
CA TYR A 565 -5.66 -14.79 -48.84
C TYR A 565 -5.99 -14.54 -50.32
N ARG A 566 -5.39 -15.30 -51.26
CA ARG A 566 -5.79 -15.25 -52.68
C ARG A 566 -7.26 -15.63 -52.89
N ASN A 567 -7.75 -16.67 -52.21
CA ASN A 567 -9.17 -17.03 -52.27
C ASN A 567 -10.10 -15.93 -51.71
N ARG A 568 -9.75 -15.28 -50.59
CA ARG A 568 -10.49 -14.11 -50.08
C ARG A 568 -10.46 -12.92 -51.06
N LEU A 569 -9.29 -12.59 -51.61
CA LEU A 569 -9.13 -11.50 -52.58
C LEU A 569 -9.92 -11.72 -53.87
N GLN A 570 -10.00 -12.96 -54.36
CA GLN A 570 -10.81 -13.30 -55.54
C GLN A 570 -12.32 -13.29 -55.26
N GLN A 571 -12.76 -13.70 -54.07
CA GLN A 571 -14.18 -13.71 -53.70
C GLN A 571 -14.73 -12.34 -53.27
N ALA A 572 -13.87 -11.42 -52.86
CA ALA A 572 -14.28 -10.10 -52.37
C ALA A 572 -14.90 -9.22 -53.47
N LYS A 573 -16.20 -8.93 -53.37
CA LYS A 573 -16.85 -7.80 -54.08
C LYS A 573 -16.41 -6.45 -53.45
N ARG A 574 -16.76 -5.31 -54.08
CA ARG A 574 -16.29 -3.96 -53.67
C ARG A 574 -16.42 -3.68 -52.16
N ASP A 575 -17.53 -4.04 -51.54
CA ASP A 575 -17.79 -3.76 -50.11
C ASP A 575 -16.83 -4.49 -49.14
N GLN A 576 -16.26 -5.63 -49.54
CA GLN A 576 -15.34 -6.38 -48.68
C GLN A 576 -13.93 -5.77 -48.63
N GLY A 577 -13.55 -4.91 -49.59
CA GLY A 577 -12.27 -4.18 -49.56
C GLY A 577 -12.19 -3.23 -48.36
N ARG A 578 -13.30 -2.55 -48.03
CA ARG A 578 -13.42 -1.71 -46.82
C ARG A 578 -13.26 -2.53 -45.54
N THR A 579 -13.78 -3.74 -45.51
CA THR A 579 -13.64 -4.64 -44.37
C THR A 579 -12.19 -5.08 -44.19
N LEU A 580 -11.53 -5.56 -45.25
CA LEU A 580 -10.10 -5.92 -45.22
C LEU A 580 -9.23 -4.73 -44.78
N ARG A 581 -9.50 -3.53 -45.30
CA ARG A 581 -8.81 -2.29 -44.88
C ARG A 581 -8.97 -2.02 -43.38
N ARG A 582 -10.18 -2.18 -42.82
CA ARG A 582 -10.40 -2.02 -41.36
C ARG A 582 -9.59 -3.04 -40.57
N GLU A 583 -9.60 -4.30 -41.00
CA GLU A 583 -8.81 -5.38 -40.38
C GLU A 583 -7.30 -5.11 -40.40
N LEU A 584 -6.75 -4.62 -41.52
CA LEU A 584 -5.33 -4.26 -41.63
C LEU A 584 -4.95 -3.10 -40.70
N VAL A 585 -5.80 -2.07 -40.62
CA VAL A 585 -5.60 -0.94 -39.70
C VAL A 585 -5.67 -1.41 -38.25
N GLU A 586 -6.61 -2.30 -37.93
CA GLU A 586 -6.80 -2.84 -36.59
C GLU A 586 -5.61 -3.71 -36.14
N LEU A 587 -5.14 -4.64 -36.98
CA LEU A 587 -3.93 -5.43 -36.71
C LEU A 587 -2.69 -4.55 -36.48
N ASN A 588 -2.49 -3.53 -37.30
CA ASN A 588 -1.37 -2.60 -37.11
C ASN A 588 -1.55 -1.73 -35.85
N THR A 589 -2.79 -1.42 -35.44
CA THR A 589 -3.03 -0.66 -34.21
C THR A 589 -2.76 -1.51 -32.97
N LEU A 590 -3.10 -2.81 -33.02
CA LEU A 590 -2.90 -3.75 -31.92
C LEU A 590 -1.45 -4.24 -31.79
N TYR A 591 -0.78 -4.52 -32.90
CA TYR A 591 0.52 -5.21 -32.90
C TYR A 591 1.64 -4.48 -33.66
N GLY A 592 1.36 -3.35 -34.33
CA GLY A 592 2.36 -2.67 -35.18
C GLY A 592 3.60 -2.14 -34.43
N ALA A 593 3.55 -2.04 -33.10
CA ALA A 593 4.69 -1.70 -32.25
C ALA A 593 5.74 -2.84 -32.16
N ASP A 594 5.33 -4.09 -32.35
CA ASP A 594 6.22 -5.25 -32.50
C ASP A 594 5.92 -5.92 -33.85
N THR A 595 6.69 -5.54 -34.86
CA THR A 595 6.53 -6.06 -36.22
C THR A 595 6.67 -7.59 -36.28
N GLU A 596 7.53 -8.18 -35.44
CA GLU A 596 7.76 -9.63 -35.41
C GLU A 596 6.53 -10.36 -34.89
N LEU A 597 5.96 -9.88 -33.77
CA LEU A 597 4.70 -10.40 -33.25
C LEU A 597 3.55 -10.25 -34.26
N LEU A 598 3.48 -9.13 -34.98
CA LEU A 598 2.48 -8.92 -36.04
C LEU A 598 2.63 -9.98 -37.17
N LEU A 599 3.85 -10.35 -37.58
CA LEU A 599 4.06 -11.44 -38.54
C LEU A 599 3.53 -12.78 -38.00
N ARG A 600 3.89 -13.14 -36.76
CA ARG A 600 3.47 -14.40 -36.11
C ARG A 600 1.95 -14.47 -35.91
N VAL A 601 1.32 -13.39 -35.46
CA VAL A 601 -0.14 -13.29 -35.27
C VAL A 601 -0.87 -13.48 -36.59
N VAL A 602 -0.38 -12.89 -37.68
CA VAL A 602 -0.98 -13.06 -39.01
C VAL A 602 -0.81 -14.47 -39.55
N ASP A 603 0.34 -15.12 -39.34
CA ASP A 603 0.51 -16.55 -39.67
C ASP A 603 -0.47 -17.42 -38.86
N ALA A 604 -0.59 -17.19 -37.55
CA ALA A 604 -1.51 -17.92 -36.68
C ALA A 604 -2.96 -17.81 -37.15
N ILE A 605 -3.47 -16.59 -37.43
CA ILE A 605 -4.79 -16.35 -38.06
C ILE A 605 -4.92 -17.09 -39.40
N GLY A 606 -3.79 -17.22 -40.12
CA GLY A 606 -3.67 -17.99 -41.33
C GLY A 606 -3.88 -19.50 -41.16
N ARG A 607 -3.79 -20.10 -39.96
CA ARG A 607 -3.85 -21.56 -39.78
C ARG A 607 -5.28 -22.14 -39.84
N PRO A 608 -5.51 -23.33 -40.45
CA PRO A 608 -6.86 -23.87 -40.68
C PRO A 608 -7.75 -24.04 -39.43
N GLY A 609 -7.18 -24.22 -38.24
CA GLY A 609 -7.92 -24.35 -36.98
C GLY A 609 -8.68 -23.08 -36.60
N LEU A 610 -8.00 -21.93 -36.62
CA LEU A 610 -8.58 -20.63 -36.25
C LEU A 610 -9.53 -20.07 -37.32
N ARG A 611 -9.35 -20.46 -38.60
CA ARG A 611 -10.28 -20.10 -39.69
C ARG A 611 -11.72 -20.60 -39.50
N ARG A 612 -11.97 -21.55 -38.58
CA ARG A 612 -13.30 -22.10 -38.28
C ARG A 612 -14.06 -21.35 -37.19
N GLU A 613 -13.45 -20.35 -36.56
CA GLU A 613 -14.10 -19.55 -35.52
C GLU A 613 -14.92 -18.39 -36.12
N GLY A 614 -15.89 -17.90 -35.34
CA GLY A 614 -16.67 -16.73 -35.72
C GLY A 614 -15.76 -15.50 -35.80
N ARG A 615 -15.74 -14.81 -36.95
CA ARG A 615 -14.86 -13.66 -37.22
C ARG A 615 -14.84 -12.62 -36.09
N ASN A 616 -16.00 -12.31 -35.50
CA ASN A 616 -16.10 -11.35 -34.40
C ASN A 616 -15.41 -11.82 -33.12
N GLN A 617 -15.43 -13.13 -32.82
CA GLN A 617 -14.74 -13.72 -31.67
C GLN A 617 -13.23 -13.62 -31.85
N LEU A 618 -12.70 -13.96 -33.03
CA LEU A 618 -11.28 -13.85 -33.34
C LEU A 618 -10.77 -12.41 -33.17
N TRP A 619 -11.53 -11.40 -33.61
CA TRP A 619 -11.18 -9.99 -33.40
C TRP A 619 -11.27 -9.55 -31.93
N ALA A 620 -12.24 -10.05 -31.17
CA ALA A 620 -12.29 -9.81 -29.72
C ALA A 620 -11.07 -10.43 -29.01
N ASN A 621 -10.69 -11.65 -29.39
CA ASN A 621 -9.52 -12.36 -28.87
C ASN A 621 -8.22 -11.61 -29.21
N LEU A 622 -8.06 -11.16 -30.46
CA LEU A 622 -6.91 -10.36 -30.89
C LEU A 622 -6.75 -9.05 -30.10
N ARG A 623 -7.84 -8.34 -29.81
CA ARG A 623 -7.81 -7.12 -28.99
C ARG A 623 -7.36 -7.38 -27.56
N ARG A 624 -7.84 -8.48 -26.95
CA ARG A 624 -7.49 -8.86 -25.57
C ARG A 624 -6.10 -9.49 -25.44
N ALA A 625 -5.61 -10.16 -26.48
CA ALA A 625 -4.27 -10.77 -26.50
C ALA A 625 -3.15 -9.73 -26.66
N ALA A 626 -3.40 -8.60 -27.33
CA ALA A 626 -2.40 -7.57 -27.63
C ALA A 626 -1.60 -7.06 -26.41
N PRO A 627 -2.22 -6.56 -25.31
CA PRO A 627 -1.47 -6.05 -24.15
C PRO A 627 -0.61 -7.11 -23.46
N VAL A 628 -0.99 -8.39 -23.57
CA VAL A 628 -0.22 -9.51 -23.01
C VAL A 628 0.96 -9.86 -23.91
N LEU A 629 0.70 -10.16 -25.18
CA LEU A 629 1.70 -10.72 -26.10
C LEU A 629 2.83 -9.74 -26.42
N LEU A 630 2.55 -8.43 -26.43
CA LEU A 630 3.56 -7.37 -26.59
C LEU A 630 4.58 -7.33 -25.43
N CYS A 631 4.16 -7.77 -24.23
CA CYS A 631 4.95 -7.66 -23.00
C CYS A 631 5.64 -8.97 -22.59
N VAL A 632 5.28 -10.12 -23.18
CA VAL A 632 6.02 -11.39 -23.01
C VAL A 632 7.30 -11.36 -23.87
N PRO A 633 8.46 -11.84 -23.38
CA PRO A 633 9.71 -11.85 -24.14
C PRO A 633 9.60 -12.55 -25.50
N ALA A 634 10.39 -12.10 -26.47
CA ALA A 634 10.38 -12.62 -27.84
C ALA A 634 11.28 -13.86 -28.06
N HIS A 635 12.14 -14.18 -27.11
CA HIS A 635 12.98 -15.37 -27.12
C HIS A 635 12.25 -16.56 -26.46
N GLY A 636 12.69 -17.78 -26.75
CA GLY A 636 12.06 -19.01 -26.26
C GLY A 636 10.74 -19.32 -26.98
N ARG A 637 9.95 -20.24 -26.39
CA ARG A 637 8.67 -20.71 -26.98
C ARG A 637 7.41 -20.18 -26.28
N LEU A 638 7.55 -19.64 -25.07
CA LEU A 638 6.44 -19.18 -24.23
C LEU A 638 5.49 -18.22 -24.98
N ARG A 639 6.03 -17.22 -25.69
CA ARG A 639 5.23 -16.24 -26.46
C ARG A 639 4.40 -16.90 -27.57
N GLU A 640 4.95 -17.89 -28.26
CA GLU A 640 4.27 -18.57 -29.37
C GLU A 640 3.19 -19.54 -28.88
N ASP A 641 3.50 -20.35 -27.86
CA ASP A 641 2.53 -21.26 -27.25
C ASP A 641 1.38 -20.49 -26.59
N LEU A 642 1.70 -19.38 -25.90
CA LEU A 642 0.69 -18.49 -25.30
C LEU A 642 -0.14 -17.77 -26.37
N MET A 643 0.44 -17.33 -27.48
CA MET A 643 -0.30 -16.79 -28.61
C MET A 643 -1.28 -17.82 -29.17
N HIS A 644 -0.87 -19.09 -29.30
CA HIS A 644 -1.77 -20.16 -29.74
C HIS A 644 -2.89 -20.46 -28.76
N ALA A 645 -2.61 -20.42 -27.45
CA ALA A 645 -3.65 -20.53 -26.43
C ALA A 645 -4.64 -19.36 -26.48
N LEU A 646 -4.15 -18.11 -26.44
CA LEU A 646 -4.99 -16.91 -26.40
C LEU A 646 -5.78 -16.67 -27.69
N LEU A 647 -5.27 -17.04 -28.86
CA LEU A 647 -6.01 -16.83 -30.12
C LEU A 647 -6.97 -17.96 -30.49
N GLY A 648 -6.96 -19.08 -29.77
CA GLY A 648 -7.87 -20.21 -29.97
C GLY A 648 -9.23 -20.07 -29.26
N ARG A 649 -9.91 -21.23 -29.10
CA ARG A 649 -11.19 -21.37 -28.38
C ARG A 649 -11.04 -21.23 -26.85
N THR A 650 -10.26 -20.28 -26.39
CA THR A 650 -10.12 -19.98 -24.97
C THR A 650 -11.25 -19.06 -24.52
N PRO A 651 -11.86 -19.32 -23.35
CA PRO A 651 -12.92 -18.47 -22.82
C PRO A 651 -12.38 -17.08 -22.48
N GLU A 652 -13.25 -16.07 -22.45
CA GLU A 652 -12.92 -14.66 -22.15
C GLU A 652 -12.14 -14.46 -20.84
N THR A 653 -12.19 -15.48 -20.00
CA THR A 653 -11.72 -15.60 -18.64
C THR A 653 -10.23 -15.91 -18.47
N LEU A 654 -9.48 -16.21 -19.55
CA LEU A 654 -8.04 -16.48 -19.46
C LEU A 654 -7.18 -15.20 -19.48
N TYR A 655 -7.53 -14.20 -20.29
CA TYR A 655 -6.71 -13.00 -20.49
C TYR A 655 -6.36 -12.32 -19.16
N SER A 656 -7.34 -12.13 -18.28
CA SER A 656 -7.14 -11.54 -16.95
C SER A 656 -6.17 -12.33 -16.07
N GLU A 657 -6.17 -13.66 -16.17
CA GLU A 657 -5.28 -14.53 -15.39
C GLU A 657 -3.84 -14.43 -15.93
N VAL A 658 -3.67 -14.45 -17.26
CA VAL A 658 -2.33 -14.31 -17.87
C VAL A 658 -1.73 -12.95 -17.53
N THR A 659 -2.51 -11.87 -17.66
CA THR A 659 -2.05 -10.51 -17.33
C THR A 659 -1.64 -10.37 -15.87
N ARG A 660 -2.43 -10.91 -14.92
CA ARG A 660 -2.18 -10.76 -13.48
C ARG A 660 -1.12 -11.71 -12.92
N ARG A 661 -1.11 -12.97 -13.37
CA ARG A 661 -0.34 -14.06 -12.72
C ARG A 661 0.86 -14.54 -13.54
N LEU A 662 0.81 -14.47 -14.88
CA LEU A 662 1.90 -14.95 -15.75
C LEU A 662 2.80 -13.80 -16.22
N LEU A 663 2.23 -12.67 -16.62
CA LEU A 663 2.99 -11.56 -17.20
C LEU A 663 4.07 -10.96 -16.26
N PRO A 664 3.84 -10.76 -14.94
CA PRO A 664 4.88 -10.26 -14.04
C PRO A 664 6.13 -11.14 -13.95
N VAL A 665 5.99 -12.43 -14.24
CA VAL A 665 7.08 -13.42 -14.21
C VAL A 665 7.50 -13.89 -15.61
N ALA A 666 6.94 -13.31 -16.68
CA ALA A 666 7.14 -13.76 -18.05
C ALA A 666 8.60 -13.68 -18.51
N ALA A 667 9.40 -12.75 -17.97
CA ALA A 667 10.84 -12.66 -18.20
C ALA A 667 11.55 -13.95 -17.75
N ARG A 668 11.48 -14.28 -16.46
CA ARG A 668 12.09 -15.50 -15.91
C ARG A 668 11.47 -16.76 -16.49
N LEU A 669 10.14 -16.78 -16.63
CA LEU A 669 9.42 -17.92 -17.17
C LEU A 669 9.88 -18.22 -18.60
N ALA A 670 10.13 -17.22 -19.46
CA ALA A 670 10.62 -17.47 -20.83
C ALA A 670 12.02 -18.11 -20.87
N GLU A 671 12.86 -17.90 -19.86
CA GLU A 671 14.18 -18.53 -19.72
C GLU A 671 14.08 -20.01 -19.31
N VAL A 672 13.17 -20.35 -18.39
CA VAL A 672 13.03 -21.70 -17.81
C VAL A 672 11.91 -22.55 -18.44
N TYR A 673 11.08 -21.96 -19.30
CA TYR A 673 9.96 -22.63 -19.96
C TYR A 673 10.44 -23.52 -21.11
N GLU A 674 10.37 -24.82 -20.88
CA GLU A 674 10.52 -25.84 -21.91
C GLU A 674 9.16 -26.55 -22.11
N PRO A 675 8.57 -26.56 -23.32
CA PRO A 675 7.20 -27.06 -23.53
C PRO A 675 6.99 -28.54 -23.17
N SER A 676 8.06 -29.34 -23.20
CA SER A 676 8.11 -30.78 -22.89
C SER A 676 8.06 -31.10 -21.40
N LEU A 677 8.42 -30.14 -20.53
CA LEU A 677 8.33 -30.32 -19.08
C LEU A 677 6.85 -30.42 -18.67
N ARG A 678 6.59 -31.05 -17.52
CA ARG A 678 5.23 -31.37 -17.06
C ARG A 678 5.02 -30.93 -15.62
N ILE A 679 3.76 -30.63 -15.28
CA ILE A 679 3.25 -30.57 -13.91
C ILE A 679 2.17 -31.65 -13.84
N GLY A 680 2.44 -32.74 -13.13
CA GLY A 680 1.67 -33.98 -13.23
C GLY A 680 1.59 -34.49 -14.67
N GLU A 681 0.40 -34.88 -15.10
CA GLU A 681 0.18 -35.46 -16.42
C GLU A 681 0.09 -34.43 -17.58
N ARG A 682 0.26 -33.12 -17.33
CA ARG A 682 0.15 -32.10 -18.39
C ARG A 682 1.48 -31.44 -18.71
N ALA A 683 1.77 -31.33 -20.00
CA ALA A 683 2.92 -30.56 -20.49
C ALA A 683 2.71 -29.05 -20.27
N LEU A 684 3.77 -28.26 -20.09
CA LEU A 684 3.64 -26.82 -19.77
C LEU A 684 2.81 -26.06 -20.83
N GLN A 685 2.97 -26.42 -22.11
CA GLN A 685 2.16 -25.88 -23.22
C GLN A 685 0.65 -26.16 -23.09
N GLU A 686 0.26 -27.28 -22.46
CA GLU A 686 -1.14 -27.68 -22.25
C GLU A 686 -1.78 -26.98 -21.04
N LEU A 687 -0.97 -26.38 -20.17
CA LEU A 687 -1.44 -25.58 -19.03
C LEU A 687 -1.91 -24.19 -19.48
N LEU A 688 -1.33 -23.64 -20.55
CA LEU A 688 -1.66 -22.31 -21.09
C LEU A 688 -3.11 -22.17 -21.59
N VAL A 689 -3.82 -23.27 -21.86
CA VAL A 689 -5.22 -23.25 -22.36
C VAL A 689 -6.28 -23.29 -21.25
N THR A 690 -5.90 -23.26 -19.97
CA THR A 690 -6.84 -23.28 -18.83
C THR A 690 -6.48 -22.26 -17.76
N ARG A 691 -7.47 -21.75 -17.00
CA ARG A 691 -7.23 -20.81 -15.89
C ARG A 691 -6.27 -21.38 -14.86
N GLU A 692 -6.56 -22.59 -14.38
CA GLU A 692 -5.73 -23.28 -13.38
C GLU A 692 -4.30 -23.49 -13.88
N GLY A 693 -4.14 -23.94 -15.14
CA GLY A 693 -2.82 -24.15 -15.71
C GLY A 693 -2.02 -22.86 -15.84
N ILE A 694 -2.63 -21.75 -16.26
CA ILE A 694 -1.99 -20.41 -16.27
C ILE A 694 -1.56 -19.99 -14.85
N ARG A 695 -2.37 -20.23 -13.83
CA ARG A 695 -2.04 -19.92 -12.44
C ARG A 695 -0.87 -20.77 -11.94
N ARG A 696 -0.87 -22.09 -12.20
CA ARG A 696 0.27 -22.98 -11.88
C ARG A 696 1.55 -22.57 -12.60
N LEU A 697 1.47 -22.17 -13.88
CA LEU A 697 2.62 -21.64 -14.64
C LEU A 697 3.13 -20.30 -14.10
N GLY A 698 2.23 -19.40 -13.69
CA GLY A 698 2.62 -18.15 -13.04
C GLY A 698 3.31 -18.40 -11.70
N LEU A 699 2.82 -19.37 -10.90
CA LEU A 699 3.45 -19.75 -9.64
C LEU A 699 4.82 -20.39 -9.88
N PHE A 700 4.95 -21.21 -10.93
CA PHE A 700 6.25 -21.75 -11.37
C PHE A 700 7.22 -20.63 -11.76
N GLY A 701 6.79 -19.68 -12.59
CA GLY A 701 7.60 -18.50 -12.92
C GLY A 701 7.98 -17.69 -11.69
N ARG A 702 7.08 -17.55 -10.71
CA ARG A 702 7.33 -16.84 -9.44
C ARG A 702 8.36 -17.56 -8.58
N LEU A 703 8.21 -18.86 -8.36
CA LEU A 703 9.19 -19.66 -7.61
C LEU A 703 10.54 -19.69 -8.33
N ALA A 704 10.58 -19.85 -9.66
CA ALA A 704 11.83 -19.80 -10.43
C ALA A 704 12.50 -18.40 -10.44
N THR A 705 11.75 -17.34 -10.11
CA THR A 705 12.27 -15.98 -9.91
C THR A 705 12.81 -15.80 -8.49
N ALA A 706 12.04 -16.20 -7.48
CA ALA A 706 12.40 -16.03 -6.08
C ALA A 706 13.44 -17.06 -5.57
N LEU A 707 13.56 -18.22 -6.21
CA LEU A 707 14.40 -19.34 -5.77
C LEU A 707 15.33 -19.82 -6.90
N PRO A 708 16.17 -18.95 -7.49
CA PRO A 708 16.98 -19.26 -8.67
C PRO A 708 18.03 -20.36 -8.43
N GLN A 709 18.32 -20.70 -7.18
CA GLN A 709 19.26 -21.75 -6.78
C GLN A 709 18.69 -23.18 -6.81
N TYR A 710 17.37 -23.35 -6.93
CA TYR A 710 16.72 -24.66 -6.99
C TYR A 710 16.56 -25.13 -8.45
N ALA A 711 16.62 -26.44 -8.68
CA ALA A 711 16.52 -26.98 -10.03
C ALA A 711 15.07 -26.94 -10.55
N VAL A 712 14.89 -26.63 -11.84
CA VAL A 712 13.56 -26.56 -12.49
C VAL A 712 12.67 -27.80 -12.19
N PRO A 713 13.16 -29.05 -12.26
CA PRO A 713 12.34 -30.21 -11.93
C PRO A 713 11.84 -30.24 -10.46
N GLU A 714 12.61 -29.72 -9.51
CA GLU A 714 12.23 -29.65 -8.10
C GLU A 714 11.07 -28.66 -7.89
N LEU A 715 11.16 -27.50 -8.54
CA LEU A 715 10.12 -26.46 -8.50
C LEU A 715 8.82 -26.93 -9.16
N LEU A 716 8.90 -27.70 -10.26
CA LEU A 716 7.70 -28.27 -10.92
C LEU A 716 7.04 -29.34 -10.05
N ASN A 717 7.83 -30.26 -9.48
CA ASN A 717 7.34 -31.30 -8.56
C ASN A 717 6.69 -30.72 -7.29
N ALA A 718 7.10 -29.53 -6.86
CA ALA A 718 6.53 -28.83 -5.71
C ALA A 718 5.14 -28.20 -5.98
N ILE A 719 4.83 -27.87 -7.24
CA ILE A 719 3.57 -27.20 -7.62
C ILE A 719 2.47 -28.22 -7.96
N GLU A 720 2.85 -29.39 -8.44
CA GLU A 720 1.91 -30.47 -8.80
C GLU A 720 0.86 -30.79 -7.71
N PRO A 721 1.21 -31.04 -6.43
CA PRO A 721 0.25 -31.46 -5.42
C PRO A 721 -0.66 -30.33 -4.89
N LEU A 722 -0.40 -29.06 -5.24
CA LEU A 722 -1.20 -27.92 -4.76
C LEU A 722 -2.59 -27.90 -5.42
N ASP A 723 -3.61 -27.43 -4.70
CA ASP A 723 -4.93 -27.11 -5.29
C ASP A 723 -5.00 -25.67 -5.83
N SER A 724 -6.11 -25.33 -6.50
CA SER A 724 -6.29 -24.00 -7.12
C SER A 724 -6.36 -22.84 -6.11
N SER A 725 -6.89 -23.08 -4.90
CA SER A 725 -7.00 -22.07 -3.83
C SER A 725 -5.62 -21.75 -3.24
N LEU A 726 -4.82 -22.79 -2.98
CA LEU A 726 -3.46 -22.65 -2.49
C LEU A 726 -2.53 -22.00 -3.52
N VAL A 727 -2.70 -22.33 -4.80
CA VAL A 727 -1.97 -21.65 -5.89
C VAL A 727 -2.30 -20.16 -5.93
N ASP A 728 -3.57 -19.75 -5.76
CA ASP A 728 -3.95 -18.33 -5.70
C ASP A 728 -3.34 -17.62 -4.47
N ALA A 729 -3.47 -18.22 -3.28
CA ALA A 729 -2.93 -17.66 -2.03
C ALA A 729 -1.41 -17.42 -2.08
N LEU A 730 -0.65 -18.35 -2.66
CA LEU A 730 0.81 -18.26 -2.79
C LEU A 730 1.29 -17.14 -3.71
N PHE A 731 0.44 -16.50 -4.52
CA PHE A 731 0.82 -15.30 -5.29
C PHE A 731 0.86 -14.02 -4.47
N ASP A 732 0.11 -13.96 -3.37
CA ASP A 732 -0.14 -12.71 -2.66
C ASP A 732 0.82 -12.53 -1.45
N ILE A 733 1.51 -13.62 -1.03
CA ILE A 733 2.60 -13.60 -0.04
C ILE A 733 3.85 -12.90 -0.63
N PRO A 734 4.54 -11.98 0.08
CA PRO A 734 5.81 -11.39 -0.38
C PRO A 734 6.93 -12.41 -0.65
N ALA A 735 7.80 -12.12 -1.61
CA ALA A 735 8.86 -13.05 -2.02
C ALA A 735 9.90 -13.35 -0.93
N PRO A 736 10.37 -12.41 -0.07
CA PRO A 736 11.23 -12.76 1.07
C PRO A 736 10.56 -13.73 2.04
N SER A 737 9.26 -13.56 2.30
CA SER A 737 8.48 -14.47 3.14
C SER A 737 8.31 -15.85 2.49
N LEU A 738 8.07 -15.89 1.17
CA LEU A 738 8.01 -17.11 0.37
C LEU A 738 9.37 -17.83 0.32
N GLN A 739 10.47 -17.08 0.17
CA GLN A 739 11.85 -17.58 0.21
C GLN A 739 12.21 -18.15 1.58
N HIS A 740 11.86 -17.46 2.66
CA HIS A 740 12.08 -17.93 4.03
C HIS A 740 11.28 -19.22 4.30
N LEU A 741 10.01 -19.23 3.88
CA LEU A 741 9.11 -20.37 4.04
C LEU A 741 9.63 -21.59 3.26
N VAL A 742 9.99 -21.46 1.98
CA VAL A 742 10.52 -22.59 1.19
C VAL A 742 11.94 -22.98 1.62
N GLY A 743 12.80 -22.02 1.95
CA GLY A 743 14.19 -22.25 2.36
C GLY A 743 14.31 -22.99 3.70
N LYS A 744 13.46 -22.66 4.69
CA LYS A 744 13.40 -23.42 5.95
C LYS A 744 12.80 -24.83 5.80
N LEU A 745 12.02 -25.08 4.76
CA LEU A 745 11.33 -26.36 4.57
C LEU A 745 12.20 -27.48 3.98
N GLY A 746 13.33 -27.18 3.33
CA GLY A 746 14.23 -28.21 2.76
C GLY A 746 13.55 -29.22 1.81
N SER A 747 12.41 -28.79 1.23
CA SER A 747 11.26 -29.54 0.69
C SER A 747 11.43 -31.02 0.29
N PRO A 748 10.68 -31.92 0.94
CA PRO A 748 10.26 -33.19 0.35
C PRO A 748 8.82 -33.62 0.73
N ARG A 749 7.72 -33.20 0.08
CA ARG A 749 7.51 -32.39 -1.14
C ARG A 749 6.66 -31.15 -0.80
N LEU A 750 7.24 -29.96 -0.84
CA LEU A 750 6.67 -28.69 -0.34
C LEU A 750 5.80 -28.88 0.92
N LEU A 751 6.36 -29.69 1.84
CA LEU A 751 5.73 -30.67 2.73
C LEU A 751 4.19 -30.77 2.69
N ASP A 752 3.69 -31.64 1.80
CA ASP A 752 2.30 -32.07 1.69
C ASP A 752 1.28 -30.91 1.63
N ALA A 753 1.62 -29.92 0.80
CA ALA A 753 0.69 -29.00 0.15
C ALA A 753 -0.23 -28.23 1.11
N LEU A 754 0.33 -27.63 2.17
CA LEU A 754 -0.29 -26.57 2.99
C LEU A 754 -1.64 -26.95 3.67
N SER A 755 -1.97 -28.24 3.74
CA SER A 755 -3.34 -28.69 3.39
C SER A 755 -4.53 -28.35 4.32
N PRO A 756 -4.37 -28.00 5.61
CA PRO A 756 -5.50 -27.54 6.44
C PRO A 756 -5.45 -26.09 6.97
N PHE A 757 -4.42 -25.27 6.68
CA PHE A 757 -4.00 -24.23 7.65
C PHE A 757 -3.76 -22.79 7.16
N ILE A 758 -4.54 -22.27 6.20
CA ILE A 758 -4.60 -20.81 5.99
C ILE A 758 -6.06 -20.37 5.78
N ASP A 759 -6.80 -20.29 6.88
CA ASP A 759 -8.21 -19.86 6.89
C ASP A 759 -8.33 -18.33 6.90
N GLY A 760 -8.99 -17.77 5.88
CA GLY A 760 -9.51 -16.41 5.87
C GLY A 760 -8.47 -15.30 6.16
N PRO A 761 -8.74 -14.38 7.11
CA PRO A 761 -7.99 -13.11 7.27
C PRO A 761 -6.54 -13.24 7.74
N ASP A 762 -6.01 -14.45 7.97
CA ASP A 762 -4.57 -14.67 8.16
C ASP A 762 -3.78 -14.39 6.85
N LEU A 763 -4.44 -14.53 5.69
CA LEU A 763 -3.94 -14.08 4.38
C LEU A 763 -3.97 -12.55 4.23
N ASP A 764 -5.02 -11.88 4.74
CA ASP A 764 -5.09 -10.41 4.78
C ASP A 764 -3.95 -9.83 5.62
N LEU A 765 -3.59 -10.48 6.71
CA LEU A 765 -2.43 -10.13 7.53
C LEU A 765 -1.12 -10.25 6.73
N LEU A 766 -0.84 -11.39 6.10
CA LEU A 766 0.37 -11.58 5.29
C LEU A 766 0.47 -10.62 4.09
N GLY A 767 -0.67 -10.23 3.52
CA GLY A 767 -0.77 -9.37 2.34
C GLY A 767 -0.88 -7.86 2.60
N GLN A 768 -0.92 -7.37 3.85
CA GLN A 768 -1.13 -5.93 4.12
C GLN A 768 0.04 -5.22 4.82
N TYR A 769 0.88 -5.92 5.59
CA TYR A 769 1.89 -5.29 6.45
C TYR A 769 3.33 -5.49 5.97
N THR A 770 4.23 -4.57 6.36
CA THR A 770 5.62 -4.61 5.89
C THR A 770 6.39 -5.86 6.33
N PRO A 771 7.31 -6.39 5.50
CA PRO A 771 8.25 -7.44 5.93
C PRO A 771 8.96 -7.07 7.24
N LYS A 772 9.30 -5.78 7.43
CA LYS A 772 9.92 -5.28 8.66
C LYS A 772 8.98 -5.34 9.88
N ALA A 773 7.71 -4.98 9.74
CA ALA A 773 6.73 -5.12 10.83
C ALA A 773 6.48 -6.60 11.17
N TRP A 774 6.44 -7.46 10.16
CA TRP A 774 6.37 -8.91 10.34
C TRP A 774 7.60 -9.48 11.07
N THR A 775 8.81 -9.13 10.63
CA THR A 775 10.06 -9.49 11.31
C THR A 775 10.05 -9.05 12.78
N LEU A 776 9.73 -7.79 13.06
CA LEU A 776 9.68 -7.26 14.43
C LEU A 776 8.62 -7.95 15.31
N LEU A 777 7.45 -8.28 14.77
CA LEU A 777 6.42 -9.03 15.50
C LEU A 777 6.90 -10.46 15.79
N LEU A 778 7.46 -11.15 14.79
CA LEU A 778 7.87 -12.55 14.90
C LEU A 778 9.09 -12.74 15.82
N GLU A 779 10.06 -11.83 15.76
CA GLU A 779 11.22 -11.80 16.65
C GLU A 779 10.85 -11.36 18.08
N GLY A 780 9.89 -10.45 18.23
CA GLY A 780 9.46 -9.89 19.52
C GLY A 780 8.39 -10.69 20.28
N LEU A 781 7.86 -11.79 19.73
CA LEU A 781 6.73 -12.54 20.31
C LEU A 781 7.17 -13.57 21.37
N ARG A 782 6.74 -13.39 22.62
CA ARG A 782 7.13 -14.28 23.75
C ARG A 782 6.48 -15.67 23.73
N GLN A 783 5.15 -15.75 23.64
CA GLN A 783 4.43 -17.00 23.92
C GLN A 783 3.97 -17.75 22.64
N PRO A 784 4.49 -18.95 22.35
CA PRO A 784 4.06 -19.73 21.18
C PRO A 784 2.67 -20.36 21.34
N GLU A 785 2.25 -20.68 22.57
CA GLU A 785 0.99 -21.39 22.82
C GLU A 785 -0.28 -20.59 22.48
N HIS A 786 -0.16 -19.26 22.37
CA HIS A 786 -1.27 -18.34 22.07
C HIS A 786 -1.37 -17.93 20.59
N LEU A 787 -0.46 -18.38 19.72
CA LEU A 787 -0.40 -17.93 18.33
C LEU A 787 -1.62 -18.34 17.50
N THR A 788 -2.09 -19.57 17.67
CA THR A 788 -3.30 -20.06 16.99
C THR A 788 -4.51 -19.22 17.39
N ALA A 789 -4.60 -18.79 18.65
CA ALA A 789 -5.66 -17.92 19.14
C ALA A 789 -5.56 -16.48 18.58
N LEU A 790 -4.38 -16.06 18.10
CA LEU A 790 -4.12 -14.73 17.54
C LEU A 790 -4.29 -14.62 16.01
N GLY A 791 -4.56 -15.72 15.28
CA GLY A 791 -4.49 -15.74 13.81
C GLY A 791 -3.05 -15.81 13.27
N LEU A 792 -2.14 -16.39 14.07
CA LEU A 792 -0.71 -16.52 13.76
C LEU A 792 -0.25 -17.98 13.84
N GLY A 793 -1.14 -18.96 13.64
CA GLY A 793 -0.82 -20.39 13.77
C GLY A 793 0.35 -20.84 12.88
N TRP A 794 0.52 -20.23 11.71
CA TRP A 794 1.64 -20.45 10.79
C TRP A 794 3.00 -20.00 11.37
N ALA A 795 3.02 -19.09 12.35
CA ALA A 795 4.23 -18.54 12.97
C ALA A 795 4.84 -19.43 14.06
N LEU A 796 4.29 -20.63 14.30
CA LEU A 796 4.78 -21.63 15.26
C LEU A 796 6.18 -22.20 14.92
N ILE A 797 6.71 -21.93 13.72
CA ILE A 797 7.92 -22.55 13.16
C ILE A 797 9.18 -21.68 13.35
N VAL A 798 9.05 -20.51 13.99
CA VAL A 798 10.17 -19.57 14.24
C VAL A 798 10.70 -19.73 15.67
N GLU A 799 12.01 -19.89 15.84
CA GLU A 799 12.67 -19.81 17.16
C GLU A 799 12.51 -18.40 17.76
N ARG A 800 12.37 -18.31 19.08
CA ARG A 800 11.92 -17.08 19.77
C ARG A 800 12.85 -16.62 20.87
N ASP A 801 12.94 -15.32 21.03
CA ASP A 801 13.59 -14.68 22.16
C ASP A 801 12.63 -14.65 23.38
N PRO A 802 12.95 -15.31 24.51
CA PRO A 802 12.14 -15.24 25.73
C PRO A 802 12.05 -13.82 26.32
N ALA A 803 12.89 -12.87 25.90
CA ALA A 803 12.84 -11.48 26.33
C ALA A 803 11.91 -10.58 25.47
N GLY A 804 11.37 -11.08 24.35
CA GLY A 804 10.70 -10.28 23.29
C GLY A 804 9.64 -9.26 23.75
N ALA A 805 9.46 -8.16 23.02
CA ALA A 805 8.66 -7.01 23.49
C ALA A 805 7.12 -7.20 23.46
N VAL A 806 6.59 -8.22 22.77
CA VAL A 806 5.15 -8.40 22.53
C VAL A 806 4.61 -9.59 23.33
N ASP A 807 3.70 -9.29 24.27
CA ASP A 807 2.96 -10.30 25.04
C ASP A 807 1.65 -10.66 24.33
N ALA A 808 1.54 -11.92 23.91
CA ALA A 808 0.37 -12.46 23.22
C ALA A 808 -0.91 -12.41 24.07
N ARG A 809 -0.78 -12.50 25.39
CA ARG A 809 -1.92 -12.51 26.34
C ARG A 809 -2.54 -11.13 26.48
N VAL A 810 -1.72 -10.08 26.36
CA VAL A 810 -2.19 -8.69 26.35
C VAL A 810 -2.99 -8.39 25.09
N LEU A 811 -2.55 -8.87 23.93
CA LEU A 811 -3.31 -8.72 22.68
C LEU A 811 -4.65 -9.46 22.70
N LEU A 812 -4.69 -10.67 23.27
CA LEU A 812 -5.93 -11.41 23.51
C LEU A 812 -6.88 -10.63 24.44
N GLU A 813 -6.37 -9.98 25.48
CA GLU A 813 -7.16 -9.19 26.42
C GLU A 813 -7.71 -7.89 25.78
N ILE A 814 -6.91 -7.20 24.97
CA ILE A 814 -7.34 -6.01 24.21
C ILE A 814 -8.46 -6.39 23.23
N ALA A 815 -8.33 -7.51 22.52
CA ALA A 815 -9.38 -8.03 21.64
C ALA A 815 -10.66 -8.35 22.42
N ARG A 816 -10.55 -9.17 23.47
CA ARG A 816 -11.67 -9.58 24.33
C ARG A 816 -12.45 -8.39 24.88
N ARG A 817 -11.76 -7.35 25.36
CA ARG A 817 -12.39 -6.14 25.92
C ARG A 817 -12.97 -5.20 24.87
N SER A 818 -12.38 -5.13 23.68
CA SER A 818 -12.90 -4.27 22.60
C SER A 818 -14.12 -4.86 21.87
N GLY A 819 -14.48 -6.11 22.19
CA GLY A 819 -15.53 -6.86 21.49
C GLY A 819 -15.10 -7.33 20.10
N ARG A 820 -13.79 -7.38 19.83
CA ARG A 820 -13.21 -7.79 18.54
C ARG A 820 -12.53 -9.14 18.66
N GLU A 821 -12.44 -9.87 17.56
CA GLU A 821 -11.64 -11.11 17.53
C GLU A 821 -10.14 -10.81 17.68
N PRO A 822 -9.35 -11.71 18.31
CA PRO A 822 -7.91 -11.57 18.54
C PRO A 822 -7.09 -11.02 17.37
N ARG A 823 -7.35 -11.52 16.17
CA ARG A 823 -6.72 -11.09 14.91
C ARG A 823 -6.83 -9.59 14.64
N TYR A 824 -7.90 -8.92 15.08
CA TYR A 824 -8.05 -7.48 14.91
C TYR A 824 -7.17 -6.67 15.88
N ALA A 825 -6.82 -7.22 17.06
CA ALA A 825 -5.84 -6.59 17.95
C ALA A 825 -4.41 -6.78 17.41
N VAL A 826 -4.08 -7.95 16.85
CA VAL A 826 -2.80 -8.17 16.13
C VAL A 826 -2.68 -7.22 14.95
N ARG A 827 -3.74 -7.12 14.14
CA ARG A 827 -3.84 -6.19 13.01
C ARG A 827 -3.63 -4.75 13.48
N ALA A 828 -4.36 -4.31 14.50
CA ALA A 828 -4.25 -2.95 15.01
C ALA A 828 -2.88 -2.64 15.63
N LEU A 829 -2.19 -3.63 16.23
CA LEU A 829 -0.80 -3.49 16.67
C LEU A 829 0.15 -3.38 15.47
N LEU A 830 -0.03 -4.21 14.44
CA LEU A 830 0.72 -4.10 13.18
C LEU A 830 0.43 -2.79 12.42
N GLU A 831 -0.71 -2.14 12.68
CA GLU A 831 -1.09 -0.78 12.26
C GLU A 831 -0.51 0.34 13.18
N THR A 832 0.13 -0.01 14.31
CA THR A 832 0.73 0.93 15.29
C THR A 832 2.26 1.04 15.11
N PRO A 833 2.90 2.20 15.37
CA PRO A 833 4.36 2.34 15.35
C PRO A 833 5.03 1.39 16.35
N SER A 834 6.12 0.72 15.95
CA SER A 834 6.78 -0.32 16.76
C SER A 834 7.40 0.19 18.06
N ASP A 835 7.73 1.47 18.12
CA ASP A 835 8.19 2.20 19.30
C ASP A 835 7.03 2.55 20.26
N GLU A 836 5.80 2.67 19.77
CA GLU A 836 4.59 2.91 20.58
C GLU A 836 3.99 1.60 21.15
N TRP A 837 4.38 0.42 20.64
CA TRP A 837 3.85 -0.89 21.05
C TRP A 837 3.91 -1.12 22.57
N ALA A 838 5.00 -0.70 23.22
CA ALA A 838 5.14 -0.84 24.67
C ALA A 838 4.08 -0.04 25.45
N ALA A 839 3.76 1.19 25.01
CA ALA A 839 2.74 2.03 25.65
C ALA A 839 1.31 1.47 25.41
N VAL A 840 1.04 1.01 24.19
CA VAL A 840 -0.23 0.38 23.82
C VAL A 840 -0.49 -0.90 24.62
N LEU A 841 0.53 -1.74 24.79
CA LEU A 841 0.43 -2.99 25.57
C LEU A 841 0.41 -2.73 27.09
N ALA A 842 0.98 -1.62 27.57
CA ALA A 842 0.95 -1.26 28.99
C ALA A 842 -0.43 -0.84 29.50
N SER A 843 -1.35 -0.40 28.63
CA SER A 843 -2.69 0.09 29.00
C SER A 843 -3.83 -0.66 28.28
N PRO A 844 -4.11 -1.94 28.61
CA PRO A 844 -5.02 -2.78 27.83
C PRO A 844 -6.47 -2.26 27.78
N GLU A 845 -6.92 -1.57 28.82
CA GLU A 845 -8.30 -1.05 28.92
C GLU A 845 -8.53 0.13 27.98
N VAL A 846 -7.59 1.09 28.00
CA VAL A 846 -7.57 2.25 27.11
C VAL A 846 -7.41 1.80 25.65
N SER A 847 -6.45 0.90 25.39
CA SER A 847 -6.23 0.30 24.08
C SER A 847 -7.48 -0.44 23.55
N ALA A 848 -8.21 -1.16 24.42
CA ALA A 848 -9.46 -1.81 24.02
C ALA A 848 -10.59 -0.83 23.69
N ALA A 849 -10.76 0.23 24.49
CA ALA A 849 -11.74 1.30 24.20
C ALA A 849 -11.42 2.02 22.89
N TRP A 850 -10.13 2.28 22.64
CA TRP A 850 -9.64 2.90 21.39
C TRP A 850 -9.87 2.00 20.17
N LEU A 851 -9.53 0.71 20.28
CA LEU A 851 -9.74 -0.29 19.24
C LEU A 851 -11.24 -0.48 18.94
N SER A 852 -12.10 -0.42 19.96
CA SER A 852 -13.55 -0.50 19.78
C SER A 852 -14.09 0.70 19.00
N ALA A 853 -13.69 1.93 19.38
CA ALA A 853 -14.20 3.18 18.81
C ALA A 853 -13.58 3.58 17.45
N PHE A 854 -12.33 3.18 17.17
CA PHE A 854 -11.59 3.61 15.97
C PHE A 854 -11.07 2.48 15.08
N GLY A 855 -11.18 1.22 15.51
CA GLY A 855 -10.66 0.06 14.77
C GLY A 855 -9.13 -0.07 14.75
N ARG A 856 -8.40 0.75 15.51
CA ARG A 856 -6.93 0.82 15.54
C ARG A 856 -6.38 1.20 16.91
N LEU A 857 -5.07 1.09 17.09
CA LEU A 857 -4.35 1.32 18.35
C LEU A 857 -3.42 2.55 18.33
N ASP A 858 -3.79 3.61 17.61
CA ASP A 858 -3.03 4.89 17.55
C ASP A 858 -3.17 5.77 18.81
N VAL A 859 -3.12 5.14 19.99
CA VAL A 859 -3.48 5.73 21.29
C VAL A 859 -2.29 6.29 22.06
N ALA A 860 -1.05 5.92 21.73
CA ALA A 860 0.13 6.37 22.47
C ALA A 860 0.26 7.91 22.56
N PRO A 861 -0.01 8.72 21.51
CA PRO A 861 0.02 10.18 21.64
C PRO A 861 -1.05 10.78 22.58
N VAL A 862 -2.08 10.00 22.93
CA VAL A 862 -3.12 10.37 23.89
C VAL A 862 -2.73 9.90 25.30
N LEU A 863 -2.01 8.76 25.42
CA LEU A 863 -1.36 8.34 26.66
C LEU A 863 -0.19 9.27 27.05
N ASP A 864 0.53 9.83 26.07
CA ASP A 864 1.61 10.80 26.29
C ASP A 864 1.07 12.15 26.75
N ALA A 865 -0.05 12.62 26.17
CA ALA A 865 -0.70 13.86 26.56
C ALA A 865 -1.46 13.73 27.89
N PHE A 866 -2.06 12.56 28.14
CA PHE A 866 -2.86 12.26 29.32
C PHE A 866 -2.43 10.92 29.93
N PRO A 867 -1.38 10.88 30.76
CA PRO A 867 -0.96 9.66 31.45
C PRO A 867 -2.07 9.04 32.31
N GLY A 868 -3.03 9.84 32.79
CA GLY A 868 -4.23 9.38 33.50
C GLY A 868 -5.43 9.02 32.61
N ALA A 869 -5.28 8.92 31.27
CA ALA A 869 -6.37 8.78 30.29
C ALA A 869 -7.50 7.81 30.69
N GLY A 870 -7.19 6.68 31.34
CA GLY A 870 -8.17 5.72 31.85
C GLY A 870 -9.29 6.33 32.71
N ARG A 871 -9.01 7.40 33.47
CA ARG A 871 -10.02 8.16 34.23
C ARG A 871 -10.83 9.09 33.35
N LEU A 872 -10.21 9.68 32.33
CA LEU A 872 -10.85 10.63 31.42
C LEU A 872 -11.89 9.96 30.51
N PHE A 873 -11.73 8.68 30.16
CA PHE A 873 -12.75 7.92 29.40
C PHE A 873 -14.11 7.82 30.10
N ALA A 874 -14.19 8.08 31.41
CA ALA A 874 -15.46 8.15 32.13
C ALA A 874 -16.23 9.48 31.93
N ALA A 875 -15.54 10.55 31.51
CA ALA A 875 -16.13 11.88 31.27
C ALA A 875 -16.13 12.29 29.79
N PHE A 876 -15.26 11.69 28.98
CA PHE A 876 -15.06 12.02 27.58
C PHE A 876 -15.05 10.77 26.70
N THR A 877 -15.69 10.85 25.54
CA THR A 877 -15.59 9.78 24.54
C THR A 877 -14.16 9.70 23.97
N PRO A 878 -13.75 8.54 23.40
CA PRO A 878 -12.47 8.42 22.70
C PRO A 878 -12.27 9.49 21.60
N LYS A 879 -13.36 9.94 20.95
CA LYS A 879 -13.36 11.04 19.96
C LYS A 879 -12.99 12.38 20.58
N ALA A 880 -13.60 12.72 21.71
CA ALA A 880 -13.34 13.95 22.45
C ALA A 880 -11.88 14.05 22.93
N LEU A 881 -11.35 12.98 23.55
CA LEU A 881 -9.96 12.95 24.01
C LEU A 881 -8.95 13.07 22.86
N ARG A 882 -9.26 12.45 21.71
CA ARG A 882 -8.45 12.59 20.50
C ARG A 882 -8.41 14.05 19.99
N ALA A 883 -9.55 14.75 20.02
CA ALA A 883 -9.64 16.15 19.63
C ALA A 883 -8.84 17.04 20.60
N ALA A 884 -8.97 16.83 21.91
CA ALA A 884 -8.23 17.56 22.94
C ALA A 884 -6.71 17.42 22.81
N ALA A 885 -6.19 16.18 22.72
CA ALA A 885 -4.76 15.94 22.50
C ALA A 885 -4.25 16.54 21.17
N THR A 886 -5.13 16.64 20.17
CA THR A 886 -4.81 17.26 18.87
C THR A 886 -4.75 18.78 18.95
N ALA A 887 -5.53 19.40 19.84
CA ALA A 887 -5.50 20.84 20.13
C ALA A 887 -4.34 21.24 21.07
N GLY A 888 -3.62 20.27 21.65
CA GLY A 888 -2.53 20.53 22.58
C GLY A 888 -2.99 20.83 24.01
N LEU A 889 -4.22 20.45 24.37
CA LEU A 889 -4.69 20.49 25.76
C LEU A 889 -3.97 19.43 26.59
N ASP A 890 -3.73 19.75 27.87
CA ASP A 890 -3.20 18.83 28.88
C ASP A 890 -4.32 18.31 29.81
N GLU A 891 -3.95 17.41 30.72
CA GLU A 891 -4.90 16.77 31.65
C GLU A 891 -5.56 17.80 32.59
N ALA A 892 -4.84 18.86 33.00
CA ALA A 892 -5.36 19.90 33.89
C ALA A 892 -6.36 20.85 33.19
N ALA A 893 -6.13 21.16 31.91
CA ALA A 893 -7.08 21.87 31.08
C ALA A 893 -8.39 21.08 30.91
N LEU A 894 -8.30 19.77 30.66
CA LEU A 894 -9.48 18.89 30.59
C LEU A 894 -10.22 18.79 31.92
N GLU A 895 -9.52 18.66 33.05
CA GLU A 895 -10.16 18.68 34.38
C GLU A 895 -10.87 20.02 34.67
N SER A 896 -10.30 21.14 34.22
CA SER A 896 -10.92 22.46 34.34
C SER A 896 -12.22 22.56 33.54
N LEU A 897 -12.24 22.06 32.29
CA LEU A 897 -13.45 22.02 31.45
C LEU A 897 -14.50 21.05 32.00
N VAL A 898 -14.11 19.90 32.59
CA VAL A 898 -15.04 18.99 33.31
C VAL A 898 -15.67 19.70 34.51
N SER A 899 -14.86 20.44 35.28
CA SER A 899 -15.34 21.18 36.45
C SER A 899 -16.32 22.30 36.06
N PHE A 900 -15.99 23.05 35.01
CA PHE A 900 -16.87 24.08 34.44
C PHE A 900 -18.20 23.50 33.90
N GLY A 901 -18.16 22.39 33.15
CA GLY A 901 -19.37 21.71 32.69
C GLY A 901 -20.28 21.29 33.84
N ARG A 902 -19.72 20.64 34.88
CA ARG A 902 -20.46 20.30 36.11
C ARG A 902 -21.02 21.53 36.82
N GLY A 903 -20.28 22.63 36.87
CA GLY A 903 -20.71 23.88 37.50
C GLY A 903 -21.78 24.66 36.72
N THR A 904 -21.90 24.40 35.41
CA THR A 904 -22.87 25.04 34.50
C THR A 904 -24.07 24.16 34.15
N GLY A 905 -24.00 22.85 34.41
CA GLY A 905 -25.00 21.87 34.00
C GLY A 905 -24.86 21.41 32.55
N LEU A 906 -23.75 21.73 31.88
CA LEU A 906 -23.43 21.29 30.53
C LEU A 906 -22.63 19.98 30.55
N GLU A 907 -22.80 19.15 29.53
CA GLU A 907 -22.00 17.93 29.37
C GLU A 907 -20.53 18.29 29.11
N PRO A 908 -19.53 17.65 29.77
CA PRO A 908 -18.12 17.97 29.55
C PRO A 908 -17.66 17.86 28.09
N SER A 909 -18.23 16.92 27.33
CA SER A 909 -17.95 16.77 25.89
C SER A 909 -18.57 17.89 25.04
N GLU A 910 -19.63 18.54 25.50
CA GLU A 910 -20.23 19.72 24.85
C GLU A 910 -19.35 20.96 25.11
N VAL A 911 -18.97 21.20 26.37
CA VAL A 911 -18.06 22.30 26.74
C VAL A 911 -16.73 22.22 25.96
N LEU A 912 -16.14 21.04 25.84
CA LEU A 912 -14.92 20.83 25.06
C LEU A 912 -15.13 21.10 23.57
N ARG A 913 -16.30 20.80 23.00
CA ARG A 913 -16.61 21.11 21.60
C ARG A 913 -16.66 22.62 21.40
N GLU A 914 -17.47 23.34 22.18
CA GLU A 914 -17.61 24.79 22.05
C GLU A 914 -16.27 25.53 22.26
N PHE A 915 -15.42 25.04 23.17
CA PHE A 915 -14.07 25.58 23.38
C PHE A 915 -13.17 25.44 22.15
N LEU A 916 -13.20 24.28 21.47
CA LEU A 916 -12.40 24.00 20.28
C LEU A 916 -12.94 24.71 19.02
N ASP A 917 -14.26 24.95 18.97
CA ASP A 917 -14.93 25.66 17.89
C ASP A 917 -14.73 27.18 17.98
N ALA A 918 -14.59 27.71 19.19
CA ALA A 918 -14.15 29.08 19.46
C ALA A 918 -12.64 29.33 19.22
N GLU A 919 -11.91 28.32 18.72
CA GLU A 919 -10.45 28.34 18.48
C GLU A 919 -9.57 28.59 19.73
N GLY A 920 -10.07 28.30 20.94
CA GLY A 920 -9.37 28.58 22.20
C GLY A 920 -7.98 27.94 22.34
N GLU A 921 -7.01 28.70 22.83
CA GLU A 921 -5.64 28.22 23.09
C GLU A 921 -5.56 27.42 24.40
N PRO A 922 -4.62 26.44 24.53
CA PRO A 922 -4.51 25.61 25.74
C PRO A 922 -4.34 26.38 27.05
N ASN A 923 -3.72 27.56 27.00
CA ASN A 923 -3.50 28.44 28.15
C ASN A 923 -4.81 29.06 28.66
N GLU A 924 -5.78 29.27 27.76
CA GLU A 924 -7.05 29.95 28.02
C GLU A 924 -8.07 29.04 28.71
N ALA A 925 -7.84 27.72 28.71
CA ALA A 925 -8.60 26.78 29.53
C ALA A 925 -8.58 27.13 31.03
N GLN A 926 -7.56 27.87 31.49
CA GLN A 926 -7.49 28.41 32.86
C GLN A 926 -8.57 29.46 33.16
N VAL A 927 -9.14 30.12 32.15
CA VAL A 927 -10.26 31.08 32.34
C VAL A 927 -11.52 30.35 32.81
N PHE A 928 -11.64 29.05 32.55
CA PHE A 928 -12.75 28.21 33.02
C PHE A 928 -12.48 27.59 34.40
N ALA A 929 -11.29 27.81 34.99
CA ALA A 929 -10.93 27.25 36.28
C ALA A 929 -11.58 28.00 37.45
N GLY A 930 -12.26 27.25 38.32
CA GLY A 930 -12.87 27.76 39.55
C GLY A 930 -14.35 28.16 39.42
N PRO A 931 -14.98 28.64 40.52
CA PRO A 931 -16.43 28.80 40.59
C PRO A 931 -16.97 30.06 39.92
N ALA A 932 -16.17 31.14 39.82
CA ALA A 932 -16.65 32.42 39.26
C ALA A 932 -16.98 32.37 37.75
N PRO A 933 -16.15 31.76 36.88
CA PRO A 933 -16.49 31.55 35.47
C PRO A 933 -17.78 30.72 35.30
N ALA A 934 -17.91 29.62 36.05
CA ALA A 934 -19.08 28.75 36.01
C ALA A 934 -20.35 29.48 36.50
N ALA A 935 -20.28 30.22 37.62
CA ALA A 935 -21.41 30.99 38.12
C ALA A 935 -21.85 32.11 37.18
N TRP A 936 -20.90 32.80 36.54
CA TRP A 936 -21.17 33.77 35.49
C TRP A 936 -21.86 33.10 34.28
N ALA A 937 -21.29 32.00 33.79
CA ALA A 937 -21.82 31.24 32.66
C ALA A 937 -23.24 30.73 32.90
N SER A 938 -23.50 30.12 34.07
CA SER A 938 -24.84 29.70 34.50
C SER A 938 -25.85 30.84 34.48
N ALA A 939 -25.45 32.05 34.91
CA ALA A 939 -26.33 33.22 34.88
C ALA A 939 -26.62 33.72 33.44
N ARG A 940 -25.70 33.53 32.49
CA ARG A 940 -25.93 33.84 31.06
C ARG A 940 -26.78 32.79 30.36
N LEU A 941 -26.52 31.50 30.60
CA LEU A 941 -27.33 30.38 30.12
C LEU A 941 -28.78 30.49 30.63
N ALA A 942 -28.98 30.80 31.92
CA ALA A 942 -30.31 31.05 32.50
C ALA A 942 -31.00 32.32 31.94
N ALA A 943 -30.23 33.27 31.39
CA ALA A 943 -30.75 34.42 30.66
C ALA A 943 -31.05 34.11 29.17
N GLY A 944 -30.83 32.88 28.71
CA GLY A 944 -31.13 32.40 27.36
C GLY A 944 -30.01 32.57 26.33
N GLU A 945 -28.76 32.82 26.76
CA GLU A 945 -27.61 32.80 25.85
C GLU A 945 -27.18 31.37 25.50
N SER A 946 -26.62 31.15 24.31
CA SER A 946 -26.20 29.81 23.90
C SER A 946 -24.88 29.39 24.57
N PRO A 947 -24.61 28.08 24.74
CA PRO A 947 -23.32 27.59 25.23
C PRO A 947 -22.12 28.14 24.44
N ALA A 948 -22.25 28.22 23.10
CA ALA A 948 -21.23 28.80 22.22
C ALA A 948 -20.93 30.28 22.55
N ASP A 949 -21.96 31.12 22.67
CA ASP A 949 -21.80 32.56 22.98
C ASP A 949 -21.15 32.77 24.35
N VAL A 950 -21.47 31.91 25.32
CA VAL A 950 -20.97 31.97 26.70
C VAL A 950 -19.51 31.55 26.78
N VAL A 951 -19.12 30.48 26.09
CA VAL A 951 -17.72 30.02 26.00
C VAL A 951 -16.87 31.03 25.23
N PHE A 952 -17.35 31.51 24.07
CA PHE A 952 -16.65 32.51 23.27
C PHE A 952 -16.35 33.80 24.04
N ARG A 953 -17.33 34.33 24.79
CA ARG A 953 -17.12 35.59 25.56
C ARG A 953 -16.15 35.46 26.73
N LEU A 954 -16.01 34.28 27.33
CA LEU A 954 -14.99 34.05 28.37
C LEU A 954 -13.58 34.05 27.77
N LEU A 955 -13.43 33.59 26.53
CA LEU A 955 -12.17 33.63 25.78
C LEU A 955 -11.84 35.04 25.27
N ASP A 956 -12.83 35.74 24.69
CA ASP A 956 -12.66 37.06 24.04
C ASP A 956 -12.39 38.22 25.03
N ASP A 957 -12.99 38.18 26.24
CA ASP A 957 -12.70 39.14 27.31
C ASP A 957 -12.53 38.47 28.69
N PRO A 958 -11.32 37.97 29.02
CA PRO A 958 -11.02 37.46 30.36
C PRO A 958 -11.09 38.54 31.46
N GLY A 959 -11.02 39.82 31.09
CA GLY A 959 -11.17 40.97 31.99
C GLY A 959 -12.60 41.17 32.47
N LEU A 960 -13.59 40.69 31.72
CA LEU A 960 -15.01 40.75 32.02
C LEU A 960 -15.35 40.20 33.41
N LEU A 961 -14.72 39.08 33.80
CA LEU A 961 -14.88 38.50 35.15
C LEU A 961 -14.37 39.43 36.24
N ARG A 962 -13.26 40.14 36.00
CA ARG A 962 -12.68 41.10 36.95
C ARG A 962 -13.50 42.38 37.06
N ASP A 963 -13.99 42.93 35.95
CA ASP A 963 -14.85 44.12 35.98
C ASP A 963 -16.22 43.82 36.61
N TRP A 964 -16.78 42.63 36.35
CA TRP A 964 -17.95 42.12 37.05
C TRP A 964 -17.73 41.96 38.57
N LEU A 965 -16.53 41.51 38.98
CA LEU A 965 -16.12 41.38 40.38
C LEU A 965 -15.75 42.70 41.08
N VAL A 966 -15.47 43.80 40.35
CA VAL A 966 -14.94 45.05 40.95
C VAL A 966 -15.91 46.23 40.85
N ASN A 967 -16.56 46.46 39.70
CA ASN A 967 -17.22 47.74 39.41
C ASN A 967 -18.75 47.76 39.67
N GLY A 968 -19.31 46.71 40.26
CA GLY A 968 -20.74 46.69 40.61
C GLY A 968 -21.03 47.47 41.90
N ASP A 969 -21.90 48.50 41.84
CA ASP A 969 -22.41 49.29 43.00
C ASP A 969 -22.99 48.43 44.13
N THR A 970 -23.34 47.17 43.82
CA THR A 970 -23.78 46.19 44.79
C THR A 970 -22.65 45.68 45.69
N LEU A 971 -21.39 45.64 45.26
CA LEU A 971 -20.49 44.52 45.59
C LEU A 971 -20.15 44.31 47.08
N PRO A 972 -19.78 45.28 47.94
CA PRO A 972 -19.56 44.98 49.36
C PRO A 972 -20.83 44.53 50.10
N ARG A 973 -22.00 45.03 49.66
CA ARG A 973 -23.31 44.58 50.14
C ARG A 973 -23.76 43.28 49.47
N ARG A 974 -23.33 43.02 48.23
CA ARG A 974 -23.56 41.78 47.49
C ARG A 974 -22.70 40.68 48.08
N VAL A 975 -21.38 40.82 48.15
CA VAL A 975 -20.47 39.94 48.90
C VAL A 975 -21.05 39.59 50.27
N LEU A 976 -21.52 40.55 51.08
CA LEU A 976 -22.17 40.18 52.34
C LEU A 976 -23.55 39.51 52.14
N ALA A 977 -24.41 39.94 51.22
CA ALA A 977 -25.73 39.34 50.93
C ALA A 977 -25.68 38.02 50.13
N ASP A 978 -24.58 37.71 49.46
CA ASP A 978 -24.30 36.54 48.61
C ASP A 978 -23.56 35.52 49.46
N THR A 979 -22.57 35.96 50.25
CA THR A 979 -22.01 35.19 51.38
C THR A 979 -23.13 34.80 52.30
N LEU A 980 -24.03 35.71 52.71
CA LEU A 980 -25.20 35.34 53.51
C LEU A 980 -26.31 34.65 52.71
N GLY A 981 -26.45 34.85 51.40
CA GLY A 981 -27.52 34.27 50.59
C GLY A 981 -28.92 34.91 50.76
N GLY A 982 -29.01 36.18 51.18
CA GLY A 982 -30.26 36.92 51.33
C GLY A 982 -30.08 38.42 51.65
N ASP A 983 -31.14 39.22 51.48
CA ASP A 983 -31.10 40.67 51.76
C ASP A 983 -30.78 40.93 53.25
N LEU A 984 -29.69 41.68 53.48
CA LEU A 984 -29.18 42.08 54.78
C LEU A 984 -30.27 42.70 55.67
N ARG A 985 -31.23 43.45 55.11
CA ARG A 985 -32.35 44.02 55.88
C ARG A 985 -33.37 42.98 56.30
N ALA A 986 -33.68 42.01 55.45
CA ALA A 986 -34.59 40.91 55.77
C ALA A 986 -33.99 39.98 56.86
N LEU A 987 -32.66 39.86 56.90
CA LEU A 987 -31.90 39.12 57.92
C LEU A 987 -31.66 39.93 59.21
N GLY A 988 -32.18 41.16 59.30
CA GLY A 988 -32.07 42.01 60.49
C GLY A 988 -30.67 42.60 60.75
N VAL A 989 -29.77 42.60 59.77
CA VAL A 989 -28.40 43.11 59.93
C VAL A 989 -28.38 44.63 59.87
N ALA A 990 -27.97 45.28 60.95
CA ALA A 990 -27.90 46.73 61.01
C ALA A 990 -26.72 47.28 60.15
N PRO A 991 -26.80 48.49 59.56
CA PRO A 991 -25.71 49.02 58.72
C PRO A 991 -24.36 49.18 59.43
N ALA A 992 -24.34 49.34 60.76
CA ALA A 992 -23.11 49.37 61.55
C ALA A 992 -22.56 47.97 61.83
N GLU A 993 -23.44 46.97 61.99
CA GLU A 993 -23.08 45.56 62.15
C GLU A 993 -22.52 44.99 60.85
N GLY A 994 -23.19 45.23 59.72
CA GLY A 994 -22.74 44.78 58.40
C GLY A 994 -21.33 45.28 58.04
N ARG A 995 -20.95 46.50 58.44
CA ARG A 995 -19.56 46.99 58.27
C ARG A 995 -18.54 46.23 59.13
N ARG A 996 -18.92 45.78 60.33
CA ARG A 996 -18.04 44.98 61.20
C ARG A 996 -17.92 43.54 60.70
N LEU A 997 -18.99 42.98 60.14
CA LEU A 997 -18.97 41.66 59.50
C LEU A 997 -18.13 41.65 58.21
N VAL A 998 -18.18 42.72 57.40
CA VAL A 998 -17.27 42.88 56.25
C VAL A 998 -15.81 42.98 56.72
N ALA A 999 -15.50 43.82 57.71
CA ALA A 999 -14.14 43.92 58.25
C ALA A 999 -13.64 42.58 58.84
N LEU A 1000 -14.51 41.79 59.49
CA LEU A 1000 -14.16 40.44 59.97
C LEU A 1000 -13.82 39.48 58.82
N LEU A 1001 -14.53 39.56 57.70
CA LEU A 1001 -14.25 38.76 56.50
C LEU A 1001 -12.98 39.24 55.76
N GLU A 1002 -12.62 40.51 55.89
CA GLU A 1002 -11.36 41.08 55.38
C GLU A 1002 -10.16 40.65 56.25
N ASP A 1003 -10.30 40.65 57.59
CA ASP A 1003 -9.26 40.22 58.54
C ASP A 1003 -9.10 38.69 58.62
N GLN A 1004 -10.18 37.92 58.42
CA GLN A 1004 -10.19 36.45 58.46
C GLN A 1004 -10.89 35.86 57.22
N PRO A 1005 -10.29 35.96 56.01
CA PRO A 1005 -10.93 35.54 54.76
C PRO A 1005 -11.32 34.05 54.69
N GLY A 1006 -10.64 33.18 55.44
CA GLY A 1006 -11.01 31.76 55.55
C GLY A 1006 -12.38 31.49 56.19
N LEU A 1007 -13.00 32.48 56.85
CA LEU A 1007 -14.40 32.36 57.31
C LEU A 1007 -15.39 32.27 56.14
N LEU A 1008 -15.03 32.75 54.94
CA LEU A 1008 -15.84 32.59 53.73
C LEU A 1008 -15.98 31.10 53.35
N GLU A 1009 -14.92 30.32 53.48
CA GLU A 1009 -14.91 28.87 53.17
C GLU A 1009 -15.81 28.08 54.13
N LEU A 1010 -15.97 28.56 55.38
CA LEU A 1010 -16.90 28.00 56.36
C LEU A 1010 -18.35 28.47 56.18
N ALA A 1011 -18.55 29.70 55.68
CA ALA A 1011 -19.87 30.29 55.52
C ALA A 1011 -20.57 29.81 54.24
N TYR A 1012 -19.82 29.60 53.16
CA TYR A 1012 -20.36 29.26 51.84
C TYR A 1012 -21.14 27.92 51.77
N PRO A 1013 -20.72 26.82 52.45
CA PRO A 1013 -21.42 25.53 52.41
C PRO A 1013 -22.78 25.51 53.12
N LEU A 1014 -23.03 26.46 54.03
CA LEU A 1014 -24.24 26.50 54.84
C LEU A 1014 -25.48 26.78 53.97
N PRO A 1015 -26.57 26.01 54.06
CA PRO A 1015 -27.73 26.20 53.19
C PRO A 1015 -28.57 27.45 53.53
N PHE A 1016 -28.64 27.89 54.79
CA PHE A 1016 -29.56 28.96 55.20
C PHE A 1016 -28.86 30.28 55.58
N PRO A 1017 -29.38 31.44 55.14
CA PRO A 1017 -28.78 32.75 55.47
C PRO A 1017 -28.70 33.09 56.96
N SER A 1018 -29.63 32.58 57.76
CA SER A 1018 -29.62 32.71 59.21
C SER A 1018 -28.45 31.94 59.85
N GLN A 1019 -28.09 30.76 59.33
CA GLN A 1019 -26.92 30.00 59.80
C GLN A 1019 -25.64 30.75 59.47
N ARG A 1020 -25.51 31.25 58.23
CA ARG A 1020 -24.33 32.03 57.79
C ARG A 1020 -24.12 33.27 58.65
N LEU A 1021 -25.20 33.99 58.96
CA LEU A 1021 -25.14 35.14 59.86
C LEU A 1021 -24.81 34.73 61.30
N ARG A 1022 -25.31 33.58 61.78
CA ARG A 1022 -25.00 33.04 63.11
C ARG A 1022 -23.52 32.63 63.23
N LEU A 1023 -22.94 32.01 62.20
CA LEU A 1023 -21.51 31.69 62.14
C LEU A 1023 -20.65 32.95 62.27
N LEU A 1024 -20.93 33.97 61.45
CA LEU A 1024 -20.14 35.20 61.45
C LEU A 1024 -20.29 35.99 62.75
N ARG A 1025 -21.45 35.92 63.42
CA ARG A 1025 -21.64 36.47 64.78
C ARG A 1025 -20.83 35.70 65.83
N LEU A 1026 -20.87 34.36 65.82
CA LEU A 1026 -20.08 33.51 66.73
C LEU A 1026 -18.56 33.70 66.53
N ALA A 1027 -18.12 33.97 65.30
CA ALA A 1027 -16.73 34.35 65.02
C ALA A 1027 -16.38 35.76 65.54
N LEU A 1028 -17.30 36.72 65.41
CA LEU A 1028 -17.11 38.11 65.89
C LEU A 1028 -17.00 38.19 67.42
N ASP A 1029 -17.71 37.31 68.15
CA ASP A 1029 -17.70 37.25 69.61
C ASP A 1029 -16.49 36.44 70.19
N ARG A 1030 -15.61 35.88 69.33
CA ARG A 1030 -14.42 35.10 69.72
C ARG A 1030 -13.11 35.73 69.21
N PRO A 1031 -12.63 36.85 69.80
CA PRO A 1031 -11.47 37.59 69.30
C PRO A 1031 -10.13 36.83 69.42
N ASP A 1032 -10.01 35.89 70.37
CA ASP A 1032 -8.73 35.25 70.72
C ASP A 1032 -8.49 33.87 70.07
N GLY A 1033 -9.40 33.37 69.20
CA GLY A 1033 -9.30 32.02 68.64
C GLY A 1033 -9.96 31.85 67.28
N SER A 1034 -9.17 31.49 66.26
CA SER A 1034 -9.66 31.24 64.90
C SER A 1034 -10.52 29.98 64.80
N LEU A 1035 -11.73 30.14 64.26
CA LEU A 1035 -12.65 29.07 63.90
C LEU A 1035 -12.32 28.41 62.55
N VAL A 1036 -11.40 28.99 61.75
CA VAL A 1036 -10.99 28.48 60.44
C VAL A 1036 -10.12 27.23 60.61
N ARG A 1037 -10.80 26.10 60.85
CA ARG A 1037 -10.22 24.76 61.01
C ARG A 1037 -11.08 23.74 60.28
N ARG A 1038 -10.43 22.69 59.78
CA ARG A 1038 -11.10 21.66 58.96
C ARG A 1038 -12.15 20.90 59.74
N GLU A 1039 -11.88 20.61 61.01
CA GLU A 1039 -12.77 19.90 61.93
C GLU A 1039 -14.04 20.70 62.22
N VAL A 1040 -13.96 22.03 62.20
CA VAL A 1040 -15.11 22.93 62.29
C VAL A 1040 -15.86 22.97 60.96
N ALA A 1041 -15.16 23.03 59.82
CA ALA A 1041 -15.77 22.98 58.49
C ALA A 1041 -16.62 21.70 58.30
N ASP A 1042 -16.04 20.54 58.65
CA ASP A 1042 -16.68 19.22 58.55
C ASP A 1042 -17.87 19.05 59.53
N ALA A 1043 -18.07 19.98 60.47
CA ALA A 1043 -19.14 19.98 61.47
C ALA A 1043 -20.27 20.98 61.19
N LEU A 1044 -20.12 21.81 60.15
CA LEU A 1044 -21.13 22.76 59.69
C LEU A 1044 -22.03 22.09 58.63
N PRO A 1045 -23.36 22.36 58.61
CA PRO A 1045 -24.10 23.38 59.36
C PRO A 1045 -24.53 22.99 60.77
N ASP A 1046 -24.54 21.72 61.12
CA ASP A 1046 -25.35 21.18 62.22
C ASP A 1046 -25.05 21.81 63.59
N VAL A 1047 -23.79 22.18 63.85
CA VAL A 1047 -23.38 22.95 65.05
C VAL A 1047 -24.13 24.27 65.21
N LEU A 1048 -24.46 24.95 64.11
CA LEU A 1048 -25.12 26.27 64.12
C LEU A 1048 -26.63 26.20 64.29
N GLU A 1049 -27.24 25.02 64.16
CA GLU A 1049 -28.65 24.81 64.50
C GLU A 1049 -28.81 24.50 65.99
N ASP A 1050 -27.72 24.15 66.67
CA ASP A 1050 -27.72 23.73 68.05
C ASP A 1050 -28.02 24.86 69.05
N PRO A 1051 -28.76 24.61 70.15
CA PRO A 1051 -28.81 25.52 71.29
C PRO A 1051 -27.45 25.67 72.00
N ASP A 1052 -26.63 24.61 72.06
CA ASP A 1052 -25.33 24.60 72.77
C ASP A 1052 -24.13 24.79 71.81
N ALA A 1053 -24.34 25.48 70.68
CA ALA A 1053 -23.37 25.65 69.58
C ALA A 1053 -21.95 26.04 70.03
N GLU A 1054 -21.81 26.95 71.00
CA GLU A 1054 -20.51 27.38 71.54
C GLU A 1054 -19.73 26.22 72.19
N ARG A 1055 -20.40 25.37 72.98
CA ARG A 1055 -19.77 24.21 73.63
C ARG A 1055 -19.40 23.11 72.66
N LEU A 1056 -20.21 22.93 71.61
CA LEU A 1056 -19.88 21.99 70.54
C LEU A 1056 -18.65 22.46 69.74
N LEU A 1057 -18.57 23.76 69.42
CA LEU A 1057 -17.36 24.34 68.82
C LEU A 1057 -16.13 24.16 69.73
N ASP A 1058 -16.27 24.28 71.05
CA ASP A 1058 -15.17 24.08 71.99
C ASP A 1058 -14.71 22.62 72.04
N PHE A 1059 -15.61 21.64 71.98
CA PHE A 1059 -15.23 20.22 71.90
C PHE A 1059 -14.63 19.83 70.53
N ILE A 1060 -15.07 20.46 69.45
CA ILE A 1060 -14.54 20.19 68.10
C ILE A 1060 -13.16 20.85 67.91
N ALA A 1061 -13.05 22.14 68.21
CA ALA A 1061 -11.80 22.90 68.04
C ALA A 1061 -10.78 22.71 69.18
N GLY A 1062 -11.24 22.31 70.38
CA GLY A 1062 -10.39 22.06 71.56
C GLY A 1062 -9.98 20.59 71.71
N ASP A 1063 -10.94 19.66 71.70
CA ASP A 1063 -10.68 18.22 71.94
C ASP A 1063 -10.49 17.41 70.63
N GLY A 1064 -10.68 18.02 69.45
CA GLY A 1064 -10.44 17.38 68.15
C GLY A 1064 -11.46 16.29 67.77
N LEU A 1065 -12.72 16.49 68.16
CA LEU A 1065 -13.84 15.56 67.87
C LEU A 1065 -14.56 15.94 66.57
N THR A 1066 -15.10 14.95 65.86
CA THR A 1066 -16.08 15.20 64.79
C THR A 1066 -17.43 15.63 65.37
N PHE A 1067 -18.30 16.26 64.56
CA PHE A 1067 -19.62 16.73 65.02
C PHE A 1067 -20.44 15.64 65.72
N GLY A 1068 -20.59 14.47 65.10
CA GLY A 1068 -21.36 13.37 65.66
C GLY A 1068 -20.81 12.87 67.00
N GLN A 1069 -19.49 12.86 67.17
CA GLN A 1069 -18.82 12.53 68.44
C GLN A 1069 -19.04 13.63 69.48
N ALA A 1070 -18.91 14.91 69.11
CA ALA A 1070 -19.10 16.05 70.00
C ALA A 1070 -20.55 16.15 70.50
N ARG A 1071 -21.54 15.97 69.62
CA ARG A 1071 -22.97 15.92 69.98
C ARG A 1071 -23.26 14.75 70.91
N ARG A 1072 -22.77 13.54 70.58
CA ARG A 1072 -22.94 12.35 71.43
C ARG A 1072 -22.28 12.51 72.81
N ALA A 1073 -21.14 13.19 72.87
CA ALA A 1073 -20.46 13.52 74.11
C ALA A 1073 -21.23 14.53 74.97
N LEU A 1074 -21.82 15.55 74.34
CA LEU A 1074 -22.67 16.53 75.01
C LEU A 1074 -23.94 15.87 75.58
N ASP A 1075 -24.66 15.10 74.75
CA ASP A 1075 -25.93 14.44 75.12
C ASP A 1075 -25.77 13.42 76.25
N LEU A 1076 -24.62 12.74 76.31
CA LEU A 1076 -24.29 11.75 77.34
C LEU A 1076 -23.52 12.34 78.53
N GLY A 1077 -23.22 13.64 78.52
CA GLY A 1077 -22.45 14.31 79.58
C GLY A 1077 -21.04 13.73 79.80
N LEU A 1078 -20.38 13.29 78.72
CA LEU A 1078 -19.10 12.58 78.81
C LEU A 1078 -17.96 13.50 79.26
N ASP A 1079 -17.16 13.02 80.20
CA ASP A 1079 -15.89 13.64 80.60
C ASP A 1079 -14.81 13.51 79.52
N ALA A 1080 -13.64 14.09 79.78
CA ALA A 1080 -12.54 14.09 78.81
C ALA A 1080 -12.09 12.68 78.39
N SER A 1081 -12.17 11.68 79.29
CA SER A 1081 -11.77 10.30 79.01
C SER A 1081 -12.80 9.59 78.12
N GLY A 1082 -14.10 9.81 78.38
CA GLY A 1082 -15.17 9.34 77.50
C GLY A 1082 -15.13 9.97 76.10
N ARG A 1083 -14.71 11.24 76.00
CA ARG A 1083 -14.52 11.95 74.72
C ARG A 1083 -13.30 11.44 73.95
N GLU A 1084 -12.19 11.18 74.64
CA GLU A 1084 -11.00 10.60 74.02
C GLU A 1084 -11.25 9.20 73.43
N MET A 1085 -12.02 8.36 74.12
CA MET A 1085 -12.43 7.04 73.60
C MET A 1085 -13.31 7.14 72.33
N LEU A 1086 -14.19 8.13 72.26
CA LEU A 1086 -14.97 8.41 71.04
C LEU A 1086 -14.05 8.82 69.87
N ARG A 1087 -13.01 9.62 70.15
CA ARG A 1087 -12.00 10.09 69.18
C ARG A 1087 -11.21 8.92 68.57
N GLU A 1088 -10.76 7.98 69.40
CA GLU A 1088 -9.95 6.82 68.96
C GLU A 1088 -10.68 5.87 68.00
N LEU A 1089 -12.01 5.82 68.03
CA LEU A 1089 -12.79 4.93 67.15
C LEU A 1089 -12.71 5.33 65.66
N GLY A 1090 -12.63 6.63 65.37
CA GLY A 1090 -12.39 7.22 64.05
C GLY A 1090 -13.35 6.81 62.90
N PRO A 1091 -13.15 7.33 61.68
CA PRO A 1091 -13.75 6.79 60.47
C PRO A 1091 -12.91 5.62 59.95
N LEU A 1092 -13.44 4.39 60.04
CA LEU A 1092 -12.71 3.16 59.70
C LEU A 1092 -13.41 2.30 58.64
N PRO A 1093 -12.66 1.53 57.83
CA PRO A 1093 -13.23 0.49 56.98
C PRO A 1093 -13.88 -0.60 57.86
N VAL A 1094 -15.17 -0.84 57.61
CA VAL A 1094 -16.09 -1.57 58.50
C VAL A 1094 -15.57 -2.96 58.88
N ASP A 1095 -15.07 -3.70 57.90
CA ASP A 1095 -14.76 -5.13 57.96
C ASP A 1095 -13.73 -5.49 59.02
N ALA A 1096 -12.64 -4.71 59.10
CA ALA A 1096 -11.56 -4.95 60.05
C ALA A 1096 -11.85 -4.33 61.42
N ALA A 1097 -12.63 -3.25 61.47
CA ALA A 1097 -12.95 -2.54 62.69
C ALA A 1097 -13.94 -3.31 63.58
N VAL A 1098 -15.05 -3.81 63.00
CA VAL A 1098 -16.11 -4.50 63.78
C VAL A 1098 -15.57 -5.77 64.45
N LEU A 1099 -14.78 -6.58 63.74
CA LEU A 1099 -14.17 -7.79 64.32
C LEU A 1099 -13.14 -7.48 65.41
N ARG A 1100 -12.31 -6.45 65.21
CA ARG A 1100 -11.31 -6.02 66.20
C ARG A 1100 -11.97 -5.46 67.47
N VAL A 1101 -12.99 -4.61 67.33
CA VAL A 1101 -13.79 -4.08 68.45
C VAL A 1101 -14.58 -5.18 69.14
N ALA A 1102 -15.14 -6.15 68.40
CA ALA A 1102 -15.80 -7.33 68.99
C ALA A 1102 -14.82 -8.15 69.86
N SER A 1103 -13.58 -8.33 69.40
CA SER A 1103 -12.55 -9.09 70.13
C SER A 1103 -12.02 -8.38 71.38
N ALA A 1104 -11.99 -7.04 71.38
CA ALA A 1104 -11.43 -6.24 72.47
C ALA A 1104 -12.48 -5.77 73.50
N HIS A 1105 -13.72 -5.52 73.06
CA HIS A 1105 -14.76 -4.85 73.87
C HIS A 1105 -16.13 -5.56 73.88
N GLY A 1106 -16.27 -6.67 73.15
CA GLY A 1106 -17.41 -7.60 73.28
C GLY A 1106 -18.64 -7.31 72.41
N VAL A 1107 -19.57 -8.27 72.45
CA VAL A 1107 -20.69 -8.40 71.49
C VAL A 1107 -21.64 -7.19 71.47
N ALA A 1108 -21.89 -6.56 72.63
CA ALA A 1108 -22.75 -5.38 72.70
C ALA A 1108 -22.15 -4.17 71.96
N VAL A 1109 -20.83 -3.97 72.08
CA VAL A 1109 -20.12 -2.87 71.41
C VAL A 1109 -20.05 -3.16 69.91
N ALA A 1110 -19.75 -4.40 69.52
CA ALA A 1110 -19.78 -4.83 68.11
C ALA A 1110 -21.15 -4.59 67.44
N ARG A 1111 -22.26 -4.85 68.15
CA ARG A 1111 -23.62 -4.57 67.68
C ARG A 1111 -23.82 -3.08 67.41
N TRP A 1112 -23.38 -2.19 68.31
CA TRP A 1112 -23.46 -0.74 68.08
C TRP A 1112 -22.57 -0.28 66.92
N THR A 1113 -21.35 -0.80 66.79
CA THR A 1113 -20.46 -0.49 65.66
C THR A 1113 -21.03 -0.96 64.32
N ALA A 1114 -21.67 -2.13 64.27
CA ALA A 1114 -22.32 -2.64 63.06
C ALA A 1114 -23.56 -1.82 62.66
N VAL A 1115 -24.39 -1.40 63.63
CA VAL A 1115 -25.55 -0.52 63.38
C VAL A 1115 -25.10 0.86 62.87
N LEU A 1116 -24.01 1.41 63.41
CA LEU A 1116 -23.40 2.65 62.91
C LEU A 1116 -22.84 2.48 61.49
N ALA A 1117 -22.20 1.35 61.18
CA ALA A 1117 -21.67 1.10 59.83
C ALA A 1117 -22.77 0.94 58.76
N GLN A 1118 -23.95 0.45 59.14
CA GLN A 1118 -25.09 0.30 58.22
C GLN A 1118 -25.73 1.63 57.77
N THR A 1119 -25.32 2.78 58.32
CA THR A 1119 -25.83 4.10 57.90
C THR A 1119 -25.01 4.77 56.80
N VAL A 1120 -24.02 4.07 56.20
CA VAL A 1120 -23.16 4.59 55.12
C VAL A 1120 -23.70 4.14 53.75
N PRO A 1121 -23.74 4.97 52.69
CA PRO A 1121 -24.42 4.63 51.43
C PRO A 1121 -23.93 3.37 50.70
N SER A 1122 -22.66 2.98 50.88
CA SER A 1122 -22.06 1.76 50.31
C SER A 1122 -22.14 0.52 51.21
N ALA A 1123 -22.80 0.62 52.38
CA ALA A 1123 -22.95 -0.49 53.31
C ALA A 1123 -23.57 -1.77 52.71
N PRO A 1124 -24.53 -1.75 51.76
CA PRO A 1124 -25.10 -2.98 51.19
C PRO A 1124 -24.08 -3.84 50.42
N GLU A 1125 -23.18 -3.20 49.66
CA GLU A 1125 -22.14 -3.88 48.88
C GLU A 1125 -21.06 -4.47 49.80
N VAL A 1126 -20.70 -3.72 50.84
CA VAL A 1126 -19.79 -4.18 51.91
C VAL A 1126 -20.40 -5.39 52.63
N VAL A 1127 -21.65 -5.32 53.07
CA VAL A 1127 -22.39 -6.41 53.75
C VAL A 1127 -22.47 -7.67 52.89
N ALA A 1128 -22.67 -7.53 51.57
CA ALA A 1128 -22.66 -8.64 50.62
C ALA A 1128 -21.27 -9.29 50.50
N SER A 1129 -20.20 -8.48 50.42
CA SER A 1129 -18.82 -8.95 50.22
C SER A 1129 -18.26 -9.85 51.34
N TRP A 1130 -18.89 -9.85 52.52
CA TRP A 1130 -18.41 -10.62 53.69
C TRP A 1130 -18.64 -12.13 53.56
N GLY A 1131 -19.62 -12.57 52.76
CA GLY A 1131 -19.89 -13.99 52.46
C GLY A 1131 -19.89 -14.92 53.68
N PRO A 1132 -19.09 -16.02 53.71
CA PRO A 1132 -19.06 -16.97 54.83
C PRO A 1132 -18.55 -16.40 56.17
N ARG A 1133 -18.02 -15.17 56.21
CA ARG A 1133 -17.54 -14.55 57.46
C ARG A 1133 -18.68 -14.21 58.45
N TRP A 1134 -19.93 -14.22 57.99
CA TRP A 1134 -21.11 -14.07 58.84
C TRP A 1134 -21.39 -15.30 59.72
N LEU A 1135 -20.90 -16.50 59.36
CA LEU A 1135 -21.32 -17.76 59.98
C LEU A 1135 -21.08 -17.84 61.51
N PRO A 1136 -19.95 -17.39 62.08
CA PRO A 1136 -19.76 -17.40 63.54
C PRO A 1136 -20.72 -16.47 64.30
N LEU A 1137 -21.15 -15.38 63.67
CA LEU A 1137 -22.11 -14.42 64.25
C LEU A 1137 -23.55 -14.93 64.14
N LEU A 1138 -23.89 -15.61 63.04
CA LEU A 1138 -25.20 -16.25 62.82
C LEU A 1138 -25.39 -17.53 63.66
N ALA A 1139 -24.29 -18.20 64.04
CA ALA A 1139 -24.31 -19.34 64.96
C ALA A 1139 -24.42 -18.94 66.45
N HIS A 1140 -24.38 -17.65 66.79
CA HIS A 1140 -24.59 -17.14 68.15
C HIS A 1140 -26.11 -17.11 68.51
N PRO A 1141 -26.53 -17.24 69.78
CA PRO A 1141 -27.97 -17.22 70.16
C PRO A 1141 -28.80 -16.01 69.69
N GLY A 1142 -28.15 -14.88 69.35
CA GLY A 1142 -28.80 -13.69 68.77
C GLY A 1142 -28.85 -13.67 67.22
N GLY A 1143 -28.33 -14.70 66.55
CA GLY A 1143 -28.16 -14.75 65.09
C GLY A 1143 -29.47 -14.58 64.31
N GLY A 1144 -30.60 -15.01 64.87
CA GLY A 1144 -31.93 -14.81 64.28
C GLY A 1144 -32.45 -13.36 64.25
N GLU A 1145 -31.87 -12.41 65.00
CA GLU A 1145 -32.09 -10.97 64.79
C GLU A 1145 -31.19 -10.43 63.69
N ILE A 1146 -29.92 -10.86 63.65
CA ILE A 1146 -28.95 -10.46 62.62
C ILE A 1146 -29.44 -10.90 61.23
N ALA A 1147 -29.89 -12.15 61.08
CA ALA A 1147 -30.46 -12.65 59.82
C ALA A 1147 -31.66 -11.83 59.32
N ARG A 1148 -32.54 -11.38 60.22
CA ARG A 1148 -33.70 -10.53 59.85
C ARG A 1148 -33.31 -9.10 59.47
N LEU A 1149 -32.21 -8.58 60.00
CA LEU A 1149 -31.64 -7.29 59.60
C LEU A 1149 -30.92 -7.37 58.24
N LEU A 1150 -30.43 -8.55 57.85
CA LEU A 1150 -29.75 -8.79 56.57
C LEU A 1150 -30.73 -9.15 55.43
N ALA A 1151 -31.85 -9.80 55.73
CA ALA A 1151 -32.86 -10.23 54.75
C ALA A 1151 -33.39 -9.18 53.74
N PRO A 1152 -33.44 -7.86 54.04
CA PRO A 1152 -33.87 -6.86 53.04
C PRO A 1152 -32.88 -6.64 51.88
N PHE A 1153 -31.62 -7.03 52.04
CA PHE A 1153 -30.56 -6.76 51.07
C PHE A 1153 -30.39 -7.94 50.11
N ARG A 1154 -30.91 -7.78 48.88
CA ARG A 1154 -30.82 -8.81 47.82
C ARG A 1154 -29.39 -8.91 47.27
N LEU A 1155 -28.86 -10.14 47.16
CA LEU A 1155 -27.65 -10.40 46.39
C LEU A 1155 -27.92 -10.26 44.87
N PRO A 1156 -26.96 -9.77 44.06
CA PRO A 1156 -27.12 -9.69 42.61
C PRO A 1156 -27.30 -11.08 41.97
N PRO A 1157 -28.20 -11.24 40.99
CA PRO A 1157 -28.58 -12.56 40.46
C PRO A 1157 -27.45 -13.32 39.75
N HIS A 1158 -26.33 -12.66 39.44
CA HIS A 1158 -25.15 -13.25 38.80
C HIS A 1158 -24.27 -14.05 39.79
N GLU A 1159 -24.45 -13.87 41.10
CA GLU A 1159 -23.71 -14.59 42.14
C GLU A 1159 -24.48 -15.77 42.76
N SER A 1160 -25.77 -15.93 42.39
CA SER A 1160 -26.69 -17.01 42.80
C SER A 1160 -26.09 -18.42 42.73
N ALA A 1161 -25.25 -18.69 41.73
CA ALA A 1161 -24.60 -19.99 41.52
C ALA A 1161 -23.63 -20.43 42.64
N ARG A 1162 -23.35 -19.58 43.65
CA ARG A 1162 -22.48 -19.89 44.79
C ARG A 1162 -23.21 -20.23 46.10
N SER A 1163 -24.55 -20.15 46.13
CA SER A 1163 -25.35 -20.28 47.36
C SER A 1163 -25.36 -21.70 47.96
N SER A 1164 -25.59 -22.76 47.19
CA SER A 1164 -25.56 -24.15 47.71
C SER A 1164 -24.17 -24.57 48.21
N PRO A 1165 -23.05 -24.31 47.48
CA PRO A 1165 -21.71 -24.59 47.98
C PRO A 1165 -21.34 -23.82 49.26
N TRP A 1166 -21.87 -22.61 49.45
CA TRP A 1166 -21.59 -21.77 50.62
C TRP A 1166 -22.09 -22.39 51.94
N LEU A 1167 -23.27 -23.02 51.94
CA LEU A 1167 -23.77 -23.76 53.10
C LEU A 1167 -23.03 -25.09 53.34
N LEU A 1168 -22.53 -25.72 52.28
CA LEU A 1168 -21.81 -26.99 52.36
C LEU A 1168 -20.34 -26.83 52.78
N ALA A 1169 -19.70 -25.71 52.42
CA ALA A 1169 -18.34 -25.37 52.83
C ALA A 1169 -18.23 -24.87 54.29
N ALA A 1170 -19.37 -24.63 54.96
CA ALA A 1170 -19.47 -23.92 56.24
C ALA A 1170 -19.13 -24.76 57.49
N GLY A 1171 -18.91 -26.07 57.37
CA GLY A 1171 -18.59 -26.95 58.50
C GLY A 1171 -19.60 -26.88 59.67
N HIS A 1172 -19.09 -26.99 60.90
CA HIS A 1172 -19.92 -27.09 62.11
C HIS A 1172 -20.77 -25.84 62.41
N ASP A 1173 -20.30 -24.65 62.02
CA ASP A 1173 -20.98 -23.38 62.32
C ASP A 1173 -22.19 -23.15 61.40
N GLY A 1174 -22.08 -23.48 60.11
CA GLY A 1174 -23.22 -23.47 59.20
C GLY A 1174 -24.32 -24.42 59.65
N LEU A 1175 -23.96 -25.62 60.13
CA LEU A 1175 -24.89 -26.62 60.64
C LEU A 1175 -25.51 -26.21 62.00
N SER A 1176 -24.76 -25.54 62.87
CA SER A 1176 -25.28 -24.93 64.10
C SER A 1176 -26.26 -23.78 63.82
N ALA A 1177 -26.02 -22.97 62.80
CA ALA A 1177 -26.93 -21.91 62.39
C ALA A 1177 -28.22 -22.51 61.77
N LEU A 1178 -28.09 -23.50 60.87
CA LEU A 1178 -29.24 -24.15 60.21
C LEU A 1178 -30.16 -24.87 61.21
N SER A 1179 -29.60 -25.55 62.22
CA SER A 1179 -30.38 -26.27 63.24
C SER A 1179 -31.13 -25.34 64.21
N ARG A 1180 -30.60 -24.14 64.50
CA ARG A 1180 -31.24 -23.18 65.44
C ARG A 1180 -32.17 -22.19 64.78
N HIS A 1181 -31.91 -21.82 63.52
CA HIS A 1181 -32.56 -20.71 62.83
C HIS A 1181 -33.03 -21.06 61.42
N GLY A 1182 -33.13 -22.36 61.10
CA GLY A 1182 -33.29 -22.88 59.74
C GLY A 1182 -34.37 -22.24 58.88
N ARG A 1183 -35.54 -21.89 59.44
CA ARG A 1183 -36.61 -21.23 58.67
C ARG A 1183 -36.25 -19.79 58.25
N THR A 1184 -35.64 -19.03 59.14
CA THR A 1184 -35.15 -17.66 58.86
C THR A 1184 -33.95 -17.65 57.91
N LEU A 1185 -33.14 -18.71 57.93
CA LEU A 1185 -32.06 -18.91 56.95
C LEU A 1185 -32.59 -19.39 55.58
N LEU A 1186 -33.65 -20.19 55.55
CA LEU A 1186 -34.32 -20.57 54.30
C LEU A 1186 -34.98 -19.37 53.62
N ASP A 1187 -35.57 -18.44 54.36
CA ASP A 1187 -36.09 -17.17 53.79
C ASP A 1187 -34.97 -16.34 53.14
N LEU A 1188 -33.76 -16.37 53.72
CA LEU A 1188 -32.57 -15.72 53.15
C LEU A 1188 -32.06 -16.45 51.89
N VAL A 1189 -32.08 -17.78 51.86
CA VAL A 1189 -31.65 -18.60 50.72
C VAL A 1189 -32.65 -18.56 49.57
N ALA A 1190 -33.95 -18.56 49.86
CA ALA A 1190 -35.02 -18.42 48.86
C ALA A 1190 -34.95 -17.09 48.10
N ALA A 1191 -34.34 -16.05 48.69
CA ALA A 1191 -34.06 -14.79 48.02
C ALA A 1191 -32.87 -14.84 47.04
N THR A 1192 -32.21 -15.98 46.86
CA THR A 1192 -30.98 -16.16 46.05
C THR A 1192 -31.09 -17.14 44.88
N ASP A 1193 -32.30 -17.65 44.60
CA ASP A 1193 -32.66 -18.50 43.44
C ASP A 1193 -31.75 -19.75 43.23
N PRO A 1194 -31.71 -20.70 44.21
CA PRO A 1194 -30.85 -21.88 44.15
C PRO A 1194 -31.31 -22.93 43.12
N PRO A 1195 -30.42 -23.84 42.67
CA PRO A 1195 -30.77 -24.93 41.75
C PRO A 1195 -31.98 -25.75 42.25
N PRO A 1196 -33.03 -25.98 41.43
CA PRO A 1196 -34.28 -26.58 41.89
C PRO A 1196 -34.13 -27.98 42.53
N ALA A 1197 -33.13 -28.76 42.10
CA ALA A 1197 -32.87 -30.09 42.65
C ALA A 1197 -32.36 -30.04 44.11
N ASP A 1198 -31.46 -29.11 44.43
CA ASP A 1198 -30.90 -28.93 45.77
C ASP A 1198 -31.97 -28.40 46.74
N ALA A 1199 -32.76 -27.41 46.30
CA ALA A 1199 -33.84 -26.85 47.09
C ALA A 1199 -34.88 -27.94 47.49
N VAL A 1200 -35.27 -28.80 46.53
CA VAL A 1200 -36.18 -29.92 46.77
C VAL A 1200 -35.54 -31.01 47.64
N LEU A 1201 -34.24 -31.27 47.52
CA LEU A 1201 -33.53 -32.23 48.37
C LEU A 1201 -33.42 -31.75 49.82
N ILE A 1202 -33.03 -30.49 50.03
CA ILE A 1202 -32.87 -29.88 51.36
C ILE A 1202 -34.23 -29.78 52.07
N ASP A 1203 -35.28 -29.31 51.40
CA ASP A 1203 -36.63 -29.23 51.96
C ASP A 1203 -37.17 -30.61 52.38
N ARG A 1204 -36.98 -31.64 51.53
CA ARG A 1204 -37.37 -33.03 51.85
C ARG A 1204 -36.58 -33.64 53.00
N LEU A 1205 -35.29 -33.36 53.10
CA LEU A 1205 -34.48 -33.85 54.22
C LEU A 1205 -34.90 -33.17 55.53
N LEU A 1206 -35.16 -31.85 55.52
CA LEU A 1206 -35.64 -31.12 56.68
C LEU A 1206 -37.03 -31.59 57.14
N THR A 1207 -37.95 -31.92 56.23
CA THR A 1207 -39.25 -32.53 56.59
C THR A 1207 -39.13 -33.94 57.13
N LEU A 1208 -38.13 -34.72 56.72
CA LEU A 1208 -37.84 -36.07 57.24
C LEU A 1208 -36.98 -36.08 58.52
N GLY A 1209 -36.57 -34.91 59.04
CA GLY A 1209 -35.67 -34.81 60.19
C GLY A 1209 -34.21 -35.20 59.90
N GLY A 1210 -33.82 -35.19 58.62
CA GLY A 1210 -32.47 -35.48 58.15
C GLY A 1210 -31.46 -34.41 58.55
N ASN A 1211 -30.19 -34.83 58.63
CA ASN A 1211 -29.05 -34.00 59.02
C ASN A 1211 -27.98 -33.98 57.91
N ALA A 1212 -26.84 -33.32 58.17
CA ALA A 1212 -25.74 -33.20 57.21
C ALA A 1212 -25.18 -34.55 56.73
N ALA A 1213 -25.12 -35.56 57.60
CA ALA A 1213 -24.67 -36.89 57.22
C ALA A 1213 -25.66 -37.55 56.25
N ALA A 1214 -26.96 -37.39 56.49
CA ALA A 1214 -28.00 -37.89 55.57
C ALA A 1214 -27.96 -37.18 54.22
N TYR A 1215 -27.77 -35.85 54.20
CA TYR A 1215 -27.60 -35.08 52.96
C TYR A 1215 -26.45 -35.63 52.12
N LEU A 1216 -25.24 -35.72 52.71
CA LEU A 1216 -24.04 -36.19 52.00
C LEU A 1216 -24.15 -37.64 51.53
N LEU A 1217 -24.67 -38.54 52.38
CA LEU A 1217 -24.89 -39.94 52.04
C LEU A 1217 -25.81 -40.10 50.81
N ILE A 1218 -26.88 -39.32 50.76
CA ILE A 1218 -27.89 -39.38 49.70
C ILE A 1218 -27.41 -38.69 48.42
N SER A 1219 -26.81 -37.50 48.52
CA SER A 1219 -26.37 -36.74 47.34
C SER A 1219 -25.15 -37.33 46.66
N ALA A 1220 -24.21 -37.91 47.43
CA ALA A 1220 -22.97 -38.47 46.87
C ALA A 1220 -23.12 -39.89 46.31
N HIS A 1221 -24.05 -40.70 46.84
CA HIS A 1221 -24.20 -42.11 46.47
C HIS A 1221 -25.55 -42.44 45.81
N GLY A 1222 -26.41 -41.44 45.53
CA GLY A 1222 -27.60 -41.60 44.71
C GLY A 1222 -28.66 -42.54 45.31
N LEU A 1223 -28.78 -42.57 46.64
CA LEU A 1223 -29.71 -43.48 47.33
C LEU A 1223 -31.17 -43.25 46.89
N PRO A 1224 -32.00 -44.29 46.67
CA PRO A 1224 -33.38 -44.12 46.27
C PRO A 1224 -34.22 -43.36 47.31
N PRO A 1225 -35.15 -42.45 46.94
CA PRO A 1225 -35.98 -41.71 47.89
C PRO A 1225 -36.77 -42.54 48.90
N SER A 1226 -37.06 -43.80 48.58
CA SER A 1226 -37.72 -44.75 49.48
C SER A 1226 -36.84 -45.20 50.66
N THR A 1227 -35.51 -45.13 50.57
CA THR A 1227 -34.60 -45.52 51.67
C THR A 1227 -34.20 -44.36 52.57
N TRP A 1228 -34.49 -43.11 52.20
CA TRP A 1228 -34.06 -41.92 52.93
C TRP A 1228 -34.54 -41.87 54.40
N PRO A 1229 -35.81 -42.16 54.73
CA PRO A 1229 -36.26 -42.13 56.13
C PRO A 1229 -35.54 -43.17 57.01
N GLU A 1230 -35.23 -44.34 56.44
CA GLU A 1230 -34.51 -45.42 57.10
C GLU A 1230 -33.03 -45.03 57.30
N ALA A 1231 -32.39 -44.43 56.28
CA ALA A 1231 -31.02 -43.93 56.38
C ALA A 1231 -30.89 -42.82 57.44
N ILE A 1232 -31.82 -41.87 57.45
CA ILE A 1232 -31.92 -40.82 58.48
C ILE A 1232 -32.08 -41.44 59.87
N ARG A 1233 -32.94 -42.46 60.01
CA ARG A 1233 -33.18 -43.16 61.28
C ARG A 1233 -31.92 -43.87 61.79
N LEU A 1234 -31.16 -44.54 60.93
CA LEU A 1234 -29.92 -45.23 61.30
C LEU A 1234 -28.80 -44.25 61.68
N LEU A 1235 -28.62 -43.18 60.90
CA LEU A 1235 -27.68 -42.10 61.24
C LEU A 1235 -28.05 -41.39 62.56
N ALA A 1236 -29.35 -41.17 62.82
CA ALA A 1236 -29.84 -40.63 64.09
C ALA A 1236 -29.67 -41.61 65.27
N GLN A 1237 -29.52 -42.91 65.01
CA GLN A 1237 -29.15 -43.93 66.00
C GLN A 1237 -27.62 -44.06 66.19
N GLY A 1238 -26.84 -43.18 65.55
CA GLY A 1238 -25.38 -43.13 65.70
C GLY A 1238 -24.60 -44.13 64.85
N TRP A 1239 -25.22 -44.68 63.79
CA TRP A 1239 -24.50 -45.52 62.82
C TRP A 1239 -23.60 -44.66 61.94
N ASP A 1240 -22.44 -45.19 61.57
CA ASP A 1240 -21.49 -44.51 60.68
C ASP A 1240 -22.03 -44.51 59.23
N PRO A 1241 -21.89 -43.42 58.45
CA PRO A 1241 -22.32 -43.37 57.05
C PRO A 1241 -21.91 -44.56 56.17
N GLU A 1242 -20.70 -45.10 56.34
CA GLU A 1242 -20.25 -46.28 55.57
C GLU A 1242 -21.03 -47.55 55.96
N ASP A 1243 -21.31 -47.74 57.25
CA ASP A 1243 -22.14 -48.86 57.75
C ASP A 1243 -23.60 -48.74 57.30
N VAL A 1244 -24.14 -47.53 57.19
CA VAL A 1244 -25.49 -47.29 56.65
C VAL A 1244 -25.55 -47.62 55.15
N LEU A 1245 -24.52 -47.26 54.37
CA LEU A 1245 -24.38 -47.67 52.97
C LEU A 1245 -24.27 -49.20 52.82
N LEU A 1246 -23.40 -49.84 53.62
CA LEU A 1246 -23.26 -51.30 53.67
C LEU A 1246 -24.56 -52.00 54.09
N HIS A 1247 -25.34 -51.41 55.00
CA HIS A 1247 -26.65 -51.92 55.41
C HIS A 1247 -27.65 -51.94 54.25
N PHE A 1248 -27.71 -50.88 53.43
CA PHE A 1248 -28.59 -50.86 52.25
C PHE A 1248 -28.07 -51.72 51.09
N TRP A 1249 -26.74 -51.77 50.85
CA TRP A 1249 -26.16 -52.63 49.82
C TRP A 1249 -26.29 -54.13 50.14
N SER A 1250 -26.13 -54.54 51.41
CA SER A 1250 -26.29 -55.94 51.83
C SER A 1250 -27.74 -56.42 51.89
N SER A 1251 -28.71 -55.51 52.10
CA SER A 1251 -30.14 -55.86 52.20
C SER A 1251 -30.93 -55.81 50.89
N THR A 1252 -30.44 -55.10 49.86
CA THR A 1252 -31.18 -54.90 48.60
C THR A 1252 -30.66 -55.71 47.40
N GLY A 1253 -29.49 -56.36 47.50
CA GLY A 1253 -29.00 -57.29 46.48
C GLY A 1253 -28.62 -56.66 45.12
N LEU A 1254 -28.39 -55.34 45.08
CA LEU A 1254 -28.04 -54.61 43.86
C LEU A 1254 -26.53 -54.73 43.56
N GLN A 1255 -26.19 -55.38 42.44
CA GLN A 1255 -24.83 -55.35 41.88
C GLN A 1255 -24.53 -53.98 41.24
N PRO A 1256 -23.25 -53.55 41.21
CA PRO A 1256 -22.86 -52.28 40.62
C PRO A 1256 -22.98 -52.33 39.09
N LEU A 1257 -23.85 -51.47 38.52
CA LEU A 1257 -23.85 -51.17 37.09
C LEU A 1257 -22.85 -50.05 36.80
N HIS A 1258 -21.97 -50.28 35.82
CA HIS A 1258 -21.17 -49.24 35.17
C HIS A 1258 -22.05 -48.12 34.61
N LEU A 1259 -21.65 -46.86 34.84
CA LEU A 1259 -21.83 -45.70 33.94
C LEU A 1259 -20.67 -44.71 34.26
N GLY A 1260 -20.15 -43.93 33.30
CA GLY A 1260 -20.62 -43.69 31.93
C GLY A 1260 -21.07 -42.25 31.79
#